data_AF-A0A195C3K5-F1
#
_entry.id   AF-A0A195C3K5-F1
#
_cell.length_a   1.000
_cell.length_b   1.000
_cell.length_c   1.000
_cell.angle_alpha   90.00
_cell.angle_beta   90.00
_cell.angle_gamma   90.00
#
_symmetry.space_group_name_H-M   'P 1'
#
loop_
_entity.id
_entity.type
_entity.pdbx_description
1 polymer ?
#
loop_
_entity_poly.entity_id
_entity_poly.type
_entity_poly.pdbx_seq_one_letter_code
_entity_poly.pdbx_strand_id
1 'polypeptide(L)'
;AIRHKSSNNDVLLRSLSDFGVVRRSLNPMTFGQYSYSYEYQLTNNQNPSNVKSKKTAVIENLKLSVTFRDNILYIFSYLLYGRENNLTEEQHTSLETLYEFLKKKMVYMYNLLPILPKLDITDKNQQTSIVLSSLIKNLPSYIQCTAKYLVNELESNRIDLNTLLKSTESETFNYLADIDLNTLSTSKIRNEEMIGYDEDSNITQKALGPVFVKLIYTLQTKKLPLSQELFGLILINLPNLSEDPVLEEDIRYLYDLTRNNIIDSNNWDSIGKDPVGNDAYTLVFSVLTKILNSDVQMVVKGSTSYIYHHLKIITVPTYLDSNLKYMHHLLEKDIDIGMLLSAVIPQEFDEDTIRMKDRLLTYFMRNYKNEDMNKILKGFNKFAYNEPSDLLLAFLTRLITRVPSSPNTNSLQQPASALLSAVFMKKYSKTFTPFVSPEIDVQILLESVQVSDVDEVLQSTIDSIKLELIAQPKISVLLSTLIPTEKEKCQAPKQCLVNTFQQVHKLQNNIPLTLTTKIQNVAYILKSTPQSQQQKESHTTQYSIKPVDVNLYLDRDQDRENSIAVAIKTDNMYTSNVPSSGINGVSYVWNIDKYVGKTGPAVQNELPAGTLGWETGIAAEIDSTETKIVSPTIDQAHITETKVTKATMTESKVTKPKVIQPHITEHVPTQERTSDRPLTLKPLLTTSISNVPSLGTYRPTQKPRKGQPRYTTPIPLERIVEDTNTKVKEYIYVPTSKVIYDEKEEVSQSTSKENSIDKKVHSENVASSAIVLPPTIETDQPLRVQLSTNDVLVVTTTSDHHNTTQSEVVLPDIKELLKSPDINKLMQNTDSPIVTQVLQPLSTIFGKNYVKKILKNGNIKLYPTNVALLSEILQKAITYPEVTQNSQLTSVINRYIVSIRYVSPTTLLPVVVSSKKLVSDVIYSTFNPDDSTHSKISESPPDESLADSVTVPLVNPKILLESINPSNPYVDLLPTLKEGDIFAKTIQPLKIILTSAKIMEILGPDFKPLVYPNKITLLITLLHKLQESTIIQTNIKLKSVIEFYIQAFEIPSTTTQVSEDSFVKMMSETTGQWLPELTSLTSALPPAENDAETMMIEEIEQYLDDLTLLEKLNIAKPPSTTTRGELLLKIIQSSLSGTISIEKSVLKAFRYYEDKIEFTDMGALPIMWMWVETYVFKAEVQLGDMIQETVNFNELSYKEKLAYNDIITYLSQNPNLLQDNEDFDFEKYKTQGQFVKGLFKYLLKKPEVNDKVKKEIQMILPHVTETGAGAVAMPNLSGF
;
A
#
# COMPACT_ATOMS: atom_id res chain seq x y z
N ALA A 1 44.95 -51.60 -27.61
CA ALA A 1 44.34 -50.38 -28.18
C ALA A 1 43.77 -49.54 -27.04
N ILE A 2 43.91 -48.21 -27.08
CA ILE A 2 43.59 -47.34 -25.93
C ILE A 2 42.17 -46.77 -26.09
N ARG A 3 41.31 -46.98 -25.08
CA ARG A 3 40.12 -46.15 -24.85
C ARG A 3 40.56 -44.87 -24.16
N HIS A 4 40.27 -43.70 -24.74
CA HIS A 4 40.23 -42.47 -23.96
C HIS A 4 38.99 -42.46 -23.06
N LYS A 5 39.12 -41.92 -21.84
CA LYS A 5 38.00 -41.72 -20.92
C LYS A 5 37.35 -40.36 -21.17
N SER A 6 36.01 -40.29 -21.04
CA SER A 6 35.34 -39.03 -20.74
C SER A 6 35.55 -38.70 -19.26
N SER A 7 35.89 -37.44 -18.97
CA SER A 7 35.74 -36.81 -17.65
C SER A 7 36.02 -35.31 -17.77
N ASN A 8 34.97 -34.51 -17.97
CA ASN A 8 34.80 -33.13 -17.46
C ASN A 8 33.52 -32.46 -18.01
N ASN A 9 33.13 -32.71 -19.26
CA ASN A 9 31.99 -32.02 -19.89
C ASN A 9 30.64 -32.30 -19.21
N ASP A 10 30.43 -33.51 -18.68
CA ASP A 10 29.20 -33.93 -18.00
C ASP A 10 28.79 -33.03 -16.82
N VAL A 11 29.75 -32.32 -16.20
CA VAL A 11 29.49 -31.44 -15.04
C VAL A 11 28.80 -30.14 -15.46
N LEU A 12 29.22 -29.54 -16.58
CA LEU A 12 28.56 -28.34 -17.13
C LEU A 12 27.19 -28.67 -17.71
N LEU A 13 27.03 -29.83 -18.35
CA LEU A 13 25.74 -30.25 -18.90
C LEU A 13 24.71 -30.52 -17.79
N ARG A 14 25.11 -31.15 -16.67
CA ARG A 14 24.25 -31.27 -15.49
C ARG A 14 23.85 -29.93 -14.88
N SER A 15 24.73 -28.94 -14.90
CA SER A 15 24.33 -27.58 -14.45
C SER A 15 23.24 -26.95 -15.33
N LEU A 16 23.04 -27.44 -16.56
CA LEU A 16 21.93 -27.02 -17.44
C LEU A 16 20.69 -27.92 -17.38
N SER A 17 20.79 -29.17 -16.92
CA SER A 17 19.62 -30.04 -16.71
C SER A 17 18.78 -29.60 -15.50
N ASP A 18 19.39 -28.86 -14.57
CA ASP A 18 18.77 -28.40 -13.33
C ASP A 18 18.01 -27.06 -13.48
N PHE A 19 18.05 -26.40 -14.66
CA PHE A 19 17.31 -25.15 -14.91
C PHE A 19 15.87 -25.38 -15.37
N GLY A 20 14.96 -25.47 -14.40
CA GLY A 20 13.53 -25.28 -14.65
C GLY A 20 13.22 -23.83 -15.07
N VAL A 21 12.89 -23.61 -16.35
CA VAL A 21 12.36 -22.31 -16.84
C VAL A 21 10.96 -22.09 -16.27
N VAL A 22 10.76 -21.01 -15.52
CA VAL A 22 9.48 -20.71 -14.85
C VAL A 22 8.78 -19.57 -15.59
N ARG A 23 7.73 -19.88 -16.37
CA ARG A 23 6.86 -18.84 -16.93
C ARG A 23 5.83 -18.42 -15.89
N ARG A 24 5.83 -17.14 -15.52
CA ARG A 24 4.62 -16.45 -15.08
C ARG A 24 4.01 -15.81 -16.33
N SER A 25 2.74 -16.06 -16.60
CA SER A 25 2.07 -15.56 -17.82
C SER A 25 1.21 -14.33 -17.51
N LEU A 26 1.88 -13.19 -17.38
CA LEU A 26 1.35 -11.90 -17.81
C LEU A 26 2.20 -11.46 -19.01
N ASN A 27 1.67 -10.63 -19.91
CA ASN A 27 2.29 -10.35 -21.22
C ASN A 27 2.91 -8.95 -21.25
N PRO A 28 4.07 -8.75 -21.90
CA PRO A 28 5.00 -7.66 -21.55
C PRO A 28 4.60 -6.26 -22.00
N MET A 29 5.12 -5.28 -21.25
CA MET A 29 5.33 -3.90 -21.75
C MET A 29 6.30 -3.88 -22.94
N THR A 30 5.87 -3.32 -24.08
CA THR A 30 6.78 -3.02 -25.20
C THR A 30 7.16 -1.54 -25.22
N PHE A 31 8.35 -1.21 -24.72
CA PHE A 31 8.93 0.14 -24.85
C PHE A 31 9.38 0.38 -26.30
N GLY A 32 8.70 1.31 -26.99
CA GLY A 32 9.00 1.66 -28.38
C GLY A 32 10.40 2.28 -28.57
N GLN A 33 11.22 1.66 -29.41
CA GLN A 33 12.56 2.15 -29.75
C GLN A 33 12.51 3.44 -30.59
N TYR A 34 12.80 4.59 -29.99
CA TYR A 34 13.08 5.82 -30.73
C TYR A 34 14.48 5.80 -31.34
N SER A 35 14.59 5.21 -32.54
CA SER A 35 15.80 5.28 -33.37
C SER A 35 16.04 6.69 -33.90
N TYR A 36 16.92 7.45 -33.25
CA TYR A 36 17.59 8.62 -33.84
C TYR A 36 19.10 8.43 -33.86
N SER A 37 19.63 8.08 -35.03
CA SER A 37 21.07 7.95 -35.28
C SER A 37 21.73 9.32 -35.38
N TYR A 38 22.55 9.67 -34.38
CA TYR A 38 23.53 10.75 -34.47
C TYR A 38 24.93 10.18 -34.23
N GLU A 39 25.71 10.03 -35.30
CA GLU A 39 27.16 9.78 -35.20
C GLU A 39 27.86 11.01 -34.60
N TYR A 40 28.24 10.92 -33.32
CA TYR A 40 29.15 11.90 -32.73
C TYR A 40 30.61 11.46 -32.89
N GLN A 41 31.26 12.01 -33.92
CA GLN A 41 32.72 11.95 -34.03
C GLN A 41 33.36 12.73 -32.86
N LEU A 42 33.93 12.04 -31.87
CA LEU A 42 34.75 12.67 -30.84
C LEU A 42 36.09 13.16 -31.42
N THR A 43 36.09 14.34 -32.04
CA THR A 43 37.33 15.03 -32.42
C THR A 43 38.11 15.45 -31.16
N ASN A 44 39.31 14.91 -31.04
CA ASN A 44 40.17 15.03 -29.85
C ASN A 44 40.86 16.40 -29.74
N ASN A 45 40.14 17.42 -29.27
CA ASN A 45 40.66 18.78 -29.14
C ASN A 45 41.36 19.01 -27.79
N GLN A 46 42.70 18.91 -27.80
CA GLN A 46 43.56 19.30 -26.69
C GLN A 46 43.60 20.83 -26.54
N ASN A 47 43.04 21.37 -25.45
CA ASN A 47 43.33 22.74 -25.02
C ASN A 47 43.09 22.89 -23.50
N PRO A 48 44.12 22.75 -22.63
CA PRO A 48 43.93 22.51 -21.20
C PRO A 48 43.43 23.73 -20.40
N SER A 49 43.65 24.95 -20.89
CA SER A 49 43.24 26.19 -20.20
C SER A 49 41.72 26.33 -20.06
N ASN A 50 40.97 25.92 -21.08
CA ASN A 50 39.52 26.19 -21.18
C ASN A 50 38.64 25.06 -20.59
N VAL A 51 39.27 24.08 -19.91
CA VAL A 51 38.57 22.98 -19.22
C VAL A 51 38.28 23.32 -17.75
N LYS A 52 39.12 24.17 -17.12
CA LYS A 52 38.99 24.50 -15.69
C LYS A 52 37.74 25.33 -15.41
N SER A 53 37.48 26.36 -16.23
CA SER A 53 36.29 27.22 -16.17
C SER A 53 34.98 26.45 -16.33
N LYS A 54 34.89 25.55 -17.32
CA LYS A 54 33.67 24.78 -17.59
C LYS A 54 33.31 23.80 -16.48
N LYS A 55 34.30 23.24 -15.78
CA LYS A 55 34.04 22.37 -14.63
C LYS A 55 33.42 23.14 -13.45
N THR A 56 33.90 24.36 -13.20
CA THR A 56 33.29 25.24 -12.18
C THR A 56 31.83 25.54 -12.52
N ALA A 57 31.51 25.87 -13.78
CA ALA A 57 30.12 26.17 -14.19
C ALA A 57 29.12 25.02 -13.88
N VAL A 58 29.47 23.76 -14.19
CA VAL A 58 28.61 22.60 -13.88
C VAL A 58 28.40 22.43 -12.37
N ILE A 59 29.44 22.66 -11.56
CA ILE A 59 29.39 22.53 -10.11
C ILE A 59 28.55 23.65 -9.48
N GLU A 60 28.68 24.90 -9.95
CA GLU A 60 27.81 26.01 -9.51
C GLU A 60 26.34 25.78 -9.92
N ASN A 61 26.08 25.34 -11.16
CA ASN A 61 24.72 24.98 -11.59
C ASN A 61 24.11 23.87 -10.71
N LEU A 62 24.90 22.87 -10.30
CA LEU A 62 24.45 21.83 -9.36
C LEU A 62 24.15 22.41 -7.97
N LYS A 63 24.98 23.31 -7.43
CA LYS A 63 24.72 24.03 -6.15
C LYS A 63 23.41 24.82 -6.23
N LEU A 64 23.20 25.56 -7.32
CA LEU A 64 21.95 26.29 -7.59
C LEU A 64 20.74 25.35 -7.63
N SER A 65 20.88 24.15 -8.21
CA SER A 65 19.76 23.18 -8.29
C SER A 65 19.36 22.61 -6.93
N VAL A 66 20.32 22.50 -6.00
CA VAL A 66 20.07 22.09 -4.60
C VAL A 66 19.37 23.22 -3.85
N THR A 67 19.95 24.43 -3.83
CA THR A 67 19.34 25.60 -3.16
C THR A 67 17.94 25.90 -3.70
N PHE A 68 17.73 25.78 -5.02
CA PHE A 68 16.42 25.99 -5.61
C PHE A 68 15.38 24.93 -5.20
N ARG A 69 15.78 23.65 -5.10
CA ARG A 69 14.92 22.58 -4.56
C ARG A 69 14.55 22.88 -3.12
N ASP A 70 15.53 23.25 -2.31
CA ASP A 70 15.34 23.46 -0.87
C ASP A 70 14.44 24.70 -0.62
N ASN A 71 14.53 25.74 -1.46
CA ASN A 71 13.58 26.87 -1.48
C ASN A 71 12.14 26.45 -1.84
N ILE A 72 11.96 25.59 -2.84
CA ILE A 72 10.63 25.07 -3.22
C ILE A 72 10.06 24.21 -2.09
N LEU A 73 10.86 23.30 -1.53
CA LEU A 73 10.46 22.45 -0.40
C LEU A 73 10.03 23.29 0.81
N TYR A 74 10.77 24.34 1.15
CA TYR A 74 10.41 25.26 2.23
C TYR A 74 9.05 25.91 1.99
N ILE A 75 8.83 26.49 0.80
CA ILE A 75 7.55 27.14 0.45
C ILE A 75 6.38 26.15 0.43
N PHE A 76 6.55 24.96 -0.15
CA PHE A 76 5.51 23.94 -0.21
C PHE A 76 5.16 23.40 1.19
N SER A 77 6.18 23.10 2.02
CA SER A 77 5.95 22.65 3.40
C SER A 77 5.30 23.70 4.30
N TYR A 78 5.60 25.00 4.11
CA TYR A 78 4.89 26.07 4.81
C TYR A 78 3.40 26.15 4.39
N LEU A 79 3.11 26.00 3.09
CA LEU A 79 1.73 26.01 2.58
C LEU A 79 0.89 24.84 3.10
N LEU A 80 1.51 23.67 3.32
CA LEU A 80 0.86 22.50 3.90
C LEU A 80 0.68 22.64 5.42
N TYR A 81 1.78 22.89 6.16
CA TYR A 81 1.85 22.66 7.61
C TYR A 81 2.02 23.94 8.46
N GLY A 82 2.30 25.10 7.84
CA GLY A 82 2.74 26.30 8.56
C GLY A 82 1.63 27.06 9.31
N ARG A 83 0.46 27.23 8.69
CA ARG A 83 -0.74 27.86 9.27
C ARG A 83 -2.00 27.22 8.70
N GLU A 84 -3.15 27.50 9.30
CA GLU A 84 -4.46 27.25 8.68
C GLU A 84 -4.49 27.90 7.30
N ASN A 85 -4.38 27.04 6.28
CA ASN A 85 -4.45 27.40 4.88
C ASN A 85 -5.88 27.12 4.41
N ASN A 86 -6.42 28.00 3.56
CA ASN A 86 -7.75 27.80 2.97
C ASN A 86 -7.68 26.93 1.71
N LEU A 87 -6.79 25.93 1.67
CA LEU A 87 -6.72 24.97 0.57
C LEU A 87 -7.86 23.94 0.72
N THR A 88 -8.38 23.45 -0.40
CA THR A 88 -9.27 22.28 -0.38
C THR A 88 -8.47 21.01 -0.11
N GLU A 89 -9.14 19.93 0.30
CA GLU A 89 -8.54 18.59 0.49
C GLU A 89 -7.81 18.11 -0.79
N GLU A 90 -8.38 18.37 -1.97
CA GLU A 90 -7.77 18.10 -3.28
C GLU A 90 -6.48 18.92 -3.51
N GLN A 91 -6.50 20.21 -3.17
CA GLN A 91 -5.36 21.12 -3.32
C GLN A 91 -4.22 20.76 -2.34
N HIS A 92 -4.56 20.44 -1.09
CA HIS A 92 -3.60 19.96 -0.08
C HIS A 92 -2.94 18.65 -0.54
N THR A 93 -3.74 17.62 -0.83
CA THR A 93 -3.27 16.30 -1.29
C THR A 93 -2.40 16.42 -2.55
N SER A 94 -2.77 17.32 -3.46
CA SER A 94 -1.97 17.60 -4.66
C SER A 94 -0.62 18.22 -4.33
N LEU A 95 -0.58 19.21 -3.44
CA LEU A 95 0.65 19.88 -3.05
C LEU A 95 1.58 18.96 -2.23
N GLU A 96 1.00 18.15 -1.35
CA GLU A 96 1.69 17.14 -0.53
C GLU A 96 2.33 16.05 -1.40
N THR A 97 1.61 15.56 -2.41
CA THR A 97 2.15 14.61 -3.40
C THR A 97 3.37 15.18 -4.12
N LEU A 98 3.32 16.44 -4.56
CA LEU A 98 4.48 17.09 -5.22
C LEU A 98 5.64 17.35 -4.25
N TYR A 99 5.33 17.76 -3.02
CA TYR A 99 6.29 17.97 -1.96
C TYR A 99 7.07 16.69 -1.64
N GLU A 100 6.37 15.56 -1.46
CA GLU A 100 7.02 14.27 -1.18
C GLU A 100 7.86 13.76 -2.36
N PHE A 101 7.43 13.94 -3.61
CA PHE A 101 8.26 13.62 -4.79
C PHE A 101 9.55 14.47 -4.88
N LEU A 102 9.49 15.73 -4.46
CA LEU A 102 10.65 16.62 -4.37
C LEU A 102 11.57 16.27 -3.20
N LYS A 103 11.01 15.93 -2.03
CA LYS A 103 11.71 15.55 -0.79
C LYS A 103 12.44 14.22 -0.94
N LYS A 104 11.77 13.23 -1.54
CA LYS A 104 12.34 11.94 -1.97
C LYS A 104 13.26 12.05 -3.20
N LYS A 105 13.45 13.28 -3.73
CA LYS A 105 14.39 13.67 -4.79
C LYS A 105 14.17 12.98 -6.14
N MET A 106 12.95 12.56 -6.44
CA MET A 106 12.59 11.88 -7.69
C MET A 106 12.50 12.84 -8.90
N VAL A 107 12.77 14.14 -8.70
CA VAL A 107 12.70 15.18 -9.73
C VAL A 107 14.10 15.68 -10.08
N TYR A 108 14.47 15.67 -11.36
CA TYR A 108 15.79 16.11 -11.81
C TYR A 108 15.89 17.65 -11.88
N MET A 109 16.24 18.26 -10.74
CA MET A 109 16.21 19.71 -10.51
C MET A 109 17.11 20.55 -11.43
N TYR A 110 18.17 19.98 -12.01
CA TYR A 110 19.07 20.69 -12.95
C TYR A 110 18.32 21.22 -14.18
N ASN A 111 17.29 20.50 -14.65
CA ASN A 111 16.47 20.91 -15.79
C ASN A 111 15.56 22.10 -15.52
N LEU A 112 15.36 22.48 -14.25
CA LEU A 112 14.51 23.61 -13.88
C LEU A 112 15.28 24.94 -13.83
N LEU A 113 16.61 24.92 -13.74
CA LEU A 113 17.47 26.12 -13.71
C LEU A 113 17.15 27.19 -14.79
N PRO A 114 16.76 26.84 -16.04
CA PRO A 114 16.37 27.82 -17.06
C PRO A 114 15.15 28.69 -16.72
N ILE A 115 14.40 28.40 -15.65
CA ILE A 115 13.26 29.22 -15.22
C ILE A 115 13.64 30.28 -14.18
N LEU A 116 14.81 30.18 -13.54
CA LEU A 116 15.23 31.10 -12.48
C LEU A 116 15.15 32.59 -12.89
N PRO A 117 15.60 33.02 -14.10
CA PRO A 117 15.46 34.41 -14.53
C PRO A 117 14.02 34.85 -14.83
N LYS A 118 13.04 33.93 -14.81
CA LYS A 118 11.61 34.24 -14.94
C LYS A 118 10.90 34.33 -13.59
N LEU A 119 11.57 33.95 -12.51
CA LEU A 119 11.07 34.07 -11.14
C LEU A 119 11.40 35.44 -10.53
N ASP A 120 12.12 36.31 -11.24
CA ASP A 120 12.36 37.72 -10.87
C ASP A 120 11.10 38.58 -11.12
N ILE A 121 10.00 38.17 -10.49
CA ILE A 121 8.68 38.79 -10.51
C ILE A 121 8.09 38.73 -9.10
N THR A 122 7.35 39.74 -8.69
CA THR A 122 6.86 39.86 -7.30
C THR A 122 5.65 38.96 -7.00
N ASP A 123 4.87 38.59 -8.01
CA ASP A 123 3.62 37.82 -7.88
C ASP A 123 3.89 36.33 -7.58
N LYS A 124 3.41 35.86 -6.43
CA LYS A 124 3.57 34.48 -5.93
C LYS A 124 2.75 33.45 -6.70
N ASN A 125 1.63 33.84 -7.28
CA ASN A 125 0.83 32.97 -8.15
C ASN A 125 1.59 32.71 -9.45
N GLN A 126 2.16 33.76 -10.05
CA GLN A 126 2.99 33.63 -11.26
C GLN A 126 4.32 32.91 -10.99
N GLN A 127 5.05 33.23 -9.90
CA GLN A 127 6.25 32.49 -9.53
C GLN A 127 5.97 30.99 -9.42
N THR A 128 4.89 30.61 -8.71
CA THR A 128 4.56 29.20 -8.46
C THR A 128 4.02 28.50 -9.72
N SER A 129 3.20 29.16 -10.53
CA SER A 129 2.75 28.61 -11.84
C SER A 129 3.94 28.35 -12.77
N ILE A 130 4.96 29.23 -12.80
CA ILE A 130 6.19 29.00 -13.57
C ILE A 130 6.97 27.78 -13.06
N VAL A 131 7.08 27.60 -11.73
CA VAL A 131 7.70 26.43 -11.11
C VAL A 131 6.95 25.14 -11.49
N LEU A 132 5.63 25.09 -11.25
CA LEU A 132 4.78 23.93 -11.58
C LEU A 132 4.79 23.62 -13.09
N SER A 133 4.73 24.63 -13.94
CA SER A 133 4.85 24.52 -15.42
C SER A 133 6.21 23.99 -15.91
N SER A 134 7.23 24.00 -15.05
CA SER A 134 8.53 23.38 -15.30
C SER A 134 8.62 21.98 -14.68
N LEU A 135 7.99 21.77 -13.51
CA LEU A 135 7.85 20.46 -12.88
C LEU A 135 7.06 19.49 -13.79
N ILE A 136 5.97 19.93 -14.42
CA ILE A 136 5.17 19.13 -15.38
C ILE A 136 6.04 18.50 -16.49
N LYS A 137 7.16 19.12 -16.86
CA LYS A 137 8.07 18.66 -17.93
C LYS A 137 9.17 17.70 -17.44
N ASN A 138 9.29 17.52 -16.13
CA ASN A 138 10.34 16.72 -15.48
C ASN A 138 9.78 15.71 -14.45
N LEU A 139 8.48 15.76 -14.15
CA LEU A 139 7.77 14.77 -13.34
C LEU A 139 7.43 13.51 -14.14
N PRO A 140 7.39 12.33 -13.50
CA PRO A 140 6.79 11.12 -14.06
C PRO A 140 5.34 11.39 -14.53
N SER A 141 4.93 10.75 -15.63
CA SER A 141 3.63 10.99 -16.29
C SER A 141 2.44 10.93 -15.33
N TYR A 142 2.44 9.98 -14.39
CA TYR A 142 1.39 9.76 -13.40
C TYR A 142 1.30 10.83 -12.29
N ILE A 143 2.29 11.72 -12.16
CA ILE A 143 2.27 12.88 -11.23
C ILE A 143 2.08 14.22 -11.98
N GLN A 144 2.17 14.23 -13.32
CA GLN A 144 1.97 15.45 -14.10
C GLN A 144 0.54 16.00 -14.00
N CYS A 145 -0.47 15.15 -13.74
CA CYS A 145 -1.85 15.58 -13.49
C CYS A 145 -1.93 16.47 -12.24
N THR A 146 -1.25 16.10 -11.16
CA THR A 146 -1.20 16.82 -9.88
C THR A 146 -0.65 18.24 -10.04
N ALA A 147 0.45 18.39 -10.77
CA ALA A 147 1.02 19.72 -11.06
C ALA A 147 0.17 20.53 -12.05
N LYS A 148 -0.52 19.89 -13.01
CA LYS A 148 -1.49 20.57 -13.91
C LYS A 148 -2.70 21.08 -13.15
N TYR A 149 -3.24 20.30 -12.21
CA TYR A 149 -4.35 20.71 -11.34
C TYR A 149 -4.00 21.99 -10.56
N LEU A 150 -2.85 22.02 -9.88
CA LEU A 150 -2.43 23.21 -9.12
C LEU A 150 -2.14 24.44 -10.01
N VAL A 151 -1.66 24.26 -11.25
CA VAL A 151 -1.56 25.37 -12.22
C VAL A 151 -2.96 25.90 -12.57
N ASN A 152 -3.91 25.02 -12.89
CA ASN A 152 -5.28 25.40 -13.22
C ASN A 152 -5.98 26.12 -12.06
N GLU A 153 -5.76 25.69 -10.81
CA GLU A 153 -6.33 26.32 -9.61
C GLU A 153 -5.75 27.71 -9.34
N LEU A 154 -4.45 27.92 -9.61
CA LEU A 154 -3.81 29.25 -9.56
C LEU A 154 -4.32 30.16 -10.69
N GLU A 155 -4.38 29.67 -11.93
CA GLU A 155 -4.86 30.44 -13.08
C GLU A 155 -6.37 30.77 -12.96
N SER A 156 -7.14 29.91 -12.29
CA SER A 156 -8.54 30.16 -11.93
C SER A 156 -8.72 31.08 -10.73
N ASN A 157 -7.64 31.55 -10.10
CA ASN A 157 -7.63 32.35 -8.86
C ASN A 157 -8.39 31.68 -7.69
N ARG A 158 -8.40 30.34 -7.63
CA ARG A 158 -8.98 29.56 -6.53
C ARG A 158 -8.00 29.38 -5.36
N ILE A 159 -6.71 29.47 -5.65
CA ILE A 159 -5.64 29.62 -4.67
C ILE A 159 -5.03 31.01 -4.86
N ASP A 160 -4.86 31.80 -3.78
CA ASP A 160 -4.04 33.01 -3.80
C ASP A 160 -2.83 32.90 -2.87
N LEU A 161 -1.68 32.62 -3.48
CA LEU A 161 -0.39 32.56 -2.82
C LEU A 161 0.17 33.94 -2.48
N ASN A 162 -0.35 35.04 -3.03
CA ASN A 162 0.06 36.38 -2.57
C ASN A 162 -0.50 36.67 -1.17
N THR A 163 -1.68 36.14 -0.85
CA THR A 163 -2.24 36.13 0.52
C THR A 163 -1.59 35.05 1.38
N LEU A 164 -1.49 33.79 0.91
CA LEU A 164 -0.97 32.68 1.72
C LEU A 164 0.54 32.79 2.02
N LEU A 165 1.35 33.28 1.08
CA LEU A 165 2.80 33.51 1.23
C LEU A 165 3.14 34.97 1.56
N LYS A 166 2.24 35.68 2.24
CA LYS A 166 2.53 36.99 2.80
C LYS A 166 3.56 36.84 3.92
N SER A 167 4.69 37.53 3.79
CA SER A 167 5.80 37.46 4.77
C SER A 167 5.34 37.92 6.17
N THR A 168 5.89 37.27 7.20
CA THR A 168 5.62 37.56 8.61
C THR A 168 6.81 38.25 9.27
N GLU A 169 6.79 38.40 10.60
CA GLU A 169 7.95 38.89 11.36
C GLU A 169 9.12 37.87 11.39
N SER A 170 8.84 36.58 11.17
CA SER A 170 9.82 35.48 11.22
C SER A 170 10.07 34.79 9.87
N GLU A 171 9.08 34.74 8.98
CA GLU A 171 9.14 33.94 7.73
C GLU A 171 9.12 34.82 6.47
N THR A 172 10.00 34.53 5.52
CA THR A 172 10.04 35.18 4.20
C THR A 172 10.08 34.14 3.07
N PHE A 173 9.21 34.29 2.08
CA PHE A 173 8.97 33.26 1.05
C PHE A 173 9.53 33.70 -0.31
N ASN A 174 10.72 33.22 -0.66
CA ASN A 174 11.38 33.55 -1.92
C ASN A 174 12.00 32.31 -2.59
N TYR A 175 11.50 31.94 -3.77
CA TYR A 175 12.09 30.89 -4.60
C TYR A 175 13.55 31.18 -5.01
N LEU A 176 13.96 32.46 -5.01
CA LEU A 176 15.32 32.93 -5.29
C LEU A 176 16.13 33.26 -4.03
N ALA A 177 15.76 32.77 -2.85
CA ALA A 177 16.60 32.90 -1.65
C ALA A 177 17.98 32.24 -1.87
N ASP A 178 19.04 32.92 -1.45
CA ASP A 178 20.45 32.54 -1.66
C ASP A 178 20.86 32.19 -3.12
N ILE A 179 20.11 32.67 -4.12
CA ILE A 179 20.40 32.49 -5.55
C ILE A 179 20.77 33.83 -6.20
N ASP A 180 22.04 33.99 -6.56
CA ASP A 180 22.48 35.09 -7.43
C ASP A 180 22.27 34.72 -8.90
N LEU A 181 21.29 35.36 -9.55
CA LEU A 181 20.97 35.15 -10.96
C LEU A 181 22.15 35.45 -11.91
N ASN A 182 23.14 36.24 -11.49
CA ASN A 182 24.34 36.51 -12.29
C ASN A 182 25.29 35.30 -12.38
N THR A 183 25.16 34.32 -11.49
CA THR A 183 25.97 33.08 -11.50
C THR A 183 25.52 32.06 -12.56
N LEU A 184 24.31 32.23 -13.12
CA LEU A 184 23.79 31.42 -14.23
C LEU A 184 24.55 31.73 -15.52
N SER A 185 25.73 31.11 -15.66
CA SER A 185 26.54 31.23 -16.86
C SER A 185 25.75 30.81 -18.11
N THR A 186 25.93 31.51 -19.22
CA THR A 186 25.15 31.34 -20.47
C THR A 186 25.47 30.04 -21.24
N SER A 187 26.03 29.05 -20.57
CA SER A 187 26.24 27.68 -21.04
C SER A 187 24.91 26.99 -21.34
N LYS A 188 24.76 26.49 -22.57
CA LYS A 188 23.64 25.61 -22.93
C LYS A 188 23.79 24.26 -22.23
N ILE A 189 23.03 24.07 -21.14
CA ILE A 189 22.87 22.85 -20.33
C ILE A 189 23.04 21.54 -21.14
N ARG A 190 22.38 21.43 -22.31
CA ARG A 190 22.41 20.25 -23.19
C ARG A 190 23.81 19.75 -23.60
N ASN A 191 24.86 20.56 -23.47
CA ASN A 191 26.24 20.14 -23.77
C ASN A 191 26.94 19.44 -22.58
N GLU A 192 26.33 19.45 -21.39
CA GLU A 192 26.92 19.00 -20.11
C GLU A 192 26.33 17.66 -19.62
N GLU A 193 25.36 17.11 -20.36
CA GLU A 193 24.72 15.82 -20.08
C GLU A 193 25.43 14.64 -20.77
N MET A 194 25.20 13.43 -20.29
CA MET A 194 25.61 12.15 -20.89
C MET A 194 24.55 11.09 -20.55
N ILE A 195 24.14 10.30 -21.55
CA ILE A 195 23.21 9.18 -21.37
C ILE A 195 23.99 7.98 -20.79
N GLY A 196 23.34 7.17 -19.96
CA GLY A 196 23.86 5.88 -19.48
C GLY A 196 24.30 4.98 -20.64
N TYR A 197 25.48 4.38 -20.50
CA TYR A 197 26.19 3.61 -21.53
C TYR A 197 26.51 2.17 -21.08
N ASP A 198 26.30 1.87 -19.80
CA ASP A 198 26.37 0.57 -19.15
C ASP A 198 25.35 0.52 -17.99
N GLU A 199 25.29 -0.58 -17.24
CA GLU A 199 24.33 -0.77 -16.15
C GLU A 199 24.52 0.24 -15.01
N ASP A 200 25.77 0.43 -14.57
CA ASP A 200 26.16 1.32 -13.47
C ASP A 200 25.89 2.81 -13.76
N SER A 201 26.14 3.24 -15.01
CA SER A 201 25.78 4.58 -15.47
C SER A 201 24.28 4.76 -15.70
N ASN A 202 23.53 3.69 -16.01
CA ASN A 202 22.06 3.73 -16.04
C ASN A 202 21.46 3.83 -14.63
N ILE A 203 22.02 3.13 -13.63
CA ILE A 203 21.67 3.34 -12.20
C ILE A 203 21.92 4.80 -11.82
N THR A 204 23.10 5.33 -12.17
CA THR A 204 23.47 6.74 -11.95
C THR A 204 22.50 7.71 -12.64
N GLN A 205 22.08 7.44 -13.88
CA GLN A 205 21.12 8.28 -14.59
C GLN A 205 19.74 8.26 -13.93
N LYS A 206 19.26 7.08 -13.49
CA LYS A 206 17.97 6.94 -12.79
C LYS A 206 17.96 7.61 -11.43
N ALA A 207 19.06 7.54 -10.67
CA ALA A 207 19.15 8.09 -9.32
C ALA A 207 19.47 9.58 -9.27
N LEU A 208 20.36 10.08 -10.15
CA LEU A 208 20.90 11.45 -10.08
C LEU A 208 20.72 12.27 -11.37
N GLY A 209 20.46 11.62 -12.51
CA GLY A 209 20.32 12.27 -13.81
C GLY A 209 21.63 12.39 -14.64
N PRO A 210 21.50 12.79 -15.92
CA PRO A 210 22.54 12.63 -16.94
C PRO A 210 23.78 13.52 -16.80
N VAL A 211 23.74 14.61 -16.02
CA VAL A 211 24.98 15.35 -15.67
C VAL A 211 25.88 14.53 -14.75
N PHE A 212 25.32 13.80 -13.78
CA PHE A 212 26.11 12.99 -12.85
C PHE A 212 26.77 11.79 -13.53
N VAL A 213 26.12 11.19 -14.52
CA VAL A 213 26.73 10.19 -15.43
C VAL A 213 28.03 10.73 -16.02
N LYS A 214 27.99 11.95 -16.58
CA LYS A 214 29.16 12.57 -17.21
C LYS A 214 30.27 12.89 -16.21
N LEU A 215 29.91 13.31 -15.00
CA LEU A 215 30.85 13.62 -13.93
C LEU A 215 31.54 12.36 -13.40
N ILE A 216 30.79 11.30 -13.13
CA ILE A 216 31.31 10.01 -12.64
C ILE A 216 32.18 9.32 -13.71
N TYR A 217 31.72 9.25 -14.96
CA TYR A 217 32.54 8.83 -16.11
C TYR A 217 33.84 9.64 -16.22
N THR A 218 33.78 10.95 -15.98
CA THR A 218 34.95 11.84 -16.04
C THR A 218 35.92 11.60 -14.88
N LEU A 219 35.43 11.30 -13.66
CA LEU A 219 36.28 10.92 -12.52
C LEU A 219 37.04 9.62 -12.81
N GLN A 220 36.31 8.58 -13.23
CA GLN A 220 36.83 7.24 -13.55
C GLN A 220 37.84 7.29 -14.70
N THR A 221 37.41 7.70 -15.89
CA THR A 221 38.22 7.56 -17.13
C THR A 221 39.43 8.47 -17.18
N LYS A 222 39.41 9.60 -16.45
CA LYS A 222 40.50 10.58 -16.43
C LYS A 222 41.28 10.58 -15.12
N LYS A 223 40.98 9.62 -14.22
CA LYS A 223 41.60 9.44 -12.90
C LYS A 223 41.75 10.75 -12.13
N LEU A 224 40.65 11.49 -12.06
CA LEU A 224 40.61 12.78 -11.37
C LEU A 224 40.26 12.56 -9.89
N PRO A 225 40.89 13.31 -8.96
CA PRO A 225 40.46 13.31 -7.58
C PRO A 225 39.04 13.89 -7.46
N LEU A 226 38.24 13.27 -6.62
CA LEU A 226 36.93 13.77 -6.21
C LEU A 226 37.12 14.94 -5.24
N SER A 227 36.55 16.11 -5.50
CA SER A 227 36.52 17.22 -4.53
C SER A 227 35.45 16.99 -3.47
N GLN A 228 35.63 17.59 -2.28
CA GLN A 228 34.62 17.57 -1.21
C GLN A 228 33.27 18.06 -1.75
N GLU A 229 33.26 19.24 -2.34
CA GLU A 229 32.11 19.87 -2.97
C GLU A 229 31.34 18.94 -3.94
N LEU A 230 32.05 18.21 -4.81
CA LEU A 230 31.40 17.28 -5.74
C LEU A 230 30.87 16.02 -5.04
N PHE A 231 31.57 15.50 -4.03
CA PHE A 231 31.03 14.42 -3.19
C PHE A 231 29.75 14.86 -2.46
N GLY A 232 29.76 16.05 -1.85
CA GLY A 232 28.59 16.64 -1.20
C GLY A 232 27.41 16.79 -2.16
N LEU A 233 27.66 17.28 -3.39
CA LEU A 233 26.63 17.40 -4.43
C LEU A 233 26.08 16.07 -4.94
N ILE A 234 26.87 14.99 -4.92
CA ILE A 234 26.39 13.63 -5.20
C ILE A 234 25.48 13.17 -4.03
N LEU A 235 25.98 13.24 -2.80
CA LEU A 235 25.30 12.76 -1.60
C LEU A 235 23.97 13.49 -1.33
N ILE A 236 23.94 14.82 -1.42
CA ILE A 236 22.72 15.62 -1.18
C ILE A 236 21.64 15.38 -2.23
N ASN A 237 21.98 14.84 -3.40
CA ASN A 237 21.04 14.54 -4.48
C ASN A 237 20.65 13.06 -4.60
N LEU A 238 21.37 12.13 -3.95
CA LEU A 238 20.94 10.72 -3.94
C LEU A 238 19.53 10.59 -3.33
N PRO A 239 18.59 9.88 -3.99
CA PRO A 239 17.25 9.65 -3.48
C PRO A 239 17.27 9.06 -2.08
N ASN A 240 16.49 9.67 -1.18
CA ASN A 240 16.26 9.16 0.16
C ASN A 240 14.78 8.81 0.29
N LEU A 241 14.46 7.58 0.67
CA LEU A 241 13.09 7.09 0.80
C LEU A 241 12.68 6.76 2.24
N SER A 242 13.64 6.63 3.16
CA SER A 242 13.29 6.57 4.58
C SER A 242 12.81 7.94 5.00
N GLU A 243 11.61 7.99 5.59
CA GLU A 243 11.11 9.11 6.40
C GLU A 243 11.85 9.14 7.75
N ASP A 244 13.18 9.22 7.66
CA ASP A 244 14.14 9.28 8.75
C ASP A 244 14.71 10.72 8.80
N PRO A 245 14.30 11.53 9.80
CA PRO A 245 14.79 12.89 9.98
C PRO A 245 16.28 12.96 10.34
N VAL A 246 16.83 11.89 10.92
CA VAL A 246 18.24 11.79 11.31
C VAL A 246 19.08 11.64 10.04
N LEU A 247 18.72 10.72 9.15
CA LEU A 247 19.41 10.52 7.87
C LEU A 247 19.40 11.79 7.00
N GLU A 248 18.28 12.51 6.95
CA GLU A 248 18.21 13.76 6.18
C GLU A 248 19.14 14.84 6.74
N GLU A 249 19.15 15.05 8.07
CA GLU A 249 19.99 16.06 8.69
C GLU A 249 21.49 15.70 8.73
N ASP A 250 21.85 14.43 8.84
CA ASP A 250 23.25 13.99 8.70
C ASP A 250 23.74 14.15 7.24
N ILE A 251 22.90 13.87 6.24
CA ILE A 251 23.21 14.14 4.82
C ILE A 251 23.38 15.66 4.60
N ARG A 252 22.51 16.50 5.17
CA ARG A 252 22.64 17.96 5.14
C ARG A 252 23.91 18.45 5.85
N TYR A 253 24.29 17.84 6.97
CA TYR A 253 25.51 18.17 7.72
C TYR A 253 26.78 17.82 6.94
N LEU A 254 26.88 16.61 6.36
CA LEU A 254 28.01 16.27 5.49
C LEU A 254 28.05 17.16 4.23
N TYR A 255 26.90 17.54 3.67
CA TYR A 255 26.85 18.51 2.56
C TYR A 255 27.37 19.89 2.99
N ASP A 256 26.93 20.42 4.13
CA ASP A 256 27.40 21.71 4.67
C ASP A 256 28.93 21.70 4.93
N LEU A 257 29.48 20.61 5.47
CA LEU A 257 30.93 20.47 5.66
C LEU A 257 31.69 20.46 4.33
N THR A 258 31.22 19.66 3.37
CA THR A 258 31.95 19.37 2.12
C THR A 258 31.80 20.48 1.08
N ARG A 259 30.65 21.14 1.00
CA ARG A 259 30.41 22.38 0.23
C ARG A 259 31.38 23.49 0.63
N ASN A 260 31.68 23.60 1.92
CA ASN A 260 32.57 24.61 2.48
C ASN A 260 34.04 24.16 2.59
N ASN A 261 34.36 22.95 2.12
CA ASN A 261 35.69 22.32 2.18
C ASN A 261 36.28 22.27 3.61
N ILE A 262 35.46 21.97 4.62
CA ILE A 262 35.82 22.01 6.05
C ILE A 262 36.63 20.79 6.50
N ILE A 263 36.57 19.67 5.77
CA ILE A 263 37.43 18.51 6.06
C ILE A 263 38.87 18.87 5.68
N ASP A 264 39.84 18.61 6.55
CA ASP A 264 41.25 18.93 6.32
C ASP A 264 41.75 18.38 4.97
N SER A 265 42.53 19.17 4.24
CA SER A 265 42.96 18.83 2.87
C SER A 265 43.85 17.60 2.81
N ASN A 266 44.69 17.35 3.84
CA ASN A 266 45.58 16.19 3.87
C ASN A 266 44.77 14.89 4.09
N ASN A 267 43.74 14.96 4.95
CA ASN A 267 42.75 13.89 5.06
C ASN A 267 42.00 13.71 3.73
N TRP A 268 41.48 14.78 3.13
CA TRP A 268 40.70 14.68 1.91
C TRP A 268 41.49 14.19 0.69
N ASP A 269 42.77 14.57 0.55
CA ASP A 269 43.64 14.07 -0.52
C ASP A 269 43.87 12.54 -0.44
N SER A 270 43.65 11.92 0.72
CA SER A 270 43.59 10.45 0.85
C SER A 270 42.21 9.86 0.52
N ILE A 271 41.13 10.59 0.81
CA ILE A 271 39.74 10.17 0.62
C ILE A 271 39.32 10.28 -0.86
N GLY A 272 39.47 11.49 -1.44
CA GLY A 272 39.05 11.82 -2.80
C GLY A 272 39.98 11.28 -3.89
N LYS A 273 41.19 10.84 -3.55
CA LYS A 273 42.11 10.16 -4.47
C LYS A 273 41.61 8.75 -4.79
N ASP A 274 41.73 8.37 -6.07
CA ASP A 274 41.30 7.08 -6.61
C ASP A 274 39.88 6.70 -6.10
N PRO A 275 38.84 7.46 -6.53
CA PRO A 275 37.45 7.14 -6.20
C PRO A 275 37.07 5.79 -6.82
N VAL A 276 36.58 4.85 -6.00
CA VAL A 276 36.18 3.51 -6.43
C VAL A 276 34.67 3.41 -6.43
N GLY A 277 34.10 2.99 -7.55
CA GLY A 277 32.66 2.86 -7.75
C GLY A 277 32.31 3.13 -9.20
N ASN A 278 31.57 2.21 -9.82
CA ASN A 278 31.12 2.37 -11.19
C ASN A 278 29.90 3.30 -11.25
N ASP A 279 29.00 3.15 -10.27
CA ASP A 279 27.79 3.95 -10.08
C ASP A 279 27.93 4.94 -8.90
N ALA A 280 26.91 5.78 -8.72
CA ALA A 280 26.87 6.79 -7.67
C ALA A 280 26.78 6.24 -6.23
N TYR A 281 26.07 5.14 -5.98
CA TYR A 281 25.95 4.55 -4.64
C TYR A 281 27.26 3.87 -4.24
N THR A 282 27.87 3.04 -5.09
CA THR A 282 29.17 2.41 -4.77
C THR A 282 30.26 3.47 -4.56
N LEU A 283 30.24 4.55 -5.35
CA LEU A 283 31.13 5.69 -5.15
C LEU A 283 30.93 6.34 -3.77
N VAL A 284 29.67 6.59 -3.36
CA VAL A 284 29.37 7.16 -2.04
C VAL A 284 29.79 6.22 -0.92
N PHE A 285 29.45 4.92 -0.96
CA PHE A 285 29.87 3.96 0.06
C PHE A 285 31.41 3.82 0.15
N SER A 286 32.14 3.91 -0.97
CA SER A 286 33.60 3.97 -0.97
C SER A 286 34.14 5.20 -0.23
N VAL A 287 33.58 6.38 -0.51
CA VAL A 287 34.00 7.63 0.12
C VAL A 287 33.64 7.68 1.60
N LEU A 288 32.42 7.26 1.99
CA LEU A 288 32.01 7.12 3.40
C LEU A 288 32.97 6.17 4.15
N THR A 289 33.32 5.03 3.54
CA THR A 289 34.30 4.07 4.12
C THR A 289 35.67 4.72 4.33
N LYS A 290 36.15 5.54 3.38
CA LYS A 290 37.42 6.27 3.54
C LYS A 290 37.34 7.36 4.62
N ILE A 291 36.23 8.11 4.71
CA ILE A 291 36.01 9.12 5.77
C ILE A 291 36.07 8.46 7.15
N LEU A 292 35.39 7.33 7.36
CA LEU A 292 35.38 6.59 8.64
C LEU A 292 36.79 6.17 9.08
N ASN A 293 37.65 5.80 8.12
CA ASN A 293 39.05 5.40 8.36
C ASN A 293 40.05 6.57 8.43
N SER A 294 39.66 7.80 8.07
CA SER A 294 40.52 8.99 8.10
C SER A 294 40.60 9.67 9.48
N ASP A 295 41.51 10.62 9.69
CA ASP A 295 41.65 11.34 10.97
C ASP A 295 40.75 12.59 11.01
N VAL A 296 39.43 12.36 10.96
CA VAL A 296 38.40 13.41 11.04
C VAL A 296 37.66 13.37 12.38
N GLN A 297 37.11 14.53 12.75
CA GLN A 297 36.39 14.74 14.02
C GLN A 297 35.28 13.70 14.25
N MET A 298 35.10 13.30 15.51
CA MET A 298 34.23 12.17 15.86
C MET A 298 32.76 12.37 15.47
N VAL A 299 32.26 13.61 15.49
CA VAL A 299 30.91 13.96 15.01
C VAL A 299 30.74 13.63 13.53
N VAL A 300 31.73 14.00 12.70
CA VAL A 300 31.75 13.67 11.26
C VAL A 300 31.73 12.16 11.05
N LYS A 301 32.46 11.39 11.86
CA LYS A 301 32.43 9.92 11.81
C LYS A 301 31.07 9.35 12.24
N GLY A 302 30.41 9.96 13.22
CA GLY A 302 29.04 9.61 13.63
C GLY A 302 28.07 9.70 12.46
N SER A 303 27.91 10.90 11.89
CA SER A 303 27.04 11.13 10.72
C SER A 303 27.41 10.26 9.52
N THR A 304 28.70 10.10 9.23
CA THR A 304 29.18 9.23 8.14
C THR A 304 28.81 7.76 8.39
N SER A 305 28.88 7.30 9.64
CA SER A 305 28.48 5.95 10.03
C SER A 305 26.98 5.77 9.89
N TYR A 306 26.18 6.73 10.37
CA TYR A 306 24.72 6.69 10.27
C TYR A 306 24.25 6.58 8.82
N ILE A 307 24.76 7.45 7.95
CA ILE A 307 24.48 7.43 6.49
C ILE A 307 24.89 6.09 5.87
N TYR A 308 26.04 5.52 6.27
CA TYR A 308 26.51 4.23 5.75
C TYR A 308 25.55 3.07 6.09
N HIS A 309 24.84 3.12 7.22
CA HIS A 309 23.89 2.06 7.63
C HIS A 309 22.48 2.25 7.05
N HIS A 310 22.01 3.49 6.91
CA HIS A 310 20.59 3.78 6.60
C HIS A 310 20.30 4.21 5.15
N LEU A 311 21.32 4.48 4.33
CA LEU A 311 21.15 4.81 2.91
C LEU A 311 20.75 3.56 2.09
N LYS A 312 19.43 3.29 1.96
CA LYS A 312 18.87 2.12 1.27
C LYS A 312 18.60 2.37 -0.23
N ILE A 313 18.52 1.28 -1.01
CA ILE A 313 18.10 1.29 -2.43
C ILE A 313 16.55 1.30 -2.51
N ILE A 314 16.01 1.73 -3.65
CA ILE A 314 14.62 2.17 -3.84
C ILE A 314 13.57 1.07 -3.54
N THR A 315 12.76 1.30 -2.50
CA THR A 315 11.43 0.72 -2.26
C THR A 315 10.51 1.83 -1.73
N VAL A 316 9.33 2.05 -2.33
CA VAL A 316 8.47 3.21 -2.03
C VAL A 316 7.37 2.85 -1.01
N PRO A 317 7.31 3.53 0.16
CA PRO A 317 6.14 3.50 1.04
C PRO A 317 5.16 4.65 0.72
N THR A 318 3.88 4.44 1.02
CA THR A 318 2.83 5.46 0.90
C THR A 318 1.85 5.35 2.07
N TYR A 319 1.98 6.26 3.04
CA TYR A 319 1.00 6.49 4.11
C TYR A 319 0.91 7.99 4.37
N LEU A 320 -0.28 8.50 4.71
CA LEU A 320 -0.47 9.85 5.27
C LEU A 320 -0.72 9.73 6.77
N ASP A 321 -0.23 10.70 7.55
CA ASP A 321 -0.42 10.74 9.00
C ASP A 321 -1.51 11.76 9.41
N SER A 322 -2.10 11.55 10.58
CA SER A 322 -3.30 12.21 11.10
C SER A 322 -3.02 13.34 12.11
N ASN A 323 -1.76 13.51 12.55
CA ASN A 323 -1.39 14.38 13.68
C ASN A 323 -1.20 15.88 13.35
N LEU A 324 -1.48 16.30 12.11
CA LEU A 324 -1.40 17.69 11.59
C LEU A 324 -1.80 18.78 12.60
N LYS A 325 -2.89 18.57 13.35
CA LYS A 325 -3.43 19.54 14.31
C LYS A 325 -2.48 19.91 15.45
N TYR A 326 -1.59 19.01 15.89
CA TYR A 326 -0.60 19.32 16.91
C TYR A 326 0.60 20.10 16.33
N MET A 327 0.97 19.85 15.07
CA MET A 327 2.06 20.56 14.41
C MET A 327 1.78 22.05 14.21
N HIS A 328 0.56 22.44 13.85
CA HIS A 328 0.21 23.86 13.69
C HIS A 328 0.48 24.70 14.95
N HIS A 329 0.23 24.16 16.15
CA HIS A 329 0.55 24.86 17.40
C HIS A 329 2.06 24.93 17.66
N LEU A 330 2.82 23.91 17.26
CA LEU A 330 4.29 23.88 17.34
C LEU A 330 4.98 24.83 16.37
N LEU A 331 4.29 25.22 15.29
CA LEU A 331 4.83 25.98 14.16
C LEU A 331 4.22 27.40 13.99
N GLU A 332 3.30 27.82 14.86
CA GLU A 332 2.61 29.12 14.82
C GLU A 332 3.59 30.34 14.81
N LYS A 333 4.80 30.14 15.37
CA LYS A 333 5.88 31.11 15.59
C LYS A 333 7.27 30.47 15.40
N ASP A 334 8.32 31.04 16.01
CA ASP A 334 9.59 30.34 16.27
C ASP A 334 9.36 29.01 17.01
N ILE A 335 10.28 28.06 16.83
CA ILE A 335 10.14 26.71 17.40
C ILE A 335 10.15 26.80 18.93
N ASP A 336 9.03 26.44 19.55
CA ASP A 336 8.94 26.30 20.98
C ASP A 336 9.64 25.00 21.41
N ILE A 337 10.89 25.12 21.87
CA ILE A 337 11.72 23.99 22.34
C ILE A 337 11.09 23.32 23.57
N GLY A 338 10.38 24.08 24.42
CA GLY A 338 9.71 23.54 25.61
C GLY A 338 8.54 22.64 25.22
N MET A 339 7.73 23.09 24.26
CA MET A 339 6.64 22.31 23.69
C MET A 339 7.15 21.16 22.80
N LEU A 340 8.25 21.32 22.07
CA LEU A 340 8.85 20.24 21.29
C LEU A 340 9.39 19.11 22.20
N LEU A 341 10.06 19.45 23.30
CA LEU A 341 10.49 18.49 24.32
C LEU A 341 9.32 17.86 25.10
N SER A 342 8.14 18.51 25.12
CA SER A 342 6.93 17.98 25.78
C SER A 342 6.36 16.72 25.11
N ALA A 343 6.77 16.41 23.87
CA ALA A 343 6.47 15.14 23.22
C ALA A 343 7.04 13.93 23.99
N VAL A 344 7.99 14.16 24.90
CA VAL A 344 8.64 13.12 25.72
C VAL A 344 7.94 13.03 27.09
N ILE A 345 6.81 12.33 27.13
CA ILE A 345 5.95 12.24 28.32
C ILE A 345 6.30 11.05 29.25
N PRO A 346 6.21 11.19 30.59
CA PRO A 346 6.55 10.13 31.56
C PRO A 346 5.73 8.83 31.48
N GLN A 347 4.61 8.84 30.75
CA GLN A 347 3.78 7.66 30.49
C GLN A 347 4.29 6.81 29.32
N GLU A 348 5.08 7.40 28.42
CA GLU A 348 5.57 6.74 27.20
C GLU A 348 7.08 6.44 27.23
N PHE A 349 7.84 7.10 28.11
CA PHE A 349 9.30 7.01 28.21
C PHE A 349 9.74 6.71 29.65
N ASP A 350 10.93 6.12 29.80
CA ASP A 350 11.51 5.75 31.08
C ASP A 350 12.13 6.94 31.86
N GLU A 351 12.45 6.71 33.13
CA GLU A 351 13.00 7.73 34.04
C GLU A 351 14.38 8.28 33.61
N ASP A 352 15.24 7.48 32.97
CA ASP A 352 16.52 7.98 32.44
C ASP A 352 16.25 8.97 31.30
N THR A 353 15.34 8.62 30.39
CA THR A 353 14.92 9.46 29.26
C THR A 353 14.26 10.77 29.72
N ILE A 354 13.33 10.73 30.69
CA ILE A 354 12.70 11.94 31.24
C ILE A 354 13.74 12.85 31.90
N ARG A 355 14.68 12.29 32.66
CA ARG A 355 15.81 13.02 33.26
C ARG A 355 16.71 13.68 32.20
N MET A 356 16.91 13.08 31.02
CA MET A 356 17.65 13.72 29.93
C MET A 356 16.88 14.91 29.32
N LYS A 357 15.58 14.73 29.07
CA LYS A 357 14.68 15.80 28.59
C LYS A 357 14.64 16.99 29.57
N ASP A 358 14.57 16.75 30.87
CA ASP A 358 14.59 17.81 31.90
C ASP A 358 15.97 18.51 32.01
N ARG A 359 17.09 17.80 31.75
CA ARG A 359 18.43 18.41 31.64
C ARG A 359 18.54 19.34 30.43
N LEU A 360 18.04 18.93 29.26
CA LEU A 360 17.99 19.78 28.07
C LEU A 360 17.11 21.01 28.30
N LEU A 361 15.90 20.83 28.85
CA LEU A 361 15.01 21.95 29.18
C LEU A 361 15.68 22.93 30.16
N THR A 362 16.39 22.43 31.18
CA THR A 362 17.15 23.26 32.12
C THR A 362 18.27 24.05 31.44
N TYR A 363 18.96 23.48 30.44
CA TYR A 363 19.92 24.21 29.62
C TYR A 363 19.23 25.34 28.84
N PHE A 364 18.15 25.03 28.12
CA PHE A 364 17.42 26.00 27.31
C PHE A 364 16.72 27.10 28.13
N MET A 365 16.35 26.84 29.40
CA MET A 365 15.78 27.87 30.28
C MET A 365 16.81 28.72 31.04
N ARG A 366 18.06 28.26 31.23
CA ARG A 366 19.04 28.94 32.10
C ARG A 366 20.31 29.42 31.41
N ASN A 367 20.80 28.72 30.38
CA ASN A 367 22.17 28.83 29.89
C ASN A 367 22.29 28.93 28.36
N TYR A 368 21.19 28.98 27.61
CA TYR A 368 21.26 29.00 26.15
C TYR A 368 21.94 30.26 25.61
N LYS A 369 22.71 30.09 24.54
CA LYS A 369 23.29 31.20 23.77
C LYS A 369 22.51 31.35 22.48
N ASN A 370 22.15 32.58 22.13
CA ASN A 370 21.53 32.89 20.84
C ASN A 370 22.40 32.42 19.66
N GLU A 371 23.73 32.41 19.83
CA GLU A 371 24.67 31.89 18.83
C GLU A 371 24.48 30.39 18.54
N ASP A 372 24.18 29.59 19.57
CA ASP A 372 23.99 28.14 19.41
C ASP A 372 22.60 27.85 18.82
N MET A 373 21.57 28.59 19.23
CA MET A 373 20.26 28.55 18.55
C MET A 373 20.33 28.95 17.08
N ASN A 374 21.12 29.97 16.74
CA ASN A 374 21.33 30.37 15.35
C ASN A 374 22.05 29.28 14.53
N LYS A 375 23.00 28.53 15.11
CA LYS A 375 23.64 27.38 14.45
C LYS A 375 22.65 26.23 14.19
N ILE A 376 21.74 25.98 15.13
CA ILE A 376 20.71 24.95 15.00
C ILE A 376 19.67 25.36 13.96
N LEU A 377 19.11 26.56 14.03
CA LEU A 377 17.96 26.99 13.22
C LEU A 377 18.31 27.50 11.82
N LYS A 378 19.56 27.92 11.55
CA LYS A 378 19.94 28.43 10.22
C LYS A 378 19.74 27.37 9.13
N GLY A 379 18.84 27.64 8.19
CA GLY A 379 18.49 26.69 7.13
C GLY A 379 17.78 25.44 7.64
N PHE A 380 17.09 25.50 8.79
CA PHE A 380 16.27 24.41 9.28
C PHE A 380 14.84 24.58 8.77
N ASN A 381 14.41 23.68 7.86
CA ASN A 381 13.00 23.66 7.47
C ASN A 381 12.14 22.98 8.54
N LYS A 382 11.71 23.77 9.55
CA LYS A 382 10.83 23.32 10.63
C LYS A 382 9.49 22.75 10.16
N PHE A 383 9.05 23.13 8.96
CA PHE A 383 7.81 22.65 8.36
C PHE A 383 7.99 21.31 7.61
N ALA A 384 9.21 20.78 7.46
CA ALA A 384 9.44 19.59 6.62
C ALA A 384 8.91 18.26 7.20
N TYR A 385 8.50 18.28 8.47
CA TYR A 385 8.20 17.12 9.30
C TYR A 385 6.74 17.17 9.74
N ASN A 386 5.98 16.13 9.41
CA ASN A 386 4.53 16.05 9.65
C ASN A 386 4.21 15.62 11.10
N GLU A 387 5.24 15.15 11.82
CA GLU A 387 5.18 14.53 13.14
C GLU A 387 5.98 15.35 14.17
N PRO A 388 5.45 15.62 15.39
CA PRO A 388 6.21 16.27 16.46
C PRO A 388 7.44 15.45 16.87
N SER A 389 7.33 14.13 16.78
CA SER A 389 8.45 13.21 17.03
C SER A 389 9.57 13.37 16.00
N ASP A 390 9.23 13.59 14.73
CA ASP A 390 10.20 13.79 13.64
C ASP A 390 10.89 15.14 13.69
N LEU A 391 10.14 16.21 13.99
CA LEU A 391 10.71 17.53 14.24
C LEU A 391 11.70 17.49 15.42
N LEU A 392 11.41 16.70 16.46
CA LEU A 392 12.31 16.48 17.60
C LEU A 392 13.55 15.66 17.22
N LEU A 393 13.42 14.60 16.42
CA LEU A 393 14.56 13.82 15.90
C LEU A 393 15.51 14.71 15.08
N ALA A 394 14.98 15.51 14.15
CA ALA A 394 15.77 16.44 13.35
C ALA A 394 16.44 17.52 14.23
N PHE A 395 15.71 18.09 15.18
CA PHE A 395 16.23 19.10 16.10
C PHE A 395 17.38 18.55 16.96
N LEU A 396 17.23 17.35 17.54
CA LEU A 396 18.27 16.70 18.34
C LEU A 396 19.50 16.32 17.49
N THR A 397 19.29 15.85 16.26
CA THR A 397 20.38 15.56 15.31
C THR A 397 21.19 16.83 15.00
N ARG A 398 20.51 17.96 14.73
CA ARG A 398 21.15 19.27 14.52
C ARG A 398 21.82 19.82 15.78
N LEU A 399 21.26 19.56 16.96
CA LEU A 399 21.84 19.93 18.25
C LEU A 399 23.19 19.23 18.49
N ILE A 400 23.27 17.93 18.18
CA ILE A 400 24.50 17.12 18.33
C ILE A 400 25.54 17.51 17.28
N THR A 401 25.14 17.69 16.01
CA THR A 401 26.06 17.91 14.88
C THR A 401 26.55 19.36 14.73
N ARG A 402 25.69 20.36 15.02
CA ARG A 402 25.98 21.79 14.75
C ARG A 402 26.44 22.59 15.98
N VAL A 403 26.27 22.08 17.20
CA VAL A 403 26.80 22.70 18.43
C VAL A 403 28.08 21.98 18.88
N PRO A 404 29.24 22.67 18.97
CA PRO A 404 30.52 22.01 19.16
C PRO A 404 30.75 21.45 20.57
N SER A 405 31.49 20.34 20.64
CA SER A 405 31.94 19.66 21.86
C SER A 405 33.06 20.43 22.58
N SER A 406 32.69 21.48 23.31
CA SER A 406 33.55 22.11 24.32
C SER A 406 33.42 21.35 25.65
N PRO A 407 34.43 21.39 26.55
CA PRO A 407 34.35 20.70 27.84
C PRO A 407 33.14 21.11 28.71
N ASN A 408 32.54 22.29 28.47
CA ASN A 408 31.33 22.73 29.15
C ASN A 408 30.03 22.29 28.44
N THR A 409 30.05 21.98 27.14
CA THR A 409 28.87 21.56 26.33
C THR A 409 28.67 20.05 26.24
N ASN A 410 29.52 19.23 26.87
CA ASN A 410 29.19 17.82 27.16
C ASN A 410 27.85 17.69 27.92
N SER A 411 27.51 18.70 28.74
CA SER A 411 26.22 18.86 29.42
C SER A 411 24.99 18.94 28.51
N LEU A 412 25.19 19.20 27.21
CA LEU A 412 24.16 19.32 26.18
C LEU A 412 24.14 18.07 25.28
N GLN A 413 25.30 17.65 24.78
CA GLN A 413 25.39 16.54 23.82
C GLN A 413 25.03 15.18 24.42
N GLN A 414 25.44 14.87 25.65
CA GLN A 414 25.08 13.58 26.29
C GLN A 414 23.55 13.41 26.44
N PRO A 415 22.82 14.35 27.08
CA PRO A 415 21.35 14.30 27.08
C PRO A 415 20.71 14.29 25.70
N ALA A 416 21.28 14.99 24.71
CA ALA A 416 20.76 15.00 23.35
C ALA A 416 20.88 13.64 22.65
N SER A 417 22.05 12.98 22.71
CA SER A 417 22.29 11.66 22.09
C SER A 417 21.45 10.56 22.75
N ALA A 418 21.37 10.56 24.08
CA ALA A 418 20.54 9.61 24.83
C ALA A 418 19.04 9.81 24.54
N LEU A 419 18.58 11.07 24.44
CA LEU A 419 17.19 11.37 24.09
C LEU A 419 16.87 11.05 22.63
N LEU A 420 17.79 11.29 21.70
CA LEU A 420 17.66 10.93 20.29
C LEU A 420 17.43 9.42 20.15
N SER A 421 18.26 8.61 20.81
CA SER A 421 18.12 7.14 20.86
C SER A 421 16.75 6.69 21.39
N ALA A 422 16.27 7.31 22.47
CA ALA A 422 14.97 7.00 23.05
C ALA A 422 13.79 7.37 22.15
N VAL A 423 13.79 8.58 21.57
CA VAL A 423 12.74 9.04 20.64
C VAL A 423 12.74 8.22 19.35
N PHE A 424 13.91 7.85 18.84
CA PHE A 424 14.07 7.04 17.63
C PHE A 424 13.51 5.63 17.84
N MET A 425 13.96 4.94 18.89
CA MET A 425 13.40 3.65 19.32
C MET A 425 11.88 3.75 19.52
N LYS A 426 11.39 4.87 20.08
CA LYS A 426 9.95 5.08 20.25
C LYS A 426 9.21 5.15 18.92
N LYS A 427 9.67 5.95 17.95
CA LYS A 427 9.07 6.06 16.60
C LYS A 427 8.91 4.66 15.97
N TYR A 428 10.02 3.94 15.83
CA TYR A 428 10.04 2.62 15.19
C TYR A 428 9.43 1.51 16.05
N SER A 429 9.09 1.77 17.32
CA SER A 429 8.23 0.90 18.13
C SER A 429 6.73 1.16 17.96
N LYS A 430 6.30 2.36 17.49
CA LYS A 430 4.89 2.68 17.28
C LYS A 430 4.30 2.05 16.02
N THR A 431 5.14 1.71 15.03
CA THR A 431 4.72 1.00 13.80
C THR A 431 4.04 -0.33 14.14
N PHE A 432 2.96 -0.69 13.41
CA PHE A 432 2.16 -1.91 13.61
C PHE A 432 2.85 -3.22 13.17
N THR A 433 4.18 -3.27 13.20
CA THR A 433 4.95 -4.51 13.03
C THR A 433 5.02 -5.29 14.36
N PRO A 434 4.94 -6.64 14.33
CA PRO A 434 5.30 -7.49 15.48
C PRO A 434 6.83 -7.56 15.68
N PHE A 435 7.59 -7.09 14.68
CA PHE A 435 9.05 -7.07 14.67
C PHE A 435 9.62 -5.69 14.99
N VAL A 436 10.78 -5.67 15.65
CA VAL A 436 11.65 -4.49 15.74
C VAL A 436 12.10 -4.09 14.34
N SER A 437 12.05 -2.79 14.01
CA SER A 437 12.35 -2.33 12.64
C SER A 437 13.85 -2.37 12.32
N PRO A 438 14.23 -2.59 11.04
CA PRO A 438 15.63 -2.69 10.61
C PRO A 438 16.36 -1.33 10.54
N GLU A 439 15.71 -0.22 10.89
CA GLU A 439 16.30 1.10 11.10
C GLU A 439 16.95 1.23 12.49
N ILE A 440 16.63 0.35 13.44
CA ILE A 440 17.26 0.34 14.76
C ILE A 440 18.57 -0.44 14.69
N ASP A 441 19.69 0.26 14.89
CA ASP A 441 21.04 -0.33 14.88
C ASP A 441 21.74 -0.27 16.24
N VAL A 442 22.83 -1.03 16.38
CA VAL A 442 23.58 -1.16 17.64
C VAL A 442 24.30 0.13 18.08
N GLN A 443 24.61 1.05 17.16
CA GLN A 443 25.20 2.36 17.48
C GLN A 443 24.14 3.29 18.09
N ILE A 444 22.95 3.36 17.50
CA ILE A 444 21.79 4.08 18.06
C ILE A 444 21.51 3.59 19.48
N LEU A 445 21.50 2.27 19.69
CA LEU A 445 21.29 1.68 21.01
C LEU A 445 22.40 2.00 22.02
N LEU A 446 23.66 2.15 21.58
CA LEU A 446 24.79 2.51 22.45
C LEU A 446 24.67 3.95 23.00
N GLU A 447 24.11 4.89 22.24
CA GLU A 447 23.92 6.28 22.70
C GLU A 447 23.01 6.37 23.94
N SER A 448 22.07 5.44 24.10
CA SER A 448 21.16 5.39 25.27
C SER A 448 21.86 5.16 26.61
N VAL A 449 23.14 4.79 26.60
CA VAL A 449 23.93 4.55 27.81
C VAL A 449 24.77 5.77 28.20
N GLN A 450 24.82 6.83 27.38
CA GLN A 450 25.58 8.06 27.64
C GLN A 450 24.91 9.01 28.67
N VAL A 451 24.47 8.45 29.79
CA VAL A 451 23.87 9.19 30.91
C VAL A 451 24.98 9.71 31.82
N SER A 452 24.99 11.01 32.14
CA SER A 452 26.08 11.70 32.87
C SER A 452 26.32 11.27 34.34
N ASP A 453 25.67 10.19 34.78
CA ASP A 453 25.69 9.64 36.14
C ASP A 453 26.29 8.21 36.13
N VAL A 454 26.91 7.82 35.01
CA VAL A 454 27.52 6.51 34.73
C VAL A 454 29.01 6.52 35.07
N ASP A 455 29.53 5.35 35.49
CA ASP A 455 30.95 5.10 35.74
C ASP A 455 31.83 5.48 34.53
N GLU A 456 32.88 6.26 34.77
CA GLU A 456 33.88 6.67 33.78
C GLU A 456 34.52 5.47 33.05
N VAL A 457 34.68 4.33 33.75
CA VAL A 457 35.17 3.08 33.16
C VAL A 457 34.15 2.47 32.19
N LEU A 458 32.86 2.54 32.53
CA LEU A 458 31.78 2.08 31.65
C LEU A 458 31.68 2.99 30.40
N GLN A 459 31.67 4.30 30.59
CA GLN A 459 31.65 5.29 29.51
C GLN A 459 32.85 5.12 28.57
N SER A 460 34.07 5.03 29.11
CA SER A 460 35.29 4.77 28.35
C SER A 460 35.23 3.44 27.58
N THR A 461 34.62 2.39 28.15
CA THR A 461 34.40 1.11 27.46
C THR A 461 33.39 1.25 26.32
N ILE A 462 32.30 2.00 26.51
CA ILE A 462 31.28 2.29 25.49
C ILE A 462 31.88 3.07 24.33
N ASP A 463 32.63 4.14 24.61
CA ASP A 463 33.31 4.93 23.57
C ASP A 463 34.35 4.09 22.82
N SER A 464 35.05 3.18 23.53
CA SER A 464 35.98 2.23 22.94
C SER A 464 35.30 1.14 22.07
N ILE A 465 34.04 0.79 22.34
CA ILE A 465 33.21 -0.04 21.45
C ILE A 465 32.79 0.79 20.24
N LYS A 466 32.20 1.97 20.47
CA LYS A 466 31.69 2.88 19.43
C LYS A 466 32.76 3.21 18.39
N LEU A 467 33.98 3.53 18.83
CA LEU A 467 35.15 3.73 17.96
C LEU A 467 35.49 2.49 17.12
N GLU A 468 35.46 1.29 17.71
CA GLU A 468 35.78 0.03 17.03
C GLU A 468 34.70 -0.38 16.01
N LEU A 469 33.43 -0.06 16.27
CA LEU A 469 32.31 -0.27 15.34
C LEU A 469 32.32 0.73 14.17
N ILE A 470 32.62 1.99 14.44
CA ILE A 470 32.74 3.06 13.42
C ILE A 470 33.94 2.83 12.51
N ALA A 471 35.05 2.29 13.05
CA ALA A 471 36.19 1.84 12.24
C ALA A 471 35.90 0.56 11.43
N GLN A 472 34.92 -0.25 11.83
CA GLN A 472 34.58 -1.52 11.19
C GLN A 472 33.06 -1.66 10.91
N PRO A 473 32.48 -0.91 9.95
CA PRO A 473 31.04 -0.89 9.70
C PRO A 473 30.42 -2.27 9.41
N LYS A 474 31.18 -3.18 8.80
CA LYS A 474 30.73 -4.57 8.57
C LYS A 474 30.44 -5.33 9.89
N ILE A 475 31.18 -5.02 10.96
CA ILE A 475 30.95 -5.57 12.30
C ILE A 475 29.77 -4.87 12.98
N SER A 476 29.59 -3.57 12.76
CA SER A 476 28.41 -2.82 13.23
C SER A 476 27.11 -3.40 12.65
N VAL A 477 27.03 -3.58 11.32
CA VAL A 477 25.92 -4.27 10.66
C VAL A 477 25.70 -5.68 11.22
N LEU A 478 26.77 -6.46 11.38
CA LEU A 478 26.69 -7.84 11.88
C LEU A 478 26.19 -7.91 13.34
N LEU A 479 26.58 -6.97 14.19
CA LEU A 479 26.07 -6.88 15.57
C LEU A 479 24.60 -6.44 15.60
N SER A 480 24.16 -5.58 14.67
CA SER A 480 22.75 -5.23 14.53
C SER A 480 21.87 -6.42 14.14
N THR A 481 22.40 -7.46 13.45
CA THR A 481 21.62 -8.71 13.22
C THR A 481 21.42 -9.57 14.47
N LEU A 482 21.91 -9.14 15.64
CA LEU A 482 21.60 -9.75 16.94
C LEU A 482 20.47 -9.03 17.69
N ILE A 483 19.98 -7.90 17.18
CA ILE A 483 18.87 -7.18 17.78
C ILE A 483 17.65 -8.12 17.81
N PRO A 484 17.01 -8.32 18.98
CA PRO A 484 15.83 -9.17 19.08
C PRO A 484 14.75 -8.76 18.08
N THR A 485 14.29 -9.67 17.24
CA THR A 485 13.13 -9.42 16.37
C THR A 485 11.86 -9.22 17.20
N GLU A 486 11.75 -9.87 18.35
CA GLU A 486 10.62 -9.78 19.28
C GLU A 486 10.52 -8.38 19.93
N LYS A 487 9.50 -7.61 19.56
CA LYS A 487 9.24 -6.23 20.02
C LYS A 487 9.28 -6.05 21.55
N GLU A 488 8.76 -7.01 22.31
CA GLU A 488 8.78 -7.03 23.78
C GLU A 488 10.19 -6.99 24.38
N LYS A 489 11.20 -7.51 23.68
CA LYS A 489 12.60 -7.53 24.14
C LYS A 489 13.33 -6.20 23.87
N CYS A 490 12.67 -5.25 23.19
CA CYS A 490 13.22 -3.96 22.80
C CYS A 490 12.24 -2.80 23.07
N GLN A 491 11.48 -2.85 24.18
CA GLN A 491 10.58 -1.75 24.56
C GLN A 491 11.33 -0.47 24.97
N ALA A 492 12.57 -0.60 25.46
CA ALA A 492 13.46 0.52 25.76
C ALA A 492 14.86 0.28 25.16
N PRO A 493 15.60 1.33 24.71
CA PRO A 493 16.91 1.17 24.06
C PRO A 493 17.92 0.37 24.90
N LYS A 494 18.05 0.72 26.19
CA LYS A 494 18.96 0.10 27.17
C LYS A 494 18.64 -1.40 27.39
N GLN A 495 17.37 -1.77 27.38
CA GLN A 495 16.91 -3.17 27.43
C GLN A 495 17.24 -3.91 26.13
N CYS A 496 16.98 -3.28 24.98
CA CYS A 496 17.28 -3.82 23.66
C CYS A 496 18.79 -4.08 23.49
N LEU A 497 19.64 -3.13 23.90
CA LEU A 497 21.10 -3.26 23.89
C LEU A 497 21.57 -4.44 24.76
N VAL A 498 21.09 -4.55 26.00
CA VAL A 498 21.42 -5.65 26.91
C VAL A 498 20.98 -7.01 26.36
N ASN A 499 19.85 -7.08 25.67
CA ASN A 499 19.38 -8.32 25.03
C ASN A 499 20.21 -8.66 23.78
N THR A 500 20.55 -7.67 22.96
CA THR A 500 21.44 -7.78 21.80
C THR A 500 22.83 -8.29 22.21
N PHE A 501 23.44 -7.66 23.21
CA PHE A 501 24.77 -8.00 23.69
C PHE A 501 24.84 -9.36 24.38
N GLN A 502 23.76 -9.85 25.01
CA GLN A 502 23.70 -11.24 25.49
C GLN A 502 23.82 -12.27 24.35
N GLN A 503 23.43 -11.92 23.12
CA GLN A 503 23.54 -12.79 21.94
C GLN A 503 24.94 -12.76 21.28
N VAL A 504 25.89 -11.91 21.73
CA VAL A 504 27.19 -11.68 21.07
C VAL A 504 28.00 -12.96 20.82
N HIS A 505 27.82 -13.98 21.68
CA HIS A 505 28.44 -15.30 21.54
C HIS A 505 28.13 -15.99 20.20
N LYS A 506 26.99 -15.67 19.54
CA LYS A 506 26.64 -16.18 18.21
C LYS A 506 27.59 -15.69 17.10
N LEU A 507 28.26 -14.56 17.31
CA LEU A 507 29.20 -13.95 16.35
C LEU A 507 30.66 -14.17 16.71
N GLN A 508 30.97 -14.99 17.71
CA GLN A 508 32.31 -15.08 18.32
C GLN A 508 33.44 -15.53 17.35
N ASN A 509 33.09 -16.10 16.18
CA ASN A 509 34.03 -16.43 15.10
C ASN A 509 34.24 -15.28 14.08
N ASN A 510 33.37 -14.27 14.08
CA ASN A 510 33.27 -13.23 13.06
C ASN A 510 33.64 -11.82 13.57
N ILE A 511 33.82 -11.64 14.87
CA ILE A 511 34.21 -10.38 15.51
C ILE A 511 35.46 -10.57 16.39
N PRO A 512 36.28 -9.52 16.63
CA PRO A 512 37.43 -9.62 17.52
C PRO A 512 37.06 -10.09 18.93
N LEU A 513 37.93 -10.93 19.53
CA LEU A 513 37.77 -11.35 20.92
C LEU A 513 37.84 -10.15 21.88
N THR A 514 38.66 -9.14 21.56
CA THR A 514 38.75 -7.85 22.28
C THR A 514 37.39 -7.14 22.34
N LEU A 515 36.73 -6.98 21.20
CA LEU A 515 35.40 -6.39 21.10
C LEU A 515 34.36 -7.24 21.83
N THR A 516 34.43 -8.56 21.69
CA THR A 516 33.57 -9.52 22.41
C THR A 516 33.66 -9.32 23.93
N THR A 517 34.88 -9.19 24.48
CA THR A 517 35.08 -8.95 25.92
C THR A 517 34.60 -7.56 26.35
N LYS A 518 34.82 -6.50 25.56
CA LYS A 518 34.25 -5.16 25.85
C LYS A 518 32.71 -5.24 25.94
N ILE A 519 32.07 -5.85 24.94
CA ILE A 519 30.62 -6.02 24.86
C ILE A 519 30.07 -6.83 26.04
N GLN A 520 30.74 -7.92 26.41
CA GLN A 520 30.39 -8.74 27.58
C GLN A 520 30.53 -7.96 28.90
N ASN A 521 31.57 -7.14 29.05
CA ASN A 521 31.75 -6.28 30.22
C ASN A 521 30.63 -5.24 30.32
N VAL A 522 30.29 -4.54 29.23
CA VAL A 522 29.17 -3.58 29.20
C VAL A 522 27.83 -4.26 29.53
N ALA A 523 27.56 -5.42 28.94
CA ALA A 523 26.34 -6.19 29.22
C ALA A 523 26.27 -6.70 30.67
N TYR A 524 27.42 -7.05 31.27
CA TYR A 524 27.50 -7.41 32.69
C TYR A 524 27.23 -6.21 33.58
N ILE A 525 27.90 -5.07 33.35
CA ILE A 525 27.72 -3.85 34.13
C ILE A 525 26.25 -3.41 34.07
N LEU A 526 25.67 -3.23 32.88
CA LEU A 526 24.27 -2.83 32.68
C LEU A 526 23.23 -3.79 33.30
N LYS A 527 23.58 -5.06 33.52
CA LYS A 527 22.73 -6.07 34.17
C LYS A 527 22.97 -6.17 35.69
N SER A 528 24.13 -5.73 36.16
CA SER A 528 24.52 -5.75 37.57
C SER A 528 24.23 -4.43 38.30
N THR A 529 24.20 -3.30 37.58
CA THR A 529 23.63 -2.04 38.08
C THR A 529 22.16 -2.27 38.42
N PRO A 530 21.75 -2.16 39.69
CA PRO A 530 20.36 -2.38 40.05
C PRO A 530 19.49 -1.28 39.44
N GLN A 531 18.50 -1.66 38.61
CA GLN A 531 17.36 -0.79 38.36
C GLN A 531 16.72 -0.45 39.72
N SER A 532 16.36 0.81 39.91
CA SER A 532 15.80 1.39 41.13
C SER A 532 14.38 0.88 41.42
N GLN A 533 14.24 -0.42 41.73
CA GLN A 533 12.96 -1.03 42.13
C GLN A 533 12.47 -0.52 43.50
N GLN A 534 13.28 0.24 44.24
CA GLN A 534 12.91 0.97 45.46
C GLN A 534 12.09 2.25 45.18
N GLN A 535 10.99 2.15 44.43
CA GLN A 535 9.80 2.97 44.68
C GLN A 535 8.49 2.37 44.10
N LYS A 536 8.33 1.05 44.19
CA LYS A 536 7.03 0.41 43.95
C LYS A 536 6.01 0.57 45.10
N GLU A 537 6.40 1.25 46.18
CA GLU A 537 5.55 1.66 47.29
C GLU A 537 5.30 3.19 47.26
N SER A 538 4.14 3.56 46.71
CA SER A 538 3.32 4.71 47.09
C SER A 538 4.01 6.02 47.54
N HIS A 539 4.82 6.62 46.68
CA HIS A 539 4.96 8.09 46.64
C HIS A 539 4.54 8.64 45.28
N THR A 540 3.22 8.80 45.12
CA THR A 540 2.67 9.86 44.27
C THR A 540 2.97 11.23 44.90
N THR A 541 4.25 11.63 44.89
CA THR A 541 4.58 13.04 44.68
C THR A 541 4.07 13.40 43.30
N GLN A 542 2.78 13.75 43.24
CA GLN A 542 2.32 14.67 42.21
C GLN A 542 3.29 15.86 42.27
N TYR A 543 3.96 16.13 41.16
CA TYR A 543 4.31 17.50 40.83
C TYR A 543 3.02 18.26 40.54
N SER A 544 2.23 18.45 41.60
CA SER A 544 1.27 19.52 41.67
C SER A 544 2.11 20.78 41.65
N ILE A 545 2.31 21.29 40.43
CA ILE A 545 2.22 22.72 40.21
C ILE A 545 0.84 23.08 40.76
N LYS A 546 0.77 23.37 42.07
CA LYS A 546 -0.37 24.11 42.60
C LYS A 546 -0.40 25.39 41.78
N PRO A 547 -1.49 25.72 41.07
CA PRO A 547 -1.65 27.08 40.62
C PRO A 547 -1.49 27.96 41.85
N VAL A 548 -0.62 28.96 41.78
CA VAL A 548 -0.47 29.91 42.89
C VAL A 548 -1.86 30.48 43.11
N ASP A 549 -2.34 30.44 44.36
CA ASP A 549 -3.71 30.82 44.69
C ASP A 549 -3.83 32.35 44.70
N VAL A 550 -3.79 32.95 43.50
CA VAL A 550 -3.86 34.39 43.26
C VAL A 550 -5.32 34.85 43.34
N ASN A 551 -5.97 34.53 44.45
CA ASN A 551 -7.17 35.22 44.91
C ASN A 551 -6.80 36.60 45.48
N LEU A 552 -6.14 37.41 44.66
CA LEU A 552 -5.95 38.84 44.88
C LEU A 552 -6.98 39.61 44.05
N TYR A 553 -8.01 40.08 44.73
CA TYR A 553 -8.87 41.15 44.22
C TYR A 553 -8.00 42.39 43.95
N LEU A 554 -7.66 42.63 42.68
CA LEU A 554 -7.27 43.95 42.22
C LEU A 554 -8.54 44.75 41.98
N ASP A 555 -8.95 45.48 43.02
CA ASP A 555 -9.95 46.53 42.90
C ASP A 555 -9.45 47.59 41.88
N ARG A 556 -10.36 48.15 41.09
CA ARG A 556 -10.03 48.66 39.76
C ARG A 556 -9.92 50.19 39.70
N ASP A 557 -9.22 50.79 40.65
CA ASP A 557 -8.93 52.22 40.67
C ASP A 557 -7.58 52.55 41.36
N GLN A 558 -7.07 53.75 41.06
CA GLN A 558 -5.88 54.41 41.62
C GLN A 558 -4.48 53.89 41.20
N ASP A 559 -3.98 54.59 40.17
CA ASP A 559 -2.66 55.25 40.12
C ASP A 559 -1.32 54.50 40.04
N ARG A 560 -0.42 55.24 39.38
CA ARG A 560 0.94 54.96 38.95
C ARG A 560 1.94 54.55 40.04
N GLU A 561 3.06 53.99 39.54
CA GLU A 561 4.38 53.94 40.20
C GLU A 561 4.47 53.09 41.47
N ASN A 562 4.65 51.77 41.28
CA ASN A 562 5.85 51.05 41.73
C ASN A 562 5.91 49.62 41.17
N SER A 563 7.09 49.12 40.82
CA SER A 563 7.28 47.74 40.34
C SER A 563 7.45 46.77 41.52
N ILE A 564 6.38 46.07 41.89
CA ILE A 564 6.42 45.07 42.96
C ILE A 564 7.12 43.79 42.46
N ALA A 565 8.30 43.50 43.01
CA ALA A 565 9.00 42.24 42.77
C ALA A 565 8.39 41.11 43.62
N VAL A 566 7.74 40.14 42.97
CA VAL A 566 7.19 38.96 43.65
C VAL A 566 8.32 37.98 43.98
N ALA A 567 8.77 37.98 45.24
CA ALA A 567 9.77 37.05 45.73
C ALA A 567 9.18 35.64 45.90
N ILE A 568 9.51 34.71 45.01
CA ILE A 568 9.16 33.29 45.15
C ILE A 568 9.91 32.71 46.36
N LYS A 569 9.16 32.31 47.38
CA LYS A 569 9.70 31.76 48.62
C LYS A 569 9.95 30.26 48.48
N THR A 570 11.14 29.88 48.01
CA THR A 570 11.58 28.48 47.91
C THR A 570 11.80 27.86 49.29
N ASP A 571 11.43 26.59 49.47
CA ASP A 571 11.62 25.89 50.74
C ASP A 571 13.10 25.64 51.09
N ASN A 572 13.42 25.80 52.38
CA ASN A 572 14.78 25.85 52.90
C ASN A 572 15.42 24.46 53.09
N MET A 573 15.72 23.74 51.99
CA MET A 573 16.57 22.53 52.05
C MET A 573 17.78 22.50 51.10
N TYR A 574 17.87 23.40 50.11
CA TYR A 574 19.01 23.47 49.18
C TYR A 574 19.52 24.91 48.96
N THR A 575 19.99 25.55 50.03
CA THR A 575 20.59 26.90 50.00
C THR A 575 21.94 26.96 50.71
N SER A 576 22.93 26.24 50.17
CA SER A 576 24.34 26.56 50.40
C SER A 576 25.13 26.47 49.08
N ASN A 577 26.09 27.39 48.90
CA ASN A 577 27.10 27.42 47.83
C ASN A 577 26.65 27.76 46.39
N VAL A 578 26.02 28.92 46.17
CA VAL A 578 26.17 29.70 44.91
C VAL A 578 26.33 31.20 45.25
N PRO A 579 27.30 31.94 44.67
CA PRO A 579 27.46 33.38 44.93
C PRO A 579 26.41 34.26 44.23
N SER A 580 26.04 35.38 44.84
CA SER A 580 25.06 36.33 44.32
C SER A 580 25.70 37.53 43.61
N SER A 581 25.71 37.55 42.26
CA SER A 581 26.10 38.73 41.49
C SER A 581 25.41 38.87 40.12
N GLY A 582 24.24 39.54 40.13
CA GLY A 582 23.78 40.45 39.08
C GLY A 582 23.59 39.95 37.64
N ILE A 583 22.33 39.67 37.27
CA ILE A 583 21.83 39.85 35.90
C ILE A 583 20.52 40.65 35.97
N ASN A 584 20.54 41.88 35.46
CA ASN A 584 19.33 42.63 35.09
C ASN A 584 19.12 42.47 33.58
N GLY A 585 18.00 41.87 33.15
CA GLY A 585 17.67 41.78 31.73
C GLY A 585 16.56 40.77 31.41
N VAL A 586 15.39 41.27 31.04
CA VAL A 586 14.28 40.58 30.33
C VAL A 586 13.99 39.14 30.79
N SER A 587 13.13 38.99 31.80
CA SER A 587 12.55 37.69 32.14
C SER A 587 11.45 37.30 31.14
N TYR A 588 11.74 36.33 30.27
CA TYR A 588 10.71 35.63 29.50
C TYR A 588 9.94 34.66 30.42
N VAL A 589 8.99 35.22 31.18
CA VAL A 589 8.06 34.42 31.98
C VAL A 589 7.11 33.68 31.03
N TRP A 590 7.18 32.36 31.05
CA TRP A 590 6.21 31.49 30.38
C TRP A 590 4.82 31.70 30.98
N ASN A 591 3.92 32.35 30.25
CA ASN A 591 2.57 32.61 30.71
C ASN A 591 1.65 31.39 30.44
N ILE A 592 1.70 30.43 31.36
CA ILE A 592 0.91 29.18 31.33
C ILE A 592 -0.60 29.48 31.34
N ASP A 593 -1.04 30.61 31.91
CA ASP A 593 -2.46 30.99 32.00
C ASP A 593 -3.10 31.21 30.61
N LYS A 594 -2.30 31.42 29.55
CA LYS A 594 -2.79 31.49 28.16
C LYS A 594 -3.42 30.17 27.67
N TYR A 595 -3.09 29.04 28.30
CA TYR A 595 -3.49 27.70 27.86
C TYR A 595 -4.62 27.09 28.72
N VAL A 596 -5.05 27.76 29.79
CA VAL A 596 -6.22 27.33 30.59
C VAL A 596 -7.50 27.91 29.95
N GLY A 597 -8.08 27.15 29.02
CA GLY A 597 -9.33 27.50 28.35
C GLY A 597 -10.50 27.68 29.34
N LYS A 598 -11.32 28.71 29.13
CA LYS A 598 -12.41 29.11 30.03
C LYS A 598 -13.59 28.12 30.06
N THR A 599 -13.50 27.05 30.84
CA THR A 599 -14.69 26.31 31.31
C THR A 599 -15.32 27.05 32.50
N GLY A 600 -16.33 27.87 32.25
CA GLY A 600 -17.10 28.55 33.30
C GLY A 600 -17.96 27.56 34.12
N PRO A 601 -18.22 27.83 35.42
CA PRO A 601 -19.00 26.94 36.26
C PRO A 601 -20.49 27.00 35.94
N ALA A 602 -21.11 25.84 35.70
CA ALA A 602 -22.55 25.71 35.52
C ALA A 602 -23.19 25.02 36.74
N VAL A 603 -23.76 25.81 37.67
CA VAL A 603 -24.44 25.30 38.87
C VAL A 603 -25.76 26.05 39.11
N GLN A 604 -26.86 25.35 38.81
CA GLN A 604 -28.19 25.38 39.45
C GLN A 604 -29.04 26.67 39.53
N ASN A 605 -30.27 26.53 39.00
CA ASN A 605 -31.57 27.02 39.50
C ASN A 605 -31.88 28.54 39.55
N GLU A 606 -32.94 28.98 38.86
CA GLU A 606 -34.33 28.97 39.38
C GLU A 606 -35.39 29.20 38.25
N LEU A 607 -36.68 29.14 38.60
CA LEU A 607 -37.89 29.24 37.73
C LEU A 607 -38.44 30.71 37.71
N PRO A 608 -39.63 31.10 37.13
CA PRO A 608 -40.74 30.34 36.48
C PRO A 608 -41.36 30.95 35.17
N ALA A 609 -42.35 30.22 34.59
CA ALA A 609 -43.41 30.64 33.62
C ALA A 609 -42.97 31.09 32.20
N GLY A 610 -43.76 30.97 31.12
CA GLY A 610 -45.13 30.46 30.88
C GLY A 610 -45.61 30.90 29.46
N THR A 611 -46.78 30.58 28.87
CA THR A 611 -47.97 29.74 29.20
C THR A 611 -48.80 29.53 27.88
N LEU A 612 -49.80 28.63 27.87
CA LEU A 612 -50.84 28.38 26.81
C LEU A 612 -50.41 27.58 25.55
N GLY A 613 -51.26 26.70 24.99
CA GLY A 613 -52.59 26.25 25.48
C GLY A 613 -53.39 25.37 24.51
N TRP A 614 -54.64 25.07 24.90
CA TRP A 614 -55.73 24.36 24.17
C TRP A 614 -55.65 22.81 24.15
N GLU A 615 -56.70 22.03 24.49
CA GLU A 615 -57.95 22.38 25.21
C GLU A 615 -58.62 21.25 26.06
N THR A 616 -59.64 20.54 25.53
CA THR A 616 -60.70 19.79 26.28
C THR A 616 -61.06 18.41 25.69
N GLY A 617 -61.83 17.51 26.34
CA GLY A 617 -62.31 17.50 27.74
C GLY A 617 -63.55 16.58 27.98
N ILE A 618 -64.01 16.50 29.26
CA ILE A 618 -65.28 15.88 29.77
C ILE A 618 -65.31 14.31 29.81
N ALA A 619 -65.97 13.63 30.75
CA ALA A 619 -65.84 13.57 32.23
C ALA A 619 -66.86 12.56 32.83
N ALA A 620 -66.43 11.62 33.70
CA ALA A 620 -67.30 10.89 34.64
C ALA A 620 -66.55 10.15 35.76
N GLU A 621 -67.18 10.18 36.92
CA GLU A 621 -67.00 9.47 38.21
C GLU A 621 -67.03 7.91 38.11
N ILE A 622 -66.79 7.08 39.16
CA ILE A 622 -66.83 7.28 40.63
C ILE A 622 -65.89 6.32 41.43
N ASP A 623 -65.94 6.48 42.75
CA ASP A 623 -65.06 6.06 43.85
C ASP A 623 -64.92 4.56 44.26
N SER A 624 -63.82 4.27 44.97
CA SER A 624 -63.50 3.31 46.07
C SER A 624 -63.94 1.82 46.19
N THR A 625 -63.04 1.07 46.86
CA THR A 625 -63.22 -0.08 47.81
C THR A 625 -63.26 -1.56 47.33
N GLU A 626 -62.99 -2.44 48.31
CA GLU A 626 -62.55 -3.84 48.21
C GLU A 626 -63.60 -4.86 47.75
N THR A 627 -63.17 -5.99 47.16
CA THR A 627 -63.51 -7.31 47.76
C THR A 627 -62.58 -8.46 47.37
N LYS A 628 -62.21 -9.26 48.38
CA LYS A 628 -61.66 -10.63 48.29
C LYS A 628 -62.49 -11.55 47.37
N ILE A 629 -61.85 -12.52 46.69
CA ILE A 629 -62.06 -13.99 46.88
C ILE A 629 -61.35 -14.85 45.80
N VAL A 630 -60.48 -15.76 46.28
CA VAL A 630 -60.17 -17.17 45.86
C VAL A 630 -59.94 -17.56 44.38
N SER A 631 -58.95 -18.44 44.21
CA SER A 631 -58.54 -19.18 42.99
C SER A 631 -59.61 -20.12 42.38
N PRO A 632 -59.25 -20.86 41.32
CA PRO A 632 -59.20 -22.31 41.54
C PRO A 632 -57.81 -22.92 41.36
N THR A 633 -57.43 -23.74 42.33
CA THR A 633 -56.34 -24.71 42.27
C THR A 633 -56.66 -25.82 41.27
N ILE A 634 -55.65 -26.44 40.65
CA ILE A 634 -55.55 -27.90 40.52
C ILE A 634 -54.07 -28.28 40.52
N ASP A 635 -53.74 -29.38 41.20
CA ASP A 635 -52.39 -29.68 41.65
C ASP A 635 -51.62 -30.68 40.77
N GLN A 636 -50.31 -30.71 41.07
CA GLN A 636 -49.40 -31.84 41.03
C GLN A 636 -49.93 -33.22 40.57
N ALA A 637 -49.09 -33.89 39.77
CA ALA A 637 -48.84 -35.32 39.94
C ALA A 637 -47.34 -35.56 40.14
N HIS A 638 -46.93 -35.91 41.36
CA HIS A 638 -45.60 -36.47 41.64
C HIS A 638 -45.46 -37.88 41.03
N ILE A 639 -44.24 -38.27 40.64
CA ILE A 639 -43.62 -39.61 40.83
C ILE A 639 -42.22 -39.61 40.18
N THR A 640 -41.14 -40.24 40.67
CA THR A 640 -40.61 -40.52 42.03
C THR A 640 -39.09 -40.73 41.87
N GLU A 641 -38.25 -40.47 42.88
CA GLU A 641 -36.83 -40.84 42.84
C GLU A 641 -36.59 -42.36 42.70
N THR A 642 -35.45 -42.77 42.13
CA THR A 642 -34.85 -44.09 42.44
C THR A 642 -33.32 -43.97 42.49
N LYS A 643 -32.74 -44.16 43.68
CA LYS A 643 -31.28 -44.20 43.91
C LYS A 643 -30.71 -45.58 43.62
N VAL A 644 -29.55 -45.66 42.95
CA VAL A 644 -28.57 -46.73 43.18
C VAL A 644 -27.13 -46.20 43.20
N THR A 645 -26.58 -46.17 44.41
CA THR A 645 -25.22 -46.52 44.89
C THR A 645 -23.99 -46.53 43.96
N LYS A 646 -22.86 -46.03 44.50
CA LYS A 646 -21.48 -46.10 43.95
C LYS A 646 -20.94 -47.54 43.81
N ALA A 647 -19.94 -47.71 42.94
CA ALA A 647 -18.91 -48.77 43.01
C ALA A 647 -17.50 -48.14 43.03
N THR A 648 -16.46 -48.91 43.39
CA THR A 648 -15.10 -48.42 43.69
C THR A 648 -14.02 -49.10 42.81
N MET A 649 -12.84 -48.48 42.70
CA MET A 649 -11.71 -48.89 41.85
C MET A 649 -11.08 -50.25 42.20
N THR A 650 -10.46 -50.88 41.19
CA THR A 650 -9.22 -51.67 41.37
C THR A 650 -8.33 -51.61 40.12
N GLU A 651 -7.03 -51.91 40.28
CA GLU A 651 -5.99 -51.78 39.25
C GLU A 651 -5.84 -52.97 38.29
N SER A 652 -5.17 -52.76 37.15
CA SER A 652 -4.22 -53.74 36.58
C SER A 652 -3.14 -53.01 35.74
N LYS A 653 -2.09 -53.73 35.30
CA LYS A 653 -0.73 -53.17 35.10
C LYS A 653 0.04 -53.86 33.96
N VAL A 654 1.12 -53.22 33.47
CA VAL A 654 2.12 -53.74 32.47
C VAL A 654 1.53 -54.00 31.06
N THR A 655 2.23 -53.98 29.89
CA THR A 655 3.67 -53.88 29.52
C THR A 655 3.84 -53.15 28.16
N LYS A 656 5.05 -52.63 27.86
CA LYS A 656 5.47 -52.21 26.50
C LYS A 656 5.70 -53.40 25.56
N PRO A 657 5.57 -53.22 24.23
CA PRO A 657 6.63 -53.69 23.34
C PRO A 657 7.08 -52.65 22.29
N LYS A 658 7.88 -53.09 21.30
CA LYS A 658 8.88 -52.30 20.54
C LYS A 658 8.63 -52.36 19.02
N VAL A 659 9.15 -51.36 18.29
CA VAL A 659 9.19 -51.18 16.82
C VAL A 659 9.53 -52.44 16.02
N ILE A 660 8.82 -52.67 14.90
CA ILE A 660 9.23 -53.46 13.71
C ILE A 660 8.68 -52.76 12.43
N GLN A 661 9.42 -52.80 11.31
CA GLN A 661 8.98 -52.37 9.97
C GLN A 661 8.56 -53.57 9.10
N PRO A 662 7.65 -53.35 8.13
CA PRO A 662 7.76 -53.95 6.80
C PRO A 662 7.77 -52.85 5.71
N HIS A 663 8.81 -52.74 4.88
CA HIS A 663 9.05 -53.49 3.64
C HIS A 663 8.13 -53.13 2.47
N ILE A 664 8.73 -52.56 1.41
CA ILE A 664 8.12 -52.27 0.11
C ILE A 664 8.30 -53.48 -0.81
N THR A 665 7.33 -53.71 -1.71
CA THR A 665 7.43 -54.67 -2.82
C THR A 665 6.81 -54.05 -4.07
N GLU A 666 7.54 -54.04 -5.19
CA GLU A 666 7.01 -53.64 -6.52
C GLU A 666 6.39 -54.84 -7.25
N HIS A 667 5.40 -54.61 -8.13
CA HIS A 667 5.52 -54.93 -9.56
C HIS A 667 4.25 -54.67 -10.41
N VAL A 668 4.48 -53.99 -11.55
CA VAL A 668 3.96 -54.29 -12.91
C VAL A 668 2.44 -54.32 -13.20
N PRO A 669 2.01 -53.48 -14.17
CA PRO A 669 1.03 -53.83 -15.20
C PRO A 669 1.68 -54.01 -16.60
N THR A 670 1.05 -54.82 -17.47
CA THR A 670 1.67 -55.32 -18.72
C THR A 670 1.05 -54.74 -20.01
N GLN A 671 1.90 -54.04 -20.78
CA GLN A 671 2.05 -54.00 -22.26
C GLN A 671 0.85 -54.19 -23.24
N GLU A 672 0.77 -53.27 -24.23
CA GLU A 672 0.10 -53.37 -25.56
C GLU A 672 -1.46 -53.37 -25.61
N ARG A 673 -2.15 -52.89 -26.67
CA ARG A 673 -1.71 -52.61 -28.06
C ARG A 673 -2.47 -51.46 -28.77
N THR A 674 -1.80 -50.90 -29.79
CA THR A 674 -2.16 -49.87 -30.80
C THR A 674 -3.55 -49.92 -31.49
N SER A 675 -4.07 -48.74 -31.92
CA SER A 675 -4.54 -48.50 -33.31
C SER A 675 -4.74 -47.00 -33.65
N ASP A 676 -4.50 -46.64 -34.91
CA ASP A 676 -4.38 -45.29 -35.50
C ASP A 676 -5.61 -44.34 -35.51
N ARG A 677 -5.36 -43.06 -35.17
CA ARG A 677 -5.34 -41.84 -36.04
C ARG A 677 -6.28 -41.74 -37.29
N PRO A 678 -6.60 -40.52 -37.77
CA PRO A 678 -7.56 -39.52 -37.25
C PRO A 678 -8.59 -39.07 -38.32
N LEU A 679 -9.49 -38.12 -38.01
CA LEU A 679 -9.93 -37.09 -38.98
C LEU A 679 -10.64 -35.89 -38.32
N THR A 680 -10.58 -34.74 -38.98
CA THR A 680 -11.20 -33.44 -38.61
C THR A 680 -12.64 -33.31 -39.11
N LEU A 681 -13.48 -32.47 -38.48
CA LEU A 681 -14.37 -31.52 -39.19
C LEU A 681 -15.10 -30.52 -38.25
N LYS A 682 -15.64 -29.43 -38.82
CA LYS A 682 -16.50 -28.41 -38.17
C LYS A 682 -17.99 -28.77 -38.31
N PRO A 683 -18.83 -28.25 -37.39
CA PRO A 683 -20.05 -27.50 -37.76
C PRO A 683 -20.03 -26.10 -37.09
N LEU A 684 -20.49 -24.97 -37.64
CA LEU A 684 -21.38 -24.61 -38.76
C LEU A 684 -22.89 -24.83 -38.47
N LEU A 685 -23.66 -23.72 -38.48
CA LEU A 685 -25.08 -23.66 -38.12
C LEU A 685 -25.99 -24.42 -39.09
N THR A 686 -27.07 -25.01 -38.56
CA THR A 686 -28.34 -25.17 -39.28
C THR A 686 -29.55 -24.98 -38.36
N THR A 687 -30.56 -24.26 -38.86
CA THR A 687 -31.85 -23.98 -38.22
C THR A 687 -32.79 -25.19 -38.16
N SER A 688 -33.71 -25.22 -37.18
CA SER A 688 -35.02 -25.85 -37.35
C SER A 688 -36.12 -25.12 -36.57
N ILE A 689 -37.32 -25.03 -37.15
CA ILE A 689 -38.48 -24.26 -36.67
C ILE A 689 -39.54 -25.20 -36.09
N SER A 690 -40.27 -24.80 -35.03
CA SER A 690 -41.58 -25.40 -34.72
C SER A 690 -42.53 -24.48 -33.94
N ASN A 691 -43.52 -23.93 -34.66
CA ASN A 691 -44.95 -23.86 -34.30
C ASN A 691 -45.42 -23.25 -32.96
N VAL A 692 -45.67 -21.94 -33.02
CA VAL A 692 -46.95 -21.25 -32.69
C VAL A 692 -48.14 -22.19 -32.37
N PRO A 693 -48.87 -21.97 -31.26
CA PRO A 693 -50.23 -21.42 -31.37
C PRO A 693 -50.44 -20.05 -30.67
N SER A 694 -51.25 -19.20 -31.27
CA SER A 694 -51.66 -17.88 -30.77
C SER A 694 -53.05 -17.88 -30.14
N LEU A 695 -53.34 -16.98 -29.19
CA LEU A 695 -54.64 -16.28 -29.07
C LEU A 695 -54.54 -15.06 -28.11
N GLY A 696 -55.42 -14.06 -28.25
CA GLY A 696 -55.61 -13.01 -27.22
C GLY A 696 -55.46 -11.54 -27.67
N THR A 697 -56.32 -11.06 -28.58
CA THR A 697 -56.37 -9.64 -28.99
C THR A 697 -57.11 -8.74 -27.99
N TYR A 698 -56.65 -7.49 -27.79
CA TYR A 698 -57.55 -6.32 -27.75
C TYR A 698 -56.84 -5.02 -28.18
N ARG A 699 -57.62 -4.05 -28.65
CA ARG A 699 -57.24 -2.69 -29.11
C ARG A 699 -58.35 -1.73 -28.64
N PRO A 700 -58.16 -0.40 -28.50
CA PRO A 700 -58.48 0.47 -29.65
C PRO A 700 -57.85 1.90 -29.70
N THR A 701 -57.70 2.45 -30.92
CA THR A 701 -57.83 3.89 -31.30
C THR A 701 -56.86 4.95 -30.68
N GLN A 702 -56.64 6.15 -31.26
CA GLN A 702 -57.28 6.85 -32.38
C GLN A 702 -56.29 7.72 -33.23
N LYS A 703 -56.77 8.34 -34.32
CA LYS A 703 -56.07 9.23 -35.29
C LYS A 703 -56.87 10.56 -35.40
N PRO A 704 -56.41 11.71 -35.98
CA PRO A 704 -55.74 11.86 -37.31
C PRO A 704 -54.62 12.96 -37.28
N ARG A 705 -54.25 13.84 -38.27
CA ARG A 705 -54.74 14.19 -39.63
C ARG A 705 -53.67 14.90 -40.51
N LYS A 706 -53.44 14.37 -41.73
CA LYS A 706 -52.97 14.98 -43.03
C LYS A 706 -52.18 16.31 -43.11
N GLY A 707 -51.14 16.32 -43.97
CA GLY A 707 -50.70 17.47 -44.78
C GLY A 707 -49.71 17.07 -45.90
N GLN A 708 -50.01 17.34 -47.18
CA GLN A 708 -49.12 17.10 -48.36
C GLN A 708 -49.61 17.88 -49.59
N PRO A 709 -48.72 18.52 -50.39
CA PRO A 709 -48.35 18.07 -51.75
C PRO A 709 -46.80 18.01 -51.93
N ARG A 710 -46.15 17.24 -52.83
CA ARG A 710 -46.20 17.14 -54.33
C ARG A 710 -45.72 18.42 -55.03
N TYR A 711 -44.87 18.42 -56.07
CA TYR A 711 -44.52 17.37 -57.08
C TYR A 711 -43.12 17.57 -57.76
N THR A 712 -42.71 16.55 -58.54
CA THR A 712 -41.83 16.55 -59.75
C THR A 712 -40.31 16.76 -59.69
N THR A 713 -39.60 15.66 -60.03
CA THR A 713 -38.30 15.53 -60.73
C THR A 713 -38.38 16.03 -62.20
N PRO A 714 -37.25 16.27 -62.94
CA PRO A 714 -36.38 15.19 -63.45
C PRO A 714 -34.85 15.47 -63.50
N ILE A 715 -34.08 14.38 -63.64
CA ILE A 715 -32.66 14.35 -64.08
C ILE A 715 -32.65 14.23 -65.63
N PRO A 716 -31.57 14.58 -66.34
CA PRO A 716 -30.68 13.51 -66.85
C PRO A 716 -29.19 13.90 -67.12
N LEU A 717 -28.28 12.90 -67.04
CA LEU A 717 -27.08 12.69 -67.89
C LEU A 717 -25.97 13.79 -67.91
N GLU A 718 -24.69 13.52 -68.25
CA GLU A 718 -23.83 12.32 -68.30
C GLU A 718 -22.36 12.77 -68.49
N ARG A 719 -21.37 11.90 -68.17
CA ARG A 719 -20.00 11.85 -68.77
C ARG A 719 -19.02 13.05 -68.54
N ILE A 720 -17.70 12.93 -68.78
CA ILE A 720 -16.71 11.84 -68.52
C ILE A 720 -15.27 12.42 -68.70
N VAL A 721 -14.24 11.78 -68.10
CA VAL A 721 -12.78 11.86 -68.47
C VAL A 721 -11.96 13.15 -68.21
N GLU A 722 -11.00 13.00 -67.28
CA GLU A 722 -9.53 13.31 -67.30
C GLU A 722 -8.94 14.71 -67.61
N ASP A 723 -7.90 15.02 -66.79
CA ASP A 723 -6.62 15.69 -67.08
C ASP A 723 -6.52 16.97 -67.93
N THR A 724 -5.90 18.01 -67.33
CA THR A 724 -4.43 18.19 -67.46
C THR A 724 -3.85 19.26 -66.51
N ASN A 725 -2.56 19.14 -66.22
CA ASN A 725 -1.75 20.18 -65.56
C ASN A 725 -1.39 21.31 -66.54
N THR A 726 -1.29 22.56 -66.09
CA THR A 726 -0.02 23.34 -66.16
C THR A 726 -0.02 24.64 -65.34
N LYS A 727 1.17 25.21 -65.15
CA LYS A 727 1.48 26.42 -64.38
C LYS A 727 1.63 27.63 -65.32
N VAL A 728 1.46 28.87 -64.82
CA VAL A 728 2.54 29.89 -64.67
C VAL A 728 2.00 31.27 -64.25
N LYS A 729 2.72 31.88 -63.29
CA LYS A 729 2.85 33.29 -62.84
C LYS A 729 2.11 34.43 -63.58
N GLU A 730 1.67 35.45 -62.82
CA GLU A 730 2.40 36.74 -62.73
C GLU A 730 2.09 37.54 -61.44
N TYR A 731 2.83 38.64 -61.18
CA TYR A 731 2.85 39.46 -59.95
C TYR A 731 2.30 40.88 -60.18
N ILE A 732 1.58 41.49 -59.22
CA ILE A 732 1.64 42.94 -58.90
C ILE A 732 1.45 43.22 -57.37
N TYR A 733 2.29 44.14 -56.86
CA TYR A 733 2.34 44.93 -55.61
C TYR A 733 1.12 45.09 -54.65
N VAL A 734 1.31 44.70 -53.37
CA VAL A 734 1.56 45.59 -52.17
C VAL A 734 1.07 47.06 -52.26
N PRO A 735 0.25 47.60 -51.33
CA PRO A 735 0.80 48.13 -50.05
C PRO A 735 -0.05 48.02 -48.76
N THR A 736 0.62 48.29 -47.64
CA THR A 736 0.15 48.26 -46.23
C THR A 736 -0.16 49.64 -45.65
N SER A 737 -1.02 49.72 -44.62
CA SER A 737 -1.02 50.81 -43.63
C SER A 737 -1.46 50.35 -42.22
N LYS A 738 -0.74 50.81 -41.18
CA LYS A 738 -1.06 50.67 -39.72
C LYS A 738 -1.75 51.95 -39.19
N VAL A 739 -1.85 52.09 -37.84
CA VAL A 739 -2.38 53.21 -37.00
C VAL A 739 -3.79 52.86 -36.49
N ILE A 740 -4.10 52.55 -35.22
CA ILE A 740 -3.65 52.96 -33.85
C ILE A 740 -4.08 54.41 -33.53
N TYR A 741 -5.10 54.69 -32.70
CA TYR A 741 -4.98 54.82 -31.24
C TYR A 741 -6.36 54.84 -30.52
N ASP A 742 -6.32 54.78 -29.19
CA ASP A 742 -7.43 54.88 -28.24
C ASP A 742 -8.12 56.27 -28.22
N GLU A 743 -9.39 56.35 -27.76
CA GLU A 743 -9.70 56.99 -26.46
C GLU A 743 -11.17 56.78 -25.99
N LYS A 744 -11.45 57.29 -24.78
CA LYS A 744 -12.42 56.89 -23.75
C LYS A 744 -13.89 57.38 -23.90
N GLU A 745 -14.73 56.76 -23.06
CA GLU A 745 -15.72 57.37 -22.13
C GLU A 745 -17.22 57.60 -22.50
N GLU A 746 -18.03 57.34 -21.46
CA GLU A 746 -19.42 57.71 -21.09
C GLU A 746 -20.70 57.27 -21.86
N VAL A 747 -21.40 56.32 -21.22
CA VAL A 747 -22.82 56.36 -20.76
C VAL A 747 -23.93 56.77 -21.75
N SER A 748 -24.80 55.81 -22.09
CA SER A 748 -26.26 55.92 -21.92
C SER A 748 -26.99 54.57 -22.07
N GLN A 749 -28.22 54.50 -21.54
CA GLN A 749 -29.01 53.26 -21.38
C GLN A 749 -29.88 52.95 -22.61
N SER A 750 -30.07 51.66 -22.95
CA SER A 750 -31.42 51.07 -23.09
C SER A 750 -31.44 49.55 -23.26
N THR A 751 -32.43 48.97 -22.59
CA THR A 751 -32.83 47.56 -22.50
C THR A 751 -32.96 46.76 -23.81
N SER A 752 -32.42 45.54 -23.82
CA SER A 752 -33.19 44.36 -24.28
C SER A 752 -32.71 43.05 -23.66
N LYS A 753 -33.61 42.43 -22.89
CA LYS A 753 -33.55 41.13 -22.25
C LYS A 753 -32.91 40.03 -23.10
N GLU A 754 -31.97 39.29 -22.52
CA GLU A 754 -31.62 37.93 -22.93
C GLU A 754 -32.21 36.94 -21.91
N ASN A 755 -32.74 35.80 -22.36
CA ASN A 755 -33.57 34.94 -21.52
C ASN A 755 -32.73 33.95 -20.69
N SER A 756 -32.95 33.94 -19.38
CA SER A 756 -32.52 32.85 -18.50
C SER A 756 -33.22 31.55 -18.91
N ILE A 757 -32.45 30.55 -19.32
CA ILE A 757 -32.92 29.15 -19.32
C ILE A 757 -32.78 28.64 -17.89
N ASP A 758 -33.92 28.42 -17.22
CA ASP A 758 -33.96 27.86 -15.88
C ASP A 758 -33.31 26.47 -15.86
N LYS A 759 -32.09 26.37 -15.30
CA LYS A 759 -31.57 25.08 -14.80
C LYS A 759 -32.40 24.69 -13.58
N LYS A 760 -33.53 24.07 -13.87
CA LYS A 760 -34.50 23.56 -12.90
C LYS A 760 -33.79 22.62 -11.93
N VAL A 761 -33.66 23.03 -10.67
CA VAL A 761 -33.23 22.14 -9.60
C VAL A 761 -34.38 21.16 -9.34
N HIS A 762 -34.23 19.94 -9.83
CA HIS A 762 -34.97 18.79 -9.34
C HIS A 762 -33.97 17.87 -8.66
N SER A 763 -33.93 18.00 -7.34
CA SER A 763 -33.29 17.06 -6.45
C SER A 763 -34.01 15.73 -6.51
N GLU A 764 -33.27 14.66 -6.76
CA GLU A 764 -33.62 13.37 -6.17
C GLU A 764 -32.33 12.70 -5.72
N ASN A 765 -32.28 12.31 -4.44
CA ASN A 765 -31.12 11.64 -3.86
C ASN A 765 -31.11 10.20 -4.36
N VAL A 766 -30.55 9.97 -5.55
CA VAL A 766 -29.98 8.67 -5.90
C VAL A 766 -28.78 8.47 -4.98
N ALA A 767 -29.07 7.96 -3.77
CA ALA A 767 -28.05 7.70 -2.77
C ALA A 767 -27.01 6.78 -3.38
N SER A 768 -25.74 7.20 -3.33
CA SER A 768 -24.60 6.41 -3.83
C SER A 768 -24.50 5.10 -3.04
N SER A 769 -25.19 4.07 -3.52
CA SER A 769 -25.02 2.70 -3.07
C SER A 769 -23.63 2.25 -3.49
N ALA A 770 -22.67 2.33 -2.57
CA ALA A 770 -21.44 1.57 -2.72
C ALA A 770 -21.82 0.09 -2.77
N ILE A 771 -21.66 -0.51 -3.94
CA ILE A 771 -21.96 -1.92 -4.23
C ILE A 771 -20.64 -2.65 -4.17
N VAL A 772 -20.53 -3.63 -3.28
CA VAL A 772 -19.22 -4.02 -2.76
C VAL A 772 -18.94 -5.51 -2.88
N LEU A 773 -18.09 -5.83 -3.86
CA LEU A 773 -16.84 -6.53 -3.56
C LEU A 773 -15.70 -5.59 -3.96
N PRO A 774 -14.74 -5.27 -3.06
CA PRO A 774 -13.51 -4.58 -3.39
C PRO A 774 -12.42 -5.60 -3.74
N PRO A 775 -11.26 -5.16 -4.24
CA PRO A 775 -10.26 -6.08 -4.77
C PRO A 775 -9.53 -6.92 -3.70
N THR A 776 -8.90 -8.00 -4.17
CA THR A 776 -7.78 -8.71 -3.50
C THR A 776 -8.06 -9.23 -2.08
N ILE A 777 -8.83 -10.33 -2.01
CA ILE A 777 -8.93 -11.16 -0.79
C ILE A 777 -7.58 -11.88 -0.56
N GLU A 778 -6.67 -11.20 0.13
CA GLU A 778 -5.40 -11.77 0.58
C GLU A 778 -5.63 -12.69 1.79
N THR A 779 -5.29 -13.98 1.65
CA THR A 779 -5.66 -15.02 2.63
C THR A 779 -4.97 -14.90 3.99
N ASP A 780 -3.94 -14.06 4.05
CA ASP A 780 -3.04 -13.75 5.16
C ASP A 780 -3.25 -12.33 5.72
N GLN A 781 -4.20 -11.55 5.19
CA GLN A 781 -4.66 -10.29 5.80
C GLN A 781 -5.96 -10.48 6.61
N PRO A 782 -6.18 -9.72 7.71
CA PRO A 782 -7.44 -9.72 8.45
C PRO A 782 -8.64 -9.31 7.60
N LEU A 783 -9.77 -10.00 7.75
CA LEU A 783 -11.00 -9.66 7.02
C LEU A 783 -11.75 -8.51 7.72
N ARG A 784 -11.92 -7.40 7.02
CA ARG A 784 -12.63 -6.19 7.47
C ARG A 784 -14.05 -6.21 6.93
N VAL A 785 -15.05 -6.16 7.80
CA VAL A 785 -16.47 -6.20 7.43
C VAL A 785 -17.13 -4.88 7.81
N GLN A 786 -17.58 -4.09 6.84
CA GLN A 786 -18.36 -2.87 7.10
C GLN A 786 -19.87 -3.18 7.01
N LEU A 787 -20.63 -2.60 7.93
CA LEU A 787 -22.08 -2.80 8.02
C LEU A 787 -22.79 -1.57 7.45
N SER A 788 -23.15 -1.62 6.16
CA SER A 788 -23.85 -0.51 5.49
C SER A 788 -25.26 -0.32 6.05
N THR A 789 -25.75 0.92 6.02
CA THR A 789 -27.12 1.29 6.42
C THR A 789 -28.21 0.70 5.53
N ASN A 790 -27.84 0.09 4.39
CA ASN A 790 -28.75 -0.43 3.37
C ASN A 790 -28.83 -1.97 3.41
N ASP A 791 -28.44 -2.61 4.52
CA ASP A 791 -28.28 -4.06 4.73
C ASP A 791 -27.27 -4.79 3.81
N VAL A 792 -26.62 -4.08 2.88
CA VAL A 792 -25.56 -4.64 2.02
C VAL A 792 -24.26 -4.70 2.81
N LEU A 793 -23.77 -5.90 3.08
CA LEU A 793 -22.54 -6.10 3.84
C LEU A 793 -21.31 -6.05 2.93
N VAL A 794 -20.26 -5.42 3.44
CA VAL A 794 -19.06 -5.02 2.73
C VAL A 794 -17.90 -5.81 3.32
N VAL A 795 -17.14 -6.56 2.52
CA VAL A 795 -15.93 -7.27 3.00
C VAL A 795 -14.71 -6.76 2.25
N THR A 796 -13.69 -6.31 2.99
CA THR A 796 -12.41 -5.82 2.49
C THR A 796 -11.26 -6.50 3.22
N THR A 797 -10.05 -6.32 2.72
CA THR A 797 -8.76 -6.74 3.31
C THR A 797 -7.85 -5.53 3.48
N THR A 798 -7.72 -4.75 2.39
CA THR A 798 -6.88 -3.55 2.33
C THR A 798 -7.24 -2.53 3.40
N SER A 799 -6.21 -1.84 3.91
CA SER A 799 -6.34 -0.78 4.92
C SER A 799 -6.66 0.59 4.31
N ASP A 800 -7.39 0.61 3.19
CA ASP A 800 -7.73 1.84 2.46
C ASP A 800 -8.83 2.59 3.23
N HIS A 801 -8.40 3.34 4.25
CA HIS A 801 -9.26 4.17 5.10
C HIS A 801 -9.77 5.41 4.35
N HIS A 802 -10.64 5.19 3.36
CA HIS A 802 -11.65 6.18 2.99
C HIS A 802 -12.45 6.56 4.25
N ASN A 803 -12.85 7.84 4.37
CA ASN A 803 -13.44 8.43 5.57
C ASN A 803 -14.90 7.96 5.87
N THR A 804 -15.14 6.66 5.89
CA THR A 804 -16.43 6.04 6.21
C THR A 804 -16.66 6.04 7.72
N THR A 805 -17.59 6.87 8.20
CA THR A 805 -18.06 6.91 9.60
C THR A 805 -18.88 5.67 10.03
N GLN A 806 -18.86 4.60 9.23
CA GLN A 806 -19.61 3.37 9.47
C GLN A 806 -18.88 2.43 10.45
N SER A 807 -19.63 1.55 11.11
CA SER A 807 -19.06 0.58 12.04
C SER A 807 -18.38 -0.59 11.31
N GLU A 808 -17.06 -0.62 11.35
CA GLU A 808 -16.23 -1.75 10.93
C GLU A 808 -16.19 -2.87 11.99
N VAL A 809 -16.11 -4.11 11.52
CA VAL A 809 -15.92 -5.34 12.31
C VAL A 809 -14.70 -6.07 11.73
N VAL A 810 -13.66 -6.35 12.52
CA VAL A 810 -12.43 -6.96 12.02
C VAL A 810 -12.29 -8.39 12.52
N LEU A 811 -12.31 -9.35 11.60
CA LEU A 811 -12.07 -10.77 11.82
C LEU A 811 -10.59 -11.11 11.57
N PRO A 812 -10.07 -12.22 12.13
CA PRO A 812 -8.77 -12.78 11.73
C PRO A 812 -8.67 -13.10 10.23
N ASP A 813 -7.46 -13.38 9.77
CA ASP A 813 -7.17 -13.81 8.40
C ASP A 813 -7.78 -15.18 8.07
N ILE A 814 -8.01 -15.45 6.78
CA ILE A 814 -8.64 -16.70 6.30
C ILE A 814 -7.84 -17.93 6.74
N LYS A 815 -6.50 -17.84 6.70
CA LYS A 815 -5.60 -18.91 7.08
C LYS A 815 -5.69 -19.23 8.57
N GLU A 816 -5.91 -18.28 9.47
CA GLU A 816 -6.20 -18.53 10.89
C GLU A 816 -7.66 -18.98 11.12
N LEU A 817 -8.64 -18.41 10.43
CA LEU A 817 -10.07 -18.79 10.56
C LEU A 817 -10.31 -20.29 10.25
N LEU A 818 -9.64 -20.85 9.24
CA LEU A 818 -9.82 -22.24 8.78
C LEU A 818 -8.83 -23.26 9.38
N LYS A 819 -7.90 -22.84 10.26
CA LYS A 819 -7.06 -23.75 11.06
C LYS A 819 -7.86 -24.45 12.16
N SER A 820 -7.40 -25.63 12.57
CA SER A 820 -7.85 -26.32 13.78
C SER A 820 -7.65 -25.44 15.03
N PRO A 821 -8.63 -25.36 15.95
CA PRO A 821 -8.61 -24.33 16.98
C PRO A 821 -7.61 -24.60 18.12
N ASP A 822 -6.81 -23.59 18.43
CA ASP A 822 -6.00 -23.50 19.65
C ASP A 822 -6.42 -22.26 20.45
N ILE A 823 -7.17 -22.48 21.54
CA ILE A 823 -7.68 -21.42 22.43
C ILE A 823 -6.55 -20.52 22.95
N ASN A 824 -5.34 -21.04 23.11
CA ASN A 824 -4.23 -20.24 23.62
C ASN A 824 -3.76 -19.24 22.56
N LYS A 825 -3.77 -19.62 21.27
CA LYS A 825 -3.41 -18.75 20.14
C LYS A 825 -4.51 -17.76 19.78
N LEU A 826 -5.77 -18.21 19.82
CA LEU A 826 -6.95 -17.35 19.62
C LEU A 826 -7.00 -16.15 20.58
N MET A 827 -6.29 -16.23 21.71
CA MET A 827 -6.17 -15.17 22.72
C MET A 827 -4.76 -14.55 22.82
N GLN A 828 -3.80 -14.93 21.98
CA GLN A 828 -2.41 -14.41 22.02
C GLN A 828 -2.26 -13.06 21.32
N ASN A 829 -3.04 -12.79 20.27
CA ASN A 829 -3.00 -11.51 19.57
C ASN A 829 -3.92 -10.50 20.29
N THR A 830 -3.44 -9.95 21.42
CA THR A 830 -4.21 -9.11 22.35
C THR A 830 -4.85 -7.89 21.69
N ASP A 831 -4.23 -7.39 20.62
CA ASP A 831 -4.55 -6.11 20.02
C ASP A 831 -5.62 -6.25 18.92
N SER A 832 -6.03 -7.48 18.61
CA SER A 832 -7.10 -7.77 17.65
C SER A 832 -8.46 -7.20 18.14
N PRO A 833 -9.24 -6.51 17.29
CA PRO A 833 -10.55 -5.97 17.67
C PRO A 833 -11.54 -6.99 18.24
N ILE A 834 -11.52 -8.24 17.79
CA ILE A 834 -12.40 -9.28 18.35
C ILE A 834 -11.95 -9.74 19.75
N VAL A 835 -10.64 -9.72 20.02
CA VAL A 835 -10.09 -10.05 21.33
C VAL A 835 -10.44 -8.96 22.33
N THR A 836 -10.16 -7.70 22.00
CA THR A 836 -10.43 -6.54 22.87
C THR A 836 -11.92 -6.27 23.08
N GLN A 837 -12.73 -6.29 22.03
CA GLN A 837 -14.15 -5.88 22.10
C GLN A 837 -15.10 -7.01 22.53
N VAL A 838 -14.68 -8.29 22.44
CA VAL A 838 -15.56 -9.44 22.75
C VAL A 838 -14.92 -10.47 23.67
N LEU A 839 -13.80 -11.08 23.28
CA LEU A 839 -13.29 -12.25 24.01
C LEU A 839 -12.72 -11.87 25.38
N GLN A 840 -12.13 -10.69 25.52
CA GLN A 840 -11.69 -10.13 26.80
C GLN A 840 -12.87 -9.80 27.73
N PRO A 841 -13.92 -9.05 27.31
CA PRO A 841 -15.16 -8.92 28.08
C PRO A 841 -15.79 -10.25 28.51
N LEU A 842 -15.88 -11.25 27.63
CA LEU A 842 -16.39 -12.59 28.00
C LEU A 842 -15.47 -13.30 29.02
N SER A 843 -14.16 -13.16 28.88
CA SER A 843 -13.16 -13.63 29.85
C SER A 843 -13.20 -12.86 31.18
N THR A 844 -13.71 -11.62 31.21
CA THR A 844 -13.97 -10.86 32.43
C THR A 844 -15.25 -11.35 33.13
N ILE A 845 -16.35 -11.52 32.39
CA ILE A 845 -17.64 -12.00 32.93
C ILE A 845 -17.52 -13.42 33.48
N PHE A 846 -16.95 -14.34 32.70
CA PHE A 846 -16.90 -15.77 33.04
C PHE A 846 -15.54 -16.22 33.63
N GLY A 847 -14.52 -15.36 33.63
CA GLY A 847 -13.15 -15.69 34.07
C GLY A 847 -12.35 -16.50 33.04
N LYS A 848 -11.10 -16.84 33.37
CA LYS A 848 -10.11 -17.51 32.49
C LYS A 848 -10.54 -18.84 31.84
N ASN A 849 -11.68 -19.42 32.24
CA ASN A 849 -12.28 -20.62 31.64
C ASN A 849 -13.57 -20.31 30.85
N TYR A 850 -13.77 -19.07 30.37
CA TYR A 850 -15.01 -18.62 29.73
C TYR A 850 -15.51 -19.55 28.62
N VAL A 851 -14.64 -19.99 27.70
CA VAL A 851 -14.99 -20.94 26.63
C VAL A 851 -15.64 -22.21 27.20
N LYS A 852 -15.05 -22.82 28.24
CA LYS A 852 -15.61 -24.02 28.87
C LYS A 852 -16.92 -23.76 29.61
N LYS A 853 -17.13 -22.57 30.17
CA LYS A 853 -18.39 -22.19 30.82
C LYS A 853 -19.51 -21.96 29.82
N ILE A 854 -19.25 -21.20 28.76
CA ILE A 854 -20.18 -20.87 27.67
C ILE A 854 -20.57 -22.14 26.90
N LEU A 855 -19.60 -22.99 26.58
CA LEU A 855 -19.82 -24.27 25.90
C LEU A 855 -20.19 -25.42 26.87
N LYS A 856 -20.49 -25.14 28.15
CA LYS A 856 -20.96 -26.12 29.16
C LYS A 856 -20.09 -27.39 29.28
N ASN A 857 -18.77 -27.21 29.31
CA ASN A 857 -17.71 -28.24 29.26
C ASN A 857 -17.63 -29.06 27.95
N GLY A 858 -18.20 -28.56 26.86
CA GLY A 858 -18.06 -29.13 25.52
C GLY A 858 -16.59 -29.36 25.14
N ASN A 859 -16.33 -30.50 24.51
CA ASN A 859 -15.00 -30.86 24.03
C ASN A 859 -14.64 -29.98 22.82
N ILE A 860 -13.65 -29.11 22.99
CA ILE A 860 -13.25 -28.12 21.97
C ILE A 860 -12.83 -28.79 20.65
N LYS A 861 -12.36 -30.04 20.69
CA LYS A 861 -12.03 -30.85 19.50
C LYS A 861 -13.23 -31.20 18.61
N LEU A 862 -14.45 -30.94 19.08
CA LEU A 862 -15.67 -31.03 18.27
C LEU A 862 -15.76 -29.90 17.24
N TYR A 863 -15.13 -28.74 17.49
CA TYR A 863 -15.11 -27.66 16.52
C TYR A 863 -13.87 -27.84 15.63
N PRO A 864 -14.03 -28.16 14.34
CA PRO A 864 -12.88 -28.48 13.49
C PRO A 864 -12.05 -27.25 13.12
N THR A 865 -12.58 -26.02 13.25
CA THR A 865 -11.86 -24.78 12.93
C THR A 865 -11.98 -23.71 14.02
N ASN A 866 -11.11 -22.69 13.95
CA ASN A 866 -11.24 -21.46 14.73
C ASN A 866 -12.58 -20.74 14.46
N VAL A 867 -13.02 -20.61 13.20
CA VAL A 867 -14.27 -19.90 12.88
C VAL A 867 -15.52 -20.64 13.40
N ALA A 868 -15.54 -21.98 13.35
CA ALA A 868 -16.62 -22.78 13.93
C ALA A 868 -16.68 -22.63 15.46
N LEU A 869 -15.51 -22.72 16.14
CA LEU A 869 -15.41 -22.50 17.59
C LEU A 869 -15.87 -21.09 17.98
N LEU A 870 -15.43 -20.08 17.23
CA LEU A 870 -15.77 -18.67 17.46
C LEU A 870 -17.28 -18.43 17.29
N SER A 871 -17.86 -18.90 16.18
CA SER A 871 -19.30 -18.75 15.91
C SER A 871 -20.15 -19.35 17.03
N GLU A 872 -19.82 -20.56 17.50
CA GLU A 872 -20.52 -21.19 18.62
C GLU A 872 -20.32 -20.42 19.94
N ILE A 873 -19.10 -19.97 20.28
CA ILE A 873 -18.86 -19.16 21.49
C ILE A 873 -19.74 -17.90 21.47
N LEU A 874 -19.82 -17.20 20.35
CA LEU A 874 -20.63 -15.98 20.22
C LEU A 874 -22.13 -16.29 20.33
N GLN A 875 -22.62 -17.29 19.60
CA GLN A 875 -24.03 -17.69 19.62
C GLN A 875 -24.49 -18.21 20.99
N LYS A 876 -23.65 -18.94 21.72
CA LYS A 876 -23.98 -19.35 23.10
C LYS A 876 -23.84 -18.18 24.08
N ALA A 877 -22.86 -17.28 23.92
CA ALA A 877 -22.63 -16.16 24.84
C ALA A 877 -23.88 -15.28 25.00
N ILE A 878 -24.57 -14.93 23.91
CA ILE A 878 -25.79 -14.12 23.95
C ILE A 878 -26.99 -14.81 24.62
N THR A 879 -26.89 -16.09 25.01
CA THR A 879 -27.94 -16.78 25.80
C THR A 879 -27.76 -16.62 27.32
N TYR A 880 -26.64 -16.03 27.77
CA TYR A 880 -26.35 -15.83 29.20
C TYR A 880 -26.86 -14.46 29.68
N PRO A 881 -27.65 -14.40 30.78
CA PRO A 881 -28.13 -13.13 31.36
C PRO A 881 -27.02 -12.12 31.65
N GLU A 882 -25.83 -12.60 32.03
CA GLU A 882 -24.66 -11.77 32.33
C GLU A 882 -24.10 -11.04 31.09
N VAL A 883 -24.40 -11.54 29.88
CA VAL A 883 -24.02 -10.90 28.60
C VAL A 883 -25.16 -10.00 28.13
N THR A 884 -26.41 -10.46 28.18
CA THR A 884 -27.57 -9.69 27.66
C THR A 884 -27.88 -8.44 28.48
N GLN A 885 -27.51 -8.40 29.76
CA GLN A 885 -27.54 -7.18 30.57
C GLN A 885 -26.53 -6.11 30.10
N ASN A 886 -25.49 -6.50 29.36
CA ASN A 886 -24.57 -5.57 28.71
C ASN A 886 -24.98 -5.37 27.25
N SER A 887 -25.80 -4.34 27.01
CA SER A 887 -26.31 -3.99 25.68
C SER A 887 -25.22 -3.65 24.67
N GLN A 888 -24.11 -3.01 25.10
CA GLN A 888 -22.96 -2.71 24.25
C GLN A 888 -22.27 -4.00 23.79
N LEU A 889 -21.92 -4.89 24.72
CA LEU A 889 -21.29 -6.18 24.40
C LEU A 889 -22.20 -7.05 23.54
N THR A 890 -23.51 -7.07 23.83
CA THR A 890 -24.50 -7.79 23.02
C THR A 890 -24.58 -7.23 21.60
N SER A 891 -24.57 -5.91 21.42
CA SER A 891 -24.52 -5.24 20.11
C SER A 891 -23.23 -5.56 19.34
N VAL A 892 -22.08 -5.58 20.02
CA VAL A 892 -20.81 -6.00 19.40
C VAL A 892 -20.87 -7.47 18.98
N ILE A 893 -21.27 -8.39 19.87
CA ILE A 893 -21.36 -9.82 19.56
C ILE A 893 -22.30 -10.09 18.38
N ASN A 894 -23.48 -9.46 18.35
CA ASN A 894 -24.42 -9.60 17.23
C ASN A 894 -23.81 -9.14 15.90
N ARG A 895 -23.03 -8.05 15.90
CA ARG A 895 -22.29 -7.59 14.71
C ARG A 895 -21.24 -8.60 14.24
N TYR A 896 -20.51 -9.25 15.16
CA TYR A 896 -19.59 -10.34 14.81
C TYR A 896 -20.32 -11.60 14.30
N ILE A 897 -21.47 -11.98 14.87
CA ILE A 897 -22.29 -13.11 14.38
C ILE A 897 -22.76 -12.85 12.95
N VAL A 898 -23.32 -11.66 12.67
CA VAL A 898 -23.75 -11.27 11.32
C VAL A 898 -22.57 -11.26 10.34
N SER A 899 -21.42 -10.72 10.75
CA SER A 899 -20.22 -10.68 9.91
C SER A 899 -19.70 -12.08 9.58
N ILE A 900 -19.68 -13.00 10.55
CA ILE A 900 -19.27 -14.40 10.32
C ILE A 900 -20.27 -15.13 9.40
N ARG A 901 -21.59 -14.94 9.59
CA ARG A 901 -22.61 -15.52 8.70
C ARG A 901 -22.53 -15.01 7.26
N TYR A 902 -22.05 -13.79 7.05
CA TYR A 902 -21.81 -13.27 5.70
C TYR A 902 -20.50 -13.78 5.09
N VAL A 903 -19.40 -13.72 5.85
CA VAL A 903 -18.05 -14.11 5.41
C VAL A 903 -17.94 -15.61 5.12
N SER A 904 -18.62 -16.45 5.89
CA SER A 904 -18.56 -17.91 5.74
C SER A 904 -18.99 -18.39 4.33
N PRO A 905 -20.21 -18.09 3.84
CA PRO A 905 -20.63 -18.47 2.49
C PRO A 905 -19.87 -17.69 1.40
N THR A 906 -19.69 -16.37 1.54
CA THR A 906 -19.17 -15.51 0.45
C THR A 906 -17.66 -15.62 0.24
N THR A 907 -16.90 -15.88 1.31
CA THR A 907 -15.43 -15.80 1.32
C THR A 907 -14.78 -17.14 1.68
N LEU A 908 -15.26 -17.82 2.73
CA LEU A 908 -14.63 -19.07 3.18
C LEU A 908 -15.04 -20.28 2.33
N LEU A 909 -16.29 -20.35 1.83
CA LEU A 909 -16.73 -21.47 1.00
C LEU A 909 -15.96 -21.59 -0.34
N PRO A 910 -15.73 -20.51 -1.12
CA PRO A 910 -14.88 -20.59 -2.31
C PRO A 910 -13.47 -21.13 -2.02
N VAL A 911 -12.82 -20.70 -0.93
CA VAL A 911 -11.50 -21.20 -0.50
C VAL A 911 -11.55 -22.68 -0.13
N VAL A 912 -12.58 -23.12 0.58
CA VAL A 912 -12.83 -24.54 0.91
C VAL A 912 -13.04 -25.40 -0.35
N VAL A 913 -13.71 -24.86 -1.37
CA VAL A 913 -13.97 -25.55 -2.65
C VAL A 913 -12.71 -25.60 -3.52
N SER A 914 -11.95 -24.50 -3.62
CA SER A 914 -10.67 -24.42 -4.33
C SER A 914 -9.61 -25.34 -3.73
N SER A 915 -9.45 -25.35 -2.40
CA SER A 915 -8.48 -26.22 -1.72
C SER A 915 -8.80 -27.72 -1.83
N LYS A 916 -10.07 -28.07 -2.09
CA LYS A 916 -10.52 -29.44 -2.42
C LYS A 916 -10.48 -29.76 -3.92
N LYS A 917 -10.11 -28.80 -4.78
CA LYS A 917 -10.06 -28.92 -6.26
C LYS A 917 -11.36 -29.43 -6.87
N LEU A 918 -12.51 -28.98 -6.35
CA LEU A 918 -13.82 -29.31 -6.92
C LEU A 918 -14.09 -28.39 -8.13
N VAL A 919 -14.29 -28.99 -9.31
CA VAL A 919 -14.43 -28.31 -10.60
C VAL A 919 -15.83 -28.45 -11.21
N SER A 920 -16.62 -29.44 -10.79
CA SER A 920 -18.02 -29.60 -11.21
C SER A 920 -18.88 -28.36 -10.93
N ASP A 921 -19.71 -27.95 -11.90
CA ASP A 921 -20.67 -26.83 -11.79
C ASP A 921 -21.67 -26.99 -10.63
N VAL A 922 -21.93 -28.26 -10.27
CA VAL A 922 -22.79 -28.65 -9.15
C VAL A 922 -21.95 -29.39 -8.13
N ILE A 923 -22.05 -28.97 -6.87
CA ILE A 923 -21.43 -29.64 -5.73
C ILE A 923 -22.48 -29.94 -4.66
N TYR A 924 -22.25 -31.01 -3.90
CA TYR A 924 -23.17 -31.52 -2.90
C TYR A 924 -22.62 -31.23 -1.51
N SER A 925 -23.39 -30.46 -0.74
CA SER A 925 -23.15 -30.16 0.66
C SER A 925 -23.91 -31.15 1.53
N THR A 926 -23.21 -31.96 2.33
CA THR A 926 -23.79 -32.94 3.25
C THR A 926 -23.41 -32.58 4.68
N PHE A 927 -24.40 -32.38 5.54
CA PHE A 927 -24.21 -31.97 6.94
C PHE A 927 -25.33 -32.54 7.82
N ASN A 928 -25.14 -32.53 9.14
CA ASN A 928 -26.21 -32.78 10.10
C ASN A 928 -26.74 -31.41 10.62
N PRO A 929 -28.05 -31.11 10.54
CA PRO A 929 -28.61 -29.85 11.02
C PRO A 929 -28.60 -29.70 12.55
N ASP A 930 -28.60 -30.82 13.28
CA ASP A 930 -28.50 -30.87 14.75
C ASP A 930 -27.05 -31.01 15.25
N ASP A 931 -26.12 -31.44 14.38
CA ASP A 931 -24.68 -31.54 14.66
C ASP A 931 -23.83 -30.82 13.60
N SER A 932 -23.54 -29.54 13.85
CA SER A 932 -22.67 -28.73 13.01
C SER A 932 -21.20 -29.15 13.02
N THR A 933 -20.79 -30.15 13.81
CA THR A 933 -19.38 -30.57 13.91
C THR A 933 -18.90 -31.41 12.73
N HIS A 934 -19.84 -32.04 12.00
CA HIS A 934 -19.54 -32.91 10.86
C HIS A 934 -20.22 -32.42 9.57
N SER A 935 -19.42 -32.09 8.56
CA SER A 935 -19.91 -31.87 7.19
C SER A 935 -18.92 -32.33 6.14
N LYS A 936 -19.41 -32.50 4.91
CA LYS A 936 -18.66 -32.84 3.70
C LYS A 936 -19.17 -31.99 2.55
N ILE A 937 -18.26 -31.67 1.63
CA ILE A 937 -18.60 -31.07 0.34
C ILE A 937 -17.84 -31.82 -0.77
N SER A 938 -18.53 -32.24 -1.83
CA SER A 938 -18.01 -33.09 -2.91
C SER A 938 -18.75 -32.89 -4.23
N GLU A 939 -18.13 -33.28 -5.36
CA GLU A 939 -18.72 -33.15 -6.70
C GLU A 939 -19.88 -34.13 -6.98
N SER A 940 -19.96 -35.20 -6.19
CA SER A 940 -21.02 -36.21 -6.23
C SER A 940 -21.77 -36.26 -4.89
N PRO A 941 -23.06 -36.66 -4.90
CA PRO A 941 -23.78 -36.96 -3.67
C PRO A 941 -23.17 -38.18 -2.97
N PRO A 942 -23.44 -38.41 -1.67
CA PRO A 942 -23.02 -39.64 -0.99
C PRO A 942 -23.80 -40.85 -1.55
N ASP A 943 -23.10 -41.99 -1.71
CA ASP A 943 -23.68 -43.24 -2.23
C ASP A 943 -24.81 -43.79 -1.34
N GLU A 944 -24.69 -43.59 -0.02
CA GLU A 944 -25.72 -43.92 0.97
C GLU A 944 -26.11 -42.66 1.76
N SER A 945 -27.41 -42.41 1.88
CA SER A 945 -27.94 -41.33 2.73
C SER A 945 -27.91 -41.74 4.20
N LEU A 946 -27.04 -41.12 5.00
CA LEU A 946 -27.08 -41.27 6.46
C LEU A 946 -28.37 -40.65 7.00
N ALA A 947 -29.07 -41.39 7.88
CA ALA A 947 -30.43 -41.04 8.33
C ALA A 947 -30.52 -39.63 8.97
N ASP A 948 -29.47 -39.21 9.67
CA ASP A 948 -29.38 -37.95 10.40
C ASP A 948 -28.68 -36.84 9.58
N SER A 949 -28.53 -37.03 8.26
CA SER A 949 -27.85 -36.08 7.38
C SER A 949 -28.78 -35.48 6.31
N VAL A 950 -28.62 -34.18 6.06
CA VAL A 950 -29.22 -33.48 4.93
C VAL A 950 -28.15 -33.33 3.85
N THR A 951 -28.50 -33.65 2.60
CA THR A 951 -27.65 -33.35 1.44
C THR A 951 -28.36 -32.37 0.52
N VAL A 952 -27.68 -31.26 0.22
CA VAL A 952 -28.19 -30.14 -0.57
C VAL A 952 -27.26 -29.91 -1.77
N PRO A 953 -27.78 -29.92 -3.01
CA PRO A 953 -27.00 -29.52 -4.18
C PRO A 953 -26.90 -28.00 -4.25
N LEU A 954 -25.68 -27.52 -4.44
CA LEU A 954 -25.31 -26.12 -4.63
C LEU A 954 -24.76 -25.91 -6.04
N VAL A 955 -24.91 -24.71 -6.58
CA VAL A 955 -24.02 -24.25 -7.66
C VAL A 955 -22.62 -24.12 -7.07
N ASN A 956 -21.58 -24.45 -7.84
CA ASN A 956 -20.20 -24.28 -7.41
C ASN A 956 -19.97 -22.82 -6.97
N PRO A 957 -19.49 -22.55 -5.74
CA PRO A 957 -19.25 -21.20 -5.25
C PRO A 957 -18.34 -20.37 -6.15
N LYS A 958 -17.45 -20.98 -6.96
CA LYS A 958 -16.68 -20.27 -8.00
C LYS A 958 -17.58 -19.60 -9.04
N ILE A 959 -18.59 -20.32 -9.53
CA ILE A 959 -19.61 -19.81 -10.47
C ILE A 959 -20.51 -18.79 -9.76
N LEU A 960 -20.79 -18.97 -8.46
CA LEU A 960 -21.52 -17.97 -7.69
C LEU A 960 -20.68 -16.73 -7.33
N LEU A 961 -19.35 -16.73 -7.55
CA LEU A 961 -18.53 -15.51 -7.49
C LEU A 961 -18.70 -14.61 -8.73
N GLU A 962 -19.35 -15.11 -9.79
CA GLU A 962 -19.65 -14.33 -11.01
C GLU A 962 -20.65 -13.19 -10.77
N SER A 963 -20.60 -12.22 -11.68
CA SER A 963 -21.45 -11.03 -11.68
C SER A 963 -22.94 -11.35 -11.91
N ILE A 964 -23.82 -10.45 -11.46
CA ILE A 964 -25.27 -10.63 -11.48
C ILE A 964 -25.84 -10.20 -12.84
N ASN A 965 -26.42 -11.14 -13.59
CA ASN A 965 -27.04 -10.86 -14.89
C ASN A 965 -28.13 -9.75 -14.77
N PRO A 966 -27.99 -8.58 -15.43
CA PRO A 966 -28.92 -7.47 -15.25
C PRO A 966 -30.31 -7.73 -15.82
N SER A 967 -30.42 -8.58 -16.86
CA SER A 967 -31.68 -8.94 -17.52
C SER A 967 -32.46 -10.02 -16.76
N ASN A 968 -31.78 -10.89 -16.02
CA ASN A 968 -32.40 -11.86 -15.13
C ASN A 968 -31.49 -12.17 -13.92
N PRO A 969 -31.53 -11.35 -12.85
CA PRO A 969 -30.59 -11.45 -11.74
C PRO A 969 -30.78 -12.69 -10.86
N TYR A 970 -31.87 -13.45 -11.06
CA TYR A 970 -32.15 -14.69 -10.33
C TYR A 970 -31.78 -15.95 -11.13
N VAL A 971 -31.24 -15.78 -12.35
CA VAL A 971 -30.71 -16.90 -13.15
C VAL A 971 -29.47 -17.50 -12.48
N ASP A 972 -29.32 -18.82 -12.60
CA ASP A 972 -28.14 -19.59 -12.16
C ASP A 972 -27.74 -19.42 -10.68
N LEU A 973 -28.63 -18.90 -9.83
CA LEU A 973 -28.46 -18.91 -8.37
C LEU A 973 -28.71 -20.29 -7.74
N LEU A 974 -29.29 -21.24 -8.49
CA LEU A 974 -29.59 -22.61 -8.04
C LEU A 974 -29.20 -23.63 -9.12
N PRO A 975 -28.66 -24.81 -8.75
CA PRO A 975 -28.06 -25.74 -9.70
C PRO A 975 -29.08 -26.32 -10.67
N THR A 976 -28.67 -26.48 -11.93
CA THR A 976 -29.46 -27.13 -12.98
C THR A 976 -29.13 -28.63 -12.98
N LEU A 977 -29.98 -29.38 -12.29
CA LEU A 977 -29.88 -30.83 -12.18
C LEU A 977 -30.57 -31.54 -13.36
N LYS A 978 -30.13 -32.76 -13.66
CA LYS A 978 -30.70 -33.57 -14.74
C LYS A 978 -32.14 -33.98 -14.42
N GLU A 979 -32.98 -34.12 -15.45
CA GLU A 979 -34.35 -34.59 -15.27
C GLU A 979 -34.34 -36.01 -14.68
N GLY A 980 -35.10 -36.21 -13.60
CA GLY A 980 -35.11 -37.44 -12.81
C GLY A 980 -34.20 -37.45 -11.58
N ASP A 981 -33.32 -36.46 -11.39
CA ASP A 981 -32.50 -36.32 -10.17
C ASP A 981 -33.38 -36.20 -8.91
N ILE A 982 -33.04 -36.97 -7.87
CA ILE A 982 -33.79 -36.99 -6.61
C ILE A 982 -33.77 -35.64 -5.88
N PHE A 983 -32.66 -34.91 -5.96
CA PHE A 983 -32.47 -33.61 -5.29
C PHE A 983 -33.12 -32.46 -6.06
N ALA A 984 -33.48 -32.63 -7.34
CA ALA A 984 -34.26 -31.65 -8.10
C ALA A 984 -35.59 -31.33 -7.40
N LYS A 985 -36.24 -32.33 -6.79
CA LYS A 985 -37.47 -32.16 -6.00
C LYS A 985 -37.25 -31.35 -4.72
N THR A 986 -36.04 -31.37 -4.15
CA THR A 986 -35.66 -30.64 -2.93
C THR A 986 -35.48 -29.15 -3.21
N ILE A 987 -34.85 -28.79 -4.34
CA ILE A 987 -34.61 -27.38 -4.71
C ILE A 987 -35.78 -26.72 -5.45
N GLN A 988 -36.73 -27.50 -5.99
CA GLN A 988 -37.86 -26.96 -6.77
C GLN A 988 -38.70 -25.88 -6.05
N PRO A 989 -38.98 -25.96 -4.72
CA PRO A 989 -39.67 -24.88 -4.01
C PRO A 989 -38.92 -23.54 -4.08
N LEU A 990 -37.58 -23.55 -3.97
CA LEU A 990 -36.76 -22.35 -4.09
C LEU A 990 -36.75 -21.82 -5.53
N LYS A 991 -36.67 -22.70 -6.55
CA LYS A 991 -36.72 -22.31 -7.97
C LYS A 991 -38.02 -21.59 -8.37
N ILE A 992 -39.13 -21.87 -7.68
CA ILE A 992 -40.41 -21.18 -7.90
C ILE A 992 -40.39 -19.74 -7.32
N ILE A 993 -39.60 -19.50 -6.27
CA ILE A 993 -39.57 -18.25 -5.51
C ILE A 993 -38.48 -17.30 -5.98
N LEU A 994 -37.32 -17.83 -6.39
CA LEU A 994 -36.23 -17.06 -7.00
C LEU A 994 -36.58 -16.70 -8.46
N THR A 995 -37.66 -15.94 -8.62
CA THR A 995 -38.12 -15.35 -9.87
C THR A 995 -38.51 -13.89 -9.60
N SER A 996 -38.29 -12.98 -10.55
CA SER A 996 -38.47 -11.54 -10.32
C SER A 996 -39.87 -11.17 -9.82
N ALA A 997 -40.91 -11.86 -10.30
CA ALA A 997 -42.29 -11.68 -9.85
C ALA A 997 -42.49 -12.11 -8.39
N LYS A 998 -41.92 -13.25 -7.96
CA LYS A 998 -42.08 -13.74 -6.58
C LYS A 998 -41.18 -13.03 -5.58
N ILE A 999 -40.00 -12.58 -5.96
CA ILE A 999 -39.19 -11.72 -5.09
C ILE A 999 -39.87 -10.36 -4.88
N MET A 1000 -40.44 -9.75 -5.93
CA MET A 1000 -41.20 -8.51 -5.80
C MET A 1000 -42.49 -8.69 -4.97
N GLU A 1001 -43.15 -9.85 -5.06
CA GLU A 1001 -44.32 -10.20 -4.23
C GLU A 1001 -43.99 -10.40 -2.74
N ILE A 1002 -42.79 -10.91 -2.41
CA ILE A 1002 -42.44 -11.35 -1.05
C ILE A 1002 -41.55 -10.34 -0.30
N LEU A 1003 -40.68 -9.61 -1.00
CA LEU A 1003 -39.74 -8.62 -0.45
C LEU A 1003 -40.04 -7.17 -0.89
N GLY A 1004 -41.02 -6.97 -1.79
CA GLY A 1004 -41.41 -5.65 -2.28
C GLY A 1004 -40.57 -5.14 -3.47
N PRO A 1005 -40.98 -4.01 -4.09
CA PRO A 1005 -40.29 -3.43 -5.25
C PRO A 1005 -38.96 -2.75 -4.90
N ASP A 1006 -38.74 -2.41 -3.63
CA ASP A 1006 -37.53 -1.75 -3.15
C ASP A 1006 -36.30 -2.69 -3.09
N PHE A 1007 -36.51 -4.01 -3.20
CA PHE A 1007 -35.43 -4.97 -3.32
C PHE A 1007 -34.75 -4.86 -4.70
N LYS A 1008 -33.62 -4.15 -4.74
CA LYS A 1008 -32.80 -3.95 -5.95
C LYS A 1008 -31.73 -5.06 -6.06
N PRO A 1009 -31.89 -6.13 -6.85
CA PRO A 1009 -30.92 -7.22 -6.88
C PRO A 1009 -29.55 -6.83 -7.46
N LEU A 1010 -29.47 -5.70 -8.18
CA LEU A 1010 -28.21 -5.20 -8.75
C LEU A 1010 -27.39 -4.35 -7.77
N VAL A 1011 -27.82 -4.17 -6.50
CA VAL A 1011 -26.96 -3.57 -5.46
C VAL A 1011 -26.08 -4.58 -4.73
N TYR A 1012 -26.13 -5.84 -5.13
CA TYR A 1012 -25.24 -6.90 -4.66
C TYR A 1012 -24.12 -7.12 -5.69
N PRO A 1013 -22.93 -7.56 -5.28
CA PRO A 1013 -21.75 -7.60 -6.14
C PRO A 1013 -21.69 -8.81 -7.07
N ASN A 1014 -22.20 -9.95 -6.61
CA ASN A 1014 -22.12 -11.24 -7.28
C ASN A 1014 -23.29 -12.15 -6.89
N LYS A 1015 -23.41 -13.28 -7.59
CA LYS A 1015 -24.49 -14.27 -7.41
C LYS A 1015 -24.56 -14.82 -5.98
N ILE A 1016 -23.43 -15.12 -5.31
CA ILE A 1016 -23.42 -15.70 -3.96
C ILE A 1016 -23.92 -14.72 -2.90
N THR A 1017 -23.49 -13.46 -2.93
CA THR A 1017 -23.99 -12.45 -1.99
C THR A 1017 -25.47 -12.20 -2.21
N LEU A 1018 -25.92 -12.06 -3.48
CA LEU A 1018 -27.34 -11.91 -3.79
C LEU A 1018 -28.15 -13.10 -3.23
N LEU A 1019 -27.71 -14.33 -3.49
CA LEU A 1019 -28.38 -15.55 -3.03
C LEU A 1019 -28.47 -15.63 -1.50
N ILE A 1020 -27.38 -15.36 -0.78
CA ILE A 1020 -27.36 -15.44 0.69
C ILE A 1020 -28.25 -14.36 1.31
N THR A 1021 -28.16 -13.11 0.86
CA THR A 1021 -29.05 -12.05 1.36
C THR A 1021 -30.51 -12.28 0.98
N LEU A 1022 -30.80 -12.83 -0.21
CA LEU A 1022 -32.15 -13.29 -0.57
C LEU A 1022 -32.66 -14.36 0.39
N LEU A 1023 -31.87 -15.39 0.68
CA LEU A 1023 -32.29 -16.49 1.55
C LEU A 1023 -32.61 -16.00 2.97
N HIS A 1024 -31.78 -15.12 3.55
CA HIS A 1024 -32.07 -14.54 4.87
C HIS A 1024 -33.31 -13.61 4.84
N LYS A 1025 -33.42 -12.68 3.88
CA LYS A 1025 -34.59 -11.79 3.79
C LYS A 1025 -35.89 -12.54 3.46
N LEU A 1026 -35.80 -13.64 2.71
CA LEU A 1026 -36.91 -14.59 2.55
C LEU A 1026 -37.23 -15.29 3.87
N GLN A 1027 -36.23 -15.84 4.59
CA GLN A 1027 -36.44 -16.50 5.89
C GLN A 1027 -37.18 -15.58 6.89
N GLU A 1028 -36.87 -14.28 6.92
CA GLU A 1028 -37.51 -13.30 7.81
C GLU A 1028 -38.92 -12.89 7.36
N SER A 1029 -39.27 -13.03 6.08
CA SER A 1029 -40.58 -12.62 5.54
C SER A 1029 -41.74 -13.42 6.16
N THR A 1030 -42.82 -12.72 6.53
CA THR A 1030 -44.03 -13.30 7.15
C THR A 1030 -44.72 -14.36 6.27
N ILE A 1031 -44.64 -14.19 4.94
CA ILE A 1031 -45.15 -15.14 3.95
C ILE A 1031 -44.40 -16.47 4.02
N ILE A 1032 -43.09 -16.43 4.29
CA ILE A 1032 -42.24 -17.60 4.43
C ILE A 1032 -42.36 -18.22 5.82
N GLN A 1033 -42.41 -17.40 6.88
CA GLN A 1033 -42.57 -17.85 8.26
C GLN A 1033 -43.87 -18.65 8.48
N THR A 1034 -44.95 -18.34 7.75
CA THR A 1034 -46.20 -19.12 7.79
C THR A 1034 -46.13 -20.43 6.99
N ASN A 1035 -45.15 -20.60 6.09
CA ASN A 1035 -44.95 -21.80 5.30
C ASN A 1035 -43.78 -22.64 5.84
N ILE A 1036 -44.04 -23.38 6.92
CA ILE A 1036 -43.05 -24.18 7.68
C ILE A 1036 -42.16 -25.05 6.77
N LYS A 1037 -42.75 -25.73 5.77
CA LYS A 1037 -41.99 -26.59 4.85
C LYS A 1037 -40.99 -25.79 4.01
N LEU A 1038 -41.41 -24.62 3.52
CA LEU A 1038 -40.57 -23.75 2.70
C LEU A 1038 -39.49 -23.06 3.54
N LYS A 1039 -39.84 -22.58 4.74
CA LYS A 1039 -38.88 -22.07 5.72
C LYS A 1039 -37.77 -23.08 6.02
N SER A 1040 -38.14 -24.34 6.29
CA SER A 1040 -37.18 -25.43 6.50
C SER A 1040 -36.27 -25.69 5.28
N VAL A 1041 -36.78 -25.59 4.06
CA VAL A 1041 -35.96 -25.72 2.84
C VAL A 1041 -34.99 -24.54 2.69
N ILE A 1042 -35.41 -23.31 3.02
CA ILE A 1042 -34.52 -22.13 3.05
C ILE A 1042 -33.44 -22.28 4.13
N GLU A 1043 -33.83 -22.74 5.33
CA GLU A 1043 -32.91 -22.97 6.46
C GLU A 1043 -31.85 -24.03 6.13
N PHE A 1044 -32.24 -25.16 5.53
CA PHE A 1044 -31.27 -26.14 5.03
C PHE A 1044 -30.40 -25.59 3.90
N TYR A 1045 -30.90 -24.70 3.04
CA TYR A 1045 -30.08 -24.08 1.99
C TYR A 1045 -29.05 -23.09 2.56
N ILE A 1046 -29.40 -22.31 3.58
CA ILE A 1046 -28.46 -21.44 4.31
C ILE A 1046 -27.39 -22.29 5.01
N GLN A 1047 -27.79 -23.30 5.77
CA GLN A 1047 -26.90 -24.23 6.47
C GLN A 1047 -25.95 -24.96 5.50
N ALA A 1048 -26.41 -25.27 4.28
CA ALA A 1048 -25.60 -25.91 3.25
C ALA A 1048 -24.39 -25.07 2.81
N PHE A 1049 -24.44 -23.74 2.93
CA PHE A 1049 -23.25 -22.89 2.76
C PHE A 1049 -22.54 -22.63 4.09
N GLU A 1050 -23.25 -22.26 5.16
CA GLU A 1050 -22.65 -21.86 6.46
C GLU A 1050 -21.84 -23.00 7.11
N ILE A 1051 -22.36 -24.23 7.12
CA ILE A 1051 -21.73 -25.32 7.86
C ILE A 1051 -20.44 -25.81 7.17
N PRO A 1052 -20.39 -26.15 5.87
CA PRO A 1052 -19.14 -26.64 5.26
C PRO A 1052 -18.03 -25.59 5.16
N SER A 1053 -18.40 -24.32 5.02
CA SER A 1053 -17.45 -23.20 4.98
C SER A 1053 -16.81 -22.91 6.34
N THR A 1054 -17.58 -23.03 7.42
CA THR A 1054 -17.03 -22.91 8.77
C THR A 1054 -16.31 -24.18 9.22
N THR A 1055 -16.72 -25.37 8.78
CA THR A 1055 -16.25 -26.64 9.40
C THR A 1055 -15.23 -27.43 8.59
N THR A 1056 -15.04 -27.14 7.29
CA THR A 1056 -13.92 -27.75 6.55
C THR A 1056 -12.59 -27.15 7.00
N GLN A 1057 -11.72 -27.96 7.59
CA GLN A 1057 -10.30 -27.62 7.73
C GLN A 1057 -9.62 -27.55 6.37
N VAL A 1058 -8.78 -26.54 6.18
CA VAL A 1058 -7.85 -26.43 5.05
C VAL A 1058 -6.43 -26.50 5.61
N SER A 1059 -5.60 -27.43 5.13
CA SER A 1059 -4.23 -27.56 5.59
C SER A 1059 -3.35 -26.42 5.10
N GLU A 1060 -2.29 -26.11 5.85
CA GLU A 1060 -1.32 -25.07 5.46
C GLU A 1060 -0.64 -25.43 4.12
N ASP A 1061 -0.36 -26.71 3.88
CA ASP A 1061 0.12 -27.20 2.58
C ASP A 1061 -0.90 -26.95 1.45
N SER A 1062 -2.20 -27.16 1.67
CA SER A 1062 -3.23 -26.87 0.67
C SER A 1062 -3.41 -25.38 0.43
N PHE A 1063 -3.26 -24.53 1.45
CA PHE A 1063 -3.21 -23.07 1.28
C PHE A 1063 -2.01 -22.63 0.46
N VAL A 1064 -0.79 -23.04 0.84
CA VAL A 1064 0.45 -22.71 0.12
C VAL A 1064 0.37 -23.23 -1.32
N LYS A 1065 -0.12 -24.47 -1.51
CA LYS A 1065 -0.33 -25.05 -2.83
C LYS A 1065 -1.32 -24.24 -3.66
N MET A 1066 -2.49 -23.90 -3.12
CA MET A 1066 -3.48 -23.04 -3.80
C MET A 1066 -2.88 -21.69 -4.20
N MET A 1067 -2.18 -21.00 -3.30
CA MET A 1067 -1.53 -19.72 -3.58
C MET A 1067 -0.36 -19.83 -4.59
N SER A 1068 0.24 -21.02 -4.74
CA SER A 1068 1.33 -21.28 -5.70
C SER A 1068 0.88 -21.80 -7.07
N GLU A 1069 -0.25 -22.52 -7.14
CA GLU A 1069 -0.80 -23.09 -8.38
C GLU A 1069 -1.81 -22.13 -9.04
N THR A 1070 -2.54 -21.34 -8.25
CA THR A 1070 -3.59 -20.42 -8.70
C THR A 1070 -3.47 -19.07 -8.01
N THR A 1071 -2.96 -18.06 -8.72
CA THR A 1071 -2.99 -16.66 -8.26
C THR A 1071 -4.35 -16.03 -8.53
N GLY A 1072 -5.40 -16.60 -7.93
CA GLY A 1072 -6.77 -16.13 -8.06
C GLY A 1072 -6.90 -14.67 -7.65
N GLN A 1073 -7.34 -13.82 -8.59
CA GLN A 1073 -7.48 -12.39 -8.36
C GLN A 1073 -8.82 -11.86 -8.90
N TRP A 1074 -9.42 -10.96 -8.12
CA TRP A 1074 -10.53 -10.14 -8.57
C TRP A 1074 -10.05 -9.16 -9.63
N LEU A 1075 -10.54 -9.32 -10.86
CA LEU A 1075 -10.39 -8.35 -11.95
C LEU A 1075 -11.77 -7.74 -12.25
N PRO A 1076 -11.83 -6.49 -12.73
CA PRO A 1076 -13.07 -5.96 -13.27
C PRO A 1076 -13.43 -6.77 -14.52
N GLU A 1077 -14.67 -7.22 -14.59
CA GLU A 1077 -15.25 -7.71 -15.84
C GLU A 1077 -15.44 -6.48 -16.75
N LEU A 1078 -14.89 -6.58 -17.97
CA LEU A 1078 -14.77 -5.45 -18.89
C LEU A 1078 -15.85 -5.46 -19.97
N THR A 1079 -16.36 -6.64 -20.34
CA THR A 1079 -17.42 -6.83 -21.35
C THR A 1079 -18.72 -6.12 -20.99
N SER A 1080 -19.15 -6.13 -19.73
CA SER A 1080 -20.35 -5.40 -19.27
C SER A 1080 -20.22 -3.87 -19.32
N LEU A 1081 -19.02 -3.33 -19.54
CA LEU A 1081 -18.84 -1.89 -19.74
C LEU A 1081 -19.52 -1.41 -21.03
N THR A 1082 -19.71 -2.29 -22.02
CA THR A 1082 -20.53 -2.01 -23.22
C THR A 1082 -21.94 -1.54 -22.88
N SER A 1083 -22.49 -1.90 -21.71
CA SER A 1083 -23.80 -1.41 -21.25
C SER A 1083 -23.80 0.07 -20.85
N ALA A 1084 -22.66 0.76 -20.89
CA ALA A 1084 -22.55 2.21 -20.76
C ALA A 1084 -22.50 2.91 -22.14
N LEU A 1085 -22.71 2.19 -23.24
CA LEU A 1085 -22.92 2.75 -24.57
C LEU A 1085 -24.42 2.82 -24.89
N PRO A 1086 -24.88 3.85 -25.62
CA PRO A 1086 -26.25 3.93 -26.08
C PRO A 1086 -26.57 2.81 -27.08
N PRO A 1087 -27.83 2.33 -27.15
CA PRO A 1087 -28.22 1.25 -28.05
C PRO A 1087 -28.02 1.65 -29.52
N ALA A 1088 -27.38 0.77 -30.29
CA ALA A 1088 -27.06 1.01 -31.70
C ALA A 1088 -28.31 1.35 -32.55
N GLU A 1089 -28.27 2.47 -33.27
CA GLU A 1089 -29.34 2.90 -34.17
C GLU A 1089 -29.32 2.14 -35.52
N ASN A 1090 -28.21 1.48 -35.85
CA ASN A 1090 -27.97 0.88 -37.16
C ASN A 1090 -26.87 -0.21 -37.15
N ASP A 1091 -26.87 -1.08 -38.16
CA ASP A 1091 -25.92 -2.21 -38.29
C ASP A 1091 -24.43 -1.82 -38.18
N ALA A 1092 -24.06 -0.60 -38.59
CA ALA A 1092 -22.67 -0.14 -38.53
C ALA A 1092 -22.27 0.31 -37.11
N GLU A 1093 -23.23 0.68 -36.27
CA GLU A 1093 -23.04 0.86 -34.83
C GLU A 1093 -23.00 -0.48 -34.11
N THR A 1094 -23.86 -1.44 -34.47
CA THR A 1094 -23.81 -2.81 -33.93
C THR A 1094 -22.41 -3.41 -34.10
N MET A 1095 -21.85 -3.37 -35.32
CA MET A 1095 -20.47 -3.81 -35.57
C MET A 1095 -19.42 -3.00 -34.79
N MET A 1096 -19.67 -1.72 -34.47
CA MET A 1096 -18.74 -0.93 -33.66
C MET A 1096 -18.85 -1.24 -32.16
N ILE A 1097 -20.01 -1.69 -31.66
CA ILE A 1097 -20.15 -2.23 -30.30
C ILE A 1097 -19.50 -3.62 -30.22
N GLU A 1098 -19.73 -4.50 -31.19
CA GLU A 1098 -19.09 -5.83 -31.28
C GLU A 1098 -17.55 -5.74 -31.26
N GLU A 1099 -16.97 -4.79 -32.00
CA GLU A 1099 -15.51 -4.53 -32.00
C GLU A 1099 -15.00 -3.95 -30.67
N ILE A 1100 -15.82 -3.24 -29.92
CA ILE A 1100 -15.49 -2.76 -28.56
C ILE A 1100 -15.58 -3.93 -27.56
N GLU A 1101 -16.62 -4.75 -27.64
CA GLU A 1101 -16.82 -5.94 -26.81
C GLU A 1101 -15.65 -6.92 -26.97
N GLN A 1102 -15.28 -7.26 -28.21
CA GLN A 1102 -14.15 -8.15 -28.52
C GLN A 1102 -12.79 -7.57 -28.07
N TYR A 1103 -12.66 -6.25 -27.95
CA TYR A 1103 -11.45 -5.64 -27.38
C TYR A 1103 -11.46 -5.70 -25.84
N LEU A 1104 -12.64 -5.63 -25.22
CA LEU A 1104 -12.82 -5.73 -23.77
C LEU A 1104 -12.73 -7.18 -23.25
N ASP A 1105 -12.90 -8.20 -24.09
CA ASP A 1105 -12.64 -9.63 -23.77
C ASP A 1105 -11.22 -9.90 -23.22
N ASP A 1106 -10.25 -9.02 -23.50
CA ASP A 1106 -8.87 -9.16 -23.03
C ASP A 1106 -8.74 -8.85 -21.53
N LEU A 1107 -8.75 -9.90 -20.71
CA LEU A 1107 -8.59 -9.82 -19.25
C LEU A 1107 -7.29 -9.13 -18.78
N THR A 1108 -6.30 -8.94 -19.67
CA THR A 1108 -5.04 -8.20 -19.38
C THR A 1108 -5.05 -6.76 -19.91
N LEU A 1109 -6.18 -6.28 -20.44
CA LEU A 1109 -6.28 -4.98 -21.11
C LEU A 1109 -5.90 -3.79 -20.21
N LEU A 1110 -6.34 -3.78 -18.94
CA LEU A 1110 -6.02 -2.67 -18.03
C LEU A 1110 -4.52 -2.58 -17.74
N GLU A 1111 -3.85 -3.71 -17.56
CA GLU A 1111 -2.39 -3.80 -17.38
C GLU A 1111 -1.65 -3.30 -18.64
N LYS A 1112 -2.05 -3.80 -19.82
CA LYS A 1112 -1.52 -3.33 -21.12
C LYS A 1112 -1.68 -1.82 -21.32
N LEU A 1113 -2.83 -1.26 -20.94
CA LEU A 1113 -3.13 0.18 -21.00
C LEU A 1113 -2.49 1.00 -19.86
N ASN A 1114 -1.84 0.37 -18.89
CA ASN A 1114 -1.33 1.01 -17.66
C ASN A 1114 -2.44 1.72 -16.84
N ILE A 1115 -3.67 1.23 -16.91
CA ILE A 1115 -4.79 1.70 -16.09
C ILE A 1115 -4.67 1.01 -14.73
N ALA A 1116 -4.40 1.82 -13.70
CA ALA A 1116 -4.42 1.35 -12.32
C ALA A 1116 -5.79 0.75 -11.95
N LYS A 1117 -5.78 -0.29 -11.10
CA LYS A 1117 -6.96 -1.04 -10.70
C LYS A 1117 -8.05 -0.08 -10.16
N PRO A 1118 -9.28 -0.09 -10.71
CA PRO A 1118 -10.29 0.89 -10.34
C PRO A 1118 -10.78 0.66 -8.90
N PRO A 1119 -10.99 1.72 -8.09
CA PRO A 1119 -11.68 1.59 -6.82
C PRO A 1119 -13.14 1.17 -7.04
N SER A 1120 -13.73 0.46 -6.08
CA SER A 1120 -15.07 -0.13 -6.17
C SER A 1120 -16.21 0.89 -6.33
N THR A 1121 -15.94 2.17 -6.11
CA THR A 1121 -16.85 3.29 -6.38
C THR A 1121 -16.91 3.72 -7.84
N THR A 1122 -15.99 3.25 -8.69
CA THR A 1122 -15.93 3.64 -10.11
C THR A 1122 -17.11 3.04 -10.88
N THR A 1123 -17.78 3.88 -11.67
CA THR A 1123 -18.90 3.49 -12.53
C THR A 1123 -18.44 2.87 -13.85
N ARG A 1124 -19.35 2.17 -14.55
CA ARG A 1124 -19.07 1.58 -15.87
C ARG A 1124 -18.68 2.63 -16.91
N GLY A 1125 -19.40 3.76 -16.94
CA GLY A 1125 -19.09 4.86 -17.84
C GLY A 1125 -17.70 5.45 -17.59
N GLU A 1126 -17.32 5.65 -16.33
CA GLU A 1126 -15.98 6.16 -15.99
C GLU A 1126 -14.85 5.19 -16.36
N LEU A 1127 -15.03 3.89 -16.16
CA LEU A 1127 -13.99 2.92 -16.57
C LEU A 1127 -13.93 2.79 -18.10
N LEU A 1128 -15.06 2.75 -18.80
CA LEU A 1128 -15.07 2.70 -20.25
C LEU A 1128 -14.40 3.94 -20.86
N LEU A 1129 -14.68 5.13 -20.33
CA LEU A 1129 -14.03 6.37 -20.76
C LEU A 1129 -12.52 6.30 -20.56
N LYS A 1130 -12.04 5.81 -19.41
CA LYS A 1130 -10.61 5.62 -19.13
C LYS A 1130 -9.96 4.62 -20.10
N ILE A 1131 -10.64 3.52 -20.42
CA ILE A 1131 -10.18 2.52 -21.40
C ILE A 1131 -10.08 3.14 -22.80
N ILE A 1132 -11.12 3.86 -23.25
CA ILE A 1132 -11.14 4.52 -24.56
C ILE A 1132 -10.05 5.60 -24.65
N GLN A 1133 -9.93 6.48 -23.66
CA GLN A 1133 -8.93 7.55 -23.65
C GLN A 1133 -7.49 7.00 -23.60
N SER A 1134 -7.23 5.98 -22.78
CA SER A 1134 -5.91 5.32 -22.72
C SER A 1134 -5.59 4.58 -24.02
N SER A 1135 -6.60 4.00 -24.67
CA SER A 1135 -6.47 3.32 -25.97
C SER A 1135 -6.19 4.31 -27.11
N LEU A 1136 -6.86 5.46 -27.12
CA LEU A 1136 -6.68 6.50 -28.14
C LEU A 1136 -5.37 7.30 -27.98
N SER A 1137 -4.77 7.30 -26.80
CA SER A 1137 -3.51 8.01 -26.49
C SER A 1137 -2.28 7.11 -26.30
N GLY A 1138 -2.48 5.79 -26.14
CA GLY A 1138 -1.43 4.83 -25.80
C GLY A 1138 -0.53 4.38 -26.95
N THR A 1139 0.47 3.57 -26.61
CA THR A 1139 1.46 3.01 -27.54
C THR A 1139 1.13 1.61 -28.05
N ILE A 1140 -0.02 1.04 -27.66
CA ILE A 1140 -0.47 -0.29 -28.10
C ILE A 1140 -0.86 -0.26 -29.58
N SER A 1141 -0.53 -1.31 -30.33
CA SER A 1141 -1.03 -1.53 -31.69
C SER A 1141 -2.49 -2.01 -31.67
N ILE A 1142 -3.44 -1.06 -31.69
CA ILE A 1142 -4.88 -1.35 -31.72
C ILE A 1142 -5.38 -1.45 -33.18
N GLU A 1143 -6.36 -2.31 -33.44
CA GLU A 1143 -6.96 -2.47 -34.76
C GLU A 1143 -7.73 -1.22 -35.22
N LYS A 1144 -7.76 -0.99 -36.54
CA LYS A 1144 -8.31 0.25 -37.13
C LYS A 1144 -9.84 0.35 -36.99
N SER A 1145 -10.51 -0.77 -36.85
CA SER A 1145 -11.94 -0.90 -36.57
C SER A 1145 -12.26 -0.46 -35.14
N VAL A 1146 -11.60 -1.04 -34.14
CA VAL A 1146 -11.67 -0.65 -32.73
C VAL A 1146 -11.34 0.84 -32.55
N LEU A 1147 -10.25 1.34 -33.15
CA LEU A 1147 -9.90 2.77 -33.12
C LEU A 1147 -10.96 3.69 -33.76
N LYS A 1148 -11.74 3.20 -34.73
CA LYS A 1148 -12.87 3.92 -35.32
C LYS A 1148 -14.07 3.91 -34.38
N ALA A 1149 -14.39 2.76 -33.77
CA ALA A 1149 -15.47 2.61 -32.80
C ALA A 1149 -15.24 3.48 -31.56
N PHE A 1150 -14.02 3.46 -31.00
CA PHE A 1150 -13.63 4.33 -29.88
C PHE A 1150 -13.82 5.82 -30.18
N ARG A 1151 -13.40 6.30 -31.34
CA ARG A 1151 -13.64 7.69 -31.77
C ARG A 1151 -15.10 8.01 -32.09
N TYR A 1152 -15.95 7.00 -32.24
CA TYR A 1152 -17.39 7.18 -32.42
C TYR A 1152 -18.15 7.23 -31.09
N TYR A 1153 -17.64 6.57 -30.04
CA TYR A 1153 -18.30 6.46 -28.74
C TYR A 1153 -17.68 7.29 -27.61
N GLU A 1154 -16.47 7.85 -27.77
CA GLU A 1154 -15.79 8.69 -26.77
C GLU A 1154 -16.66 9.85 -26.22
N ASP A 1155 -17.52 10.44 -27.07
CA ASP A 1155 -18.45 11.53 -26.71
C ASP A 1155 -19.89 11.06 -26.39
N LYS A 1156 -20.14 9.74 -26.39
CA LYS A 1156 -21.48 9.13 -26.24
C LYS A 1156 -21.63 8.20 -25.04
N ILE A 1157 -20.56 7.93 -24.28
CA ILE A 1157 -20.65 7.12 -23.06
C ILE A 1157 -21.68 7.72 -22.10
N GLU A 1158 -22.58 6.89 -21.60
CA GLU A 1158 -23.57 7.27 -20.62
C GLU A 1158 -22.97 7.26 -19.21
N PHE A 1159 -23.30 8.28 -18.42
CA PHE A 1159 -22.94 8.40 -17.00
C PHE A 1159 -24.18 8.39 -16.09
N THR A 1160 -25.33 8.02 -16.65
CA THR A 1160 -26.61 7.79 -15.97
C THR A 1160 -27.03 6.32 -16.14
N ASP A 1161 -28.12 5.91 -15.49
CA ASP A 1161 -28.78 4.62 -15.69
C ASP A 1161 -27.80 3.43 -15.67
N MET A 1162 -27.59 2.74 -16.79
CA MET A 1162 -26.69 1.58 -16.89
C MET A 1162 -25.21 1.97 -16.81
N GLY A 1163 -24.85 3.17 -17.28
CA GLY A 1163 -23.49 3.71 -17.18
C GLY A 1163 -23.11 4.18 -15.78
N ALA A 1164 -24.11 4.60 -14.97
CA ALA A 1164 -23.96 4.94 -13.56
C ALA A 1164 -23.88 3.73 -12.62
N LEU A 1165 -24.16 2.52 -13.12
CA LEU A 1165 -23.92 1.29 -12.34
C LEU A 1165 -22.41 1.13 -12.08
N PRO A 1166 -22.01 0.54 -10.95
CA PRO A 1166 -20.62 0.18 -10.72
C PRO A 1166 -20.16 -0.95 -11.65
N ILE A 1167 -18.84 -1.04 -11.80
CA ILE A 1167 -18.14 -2.09 -12.54
C ILE A 1167 -18.46 -3.46 -11.92
N MET A 1168 -18.66 -4.47 -12.77
CA MET A 1168 -18.78 -5.86 -12.33
C MET A 1168 -17.40 -6.43 -12.02
N TRP A 1169 -17.30 -7.28 -11.00
CA TRP A 1169 -16.04 -7.96 -10.65
C TRP A 1169 -16.15 -9.46 -10.92
N MET A 1170 -15.08 -10.06 -11.42
CA MET A 1170 -14.97 -11.50 -11.67
C MET A 1170 -13.69 -12.07 -11.05
N TRP A 1171 -13.77 -13.30 -10.56
CA TRP A 1171 -12.63 -14.02 -9.99
C TRP A 1171 -11.87 -14.76 -11.09
N VAL A 1172 -10.65 -14.33 -11.38
CA VAL A 1172 -9.81 -14.89 -12.45
C VAL A 1172 -8.69 -15.72 -11.83
N GLU A 1173 -8.78 -17.05 -11.95
CA GLU A 1173 -7.73 -17.97 -11.53
C GLU A 1173 -6.63 -18.02 -12.59
N THR A 1174 -5.54 -17.27 -12.36
CA THR A 1174 -4.33 -17.40 -13.18
C THR A 1174 -3.54 -18.63 -12.72
N TYR A 1175 -3.47 -19.64 -13.60
CA TYR A 1175 -2.72 -20.87 -13.38
C TYR A 1175 -1.24 -20.66 -13.76
N VAL A 1176 -0.34 -20.81 -12.80
CA VAL A 1176 1.11 -20.62 -13.03
C VAL A 1176 1.73 -21.91 -13.57
N PHE A 1177 1.68 -22.11 -14.89
CA PHE A 1177 2.21 -23.29 -15.56
C PHE A 1177 3.75 -23.35 -15.53
N LYS A 1178 4.30 -23.92 -14.45
CA LYS A 1178 5.73 -24.23 -14.32
C LYS A 1178 6.12 -25.46 -15.17
N ALA A 1179 6.42 -25.23 -16.45
CA ALA A 1179 6.96 -26.25 -17.34
C ALA A 1179 8.50 -26.31 -17.25
N GLU A 1180 9.03 -27.20 -16.42
CA GLU A 1180 10.48 -27.45 -16.37
C GLU A 1180 10.94 -28.15 -17.66
N VAL A 1181 11.81 -27.49 -18.43
CA VAL A 1181 12.34 -28.03 -19.70
C VAL A 1181 13.86 -28.06 -19.67
N GLN A 1182 14.44 -29.25 -19.86
CA GLN A 1182 15.88 -29.50 -19.75
C GLN A 1182 16.64 -28.90 -20.94
N LEU A 1183 16.96 -27.60 -20.84
CA LEU A 1183 17.51 -26.84 -21.96
C LEU A 1183 18.89 -27.34 -22.42
N GLY A 1184 19.74 -27.79 -21.50
CA GLY A 1184 21.04 -28.37 -21.85
C GLY A 1184 20.90 -29.61 -22.74
N ASP A 1185 20.02 -30.53 -22.35
CA ASP A 1185 19.74 -31.75 -23.10
C ASP A 1185 19.06 -31.46 -24.45
N MET A 1186 18.09 -30.53 -24.51
CA MET A 1186 17.50 -30.10 -25.78
C MET A 1186 18.53 -29.50 -26.75
N ILE A 1187 19.47 -28.68 -26.27
CA ILE A 1187 20.53 -28.12 -27.14
C ILE A 1187 21.48 -29.24 -27.61
N GLN A 1188 21.80 -30.21 -26.75
CA GLN A 1188 22.65 -31.36 -27.08
C GLN A 1188 22.00 -32.33 -28.07
N GLU A 1189 20.70 -32.58 -27.95
CA GLU A 1189 19.94 -33.46 -28.84
C GLU A 1189 19.63 -32.81 -30.19
N THR A 1190 19.42 -31.48 -30.22
CA THR A 1190 19.12 -30.75 -31.46
C THR A 1190 20.37 -30.37 -32.28
N VAL A 1191 21.54 -30.24 -31.66
CA VAL A 1191 22.82 -29.90 -32.32
C VAL A 1191 23.79 -31.07 -32.22
N ASN A 1192 24.04 -31.76 -33.34
CA ASN A 1192 24.98 -32.88 -33.37
C ASN A 1192 26.43 -32.43 -33.17
N PHE A 1193 26.87 -32.39 -31.90
CA PHE A 1193 28.21 -31.95 -31.51
C PHE A 1193 29.33 -32.67 -32.28
N ASN A 1194 29.15 -33.90 -32.74
CA ASN A 1194 30.21 -34.62 -33.46
C ASN A 1194 30.49 -34.04 -34.86
N GLU A 1195 29.47 -33.54 -35.54
CA GLU A 1195 29.55 -33.02 -36.92
C GLU A 1195 30.11 -31.58 -37.00
N LEU A 1196 30.04 -30.83 -35.91
CA LEU A 1196 30.62 -29.49 -35.78
C LEU A 1196 32.14 -29.50 -36.05
N SER A 1197 32.67 -28.48 -36.73
CA SER A 1197 34.13 -28.28 -36.83
C SER A 1197 34.75 -27.93 -35.48
N TYR A 1198 36.08 -27.96 -35.37
CA TYR A 1198 36.77 -27.60 -34.11
C TYR A 1198 36.40 -26.19 -33.59
N LYS A 1199 36.22 -25.21 -34.49
CA LYS A 1199 35.82 -23.85 -34.11
C LYS A 1199 34.36 -23.80 -33.62
N GLU A 1200 33.47 -24.55 -34.27
CA GLU A 1200 32.07 -24.63 -33.85
C GLU A 1200 31.92 -25.42 -32.54
N LYS A 1201 32.75 -26.44 -32.28
CA LYS A 1201 32.81 -27.15 -30.99
C LYS A 1201 33.18 -26.23 -29.83
N LEU A 1202 34.08 -25.26 -30.06
CA LEU A 1202 34.38 -24.21 -29.09
C LEU A 1202 33.19 -23.25 -28.93
N ALA A 1203 32.60 -22.76 -30.02
CA ALA A 1203 31.41 -21.90 -30.00
C ALA A 1203 30.24 -22.53 -29.23
N TYR A 1204 29.98 -23.82 -29.45
CA TYR A 1204 28.97 -24.60 -28.73
C TYR A 1204 29.22 -24.60 -27.22
N ASN A 1205 30.45 -24.96 -26.79
CA ASN A 1205 30.82 -25.00 -25.38
C ASN A 1205 30.73 -23.62 -24.72
N ASP A 1206 31.08 -22.56 -25.44
CA ASP A 1206 31.04 -21.19 -24.93
C ASP A 1206 29.59 -20.67 -24.80
N ILE A 1207 28.67 -21.04 -25.69
CA ILE A 1207 27.22 -20.77 -25.55
C ILE A 1207 26.65 -21.53 -24.35
N ILE A 1208 26.94 -22.84 -24.24
CA ILE A 1208 26.51 -23.71 -23.14
C ILE A 1208 26.98 -23.14 -21.79
N THR A 1209 28.25 -22.75 -21.71
CA THR A 1209 28.84 -22.11 -20.53
C THR A 1209 28.17 -20.78 -20.22
N TYR A 1210 27.98 -19.92 -21.23
CA TYR A 1210 27.35 -18.62 -21.07
C TYR A 1210 25.90 -18.71 -20.57
N LEU A 1211 25.09 -19.62 -21.11
CA LEU A 1211 23.73 -19.87 -20.63
C LEU A 1211 23.71 -20.36 -19.17
N SER A 1212 24.64 -21.24 -18.79
CA SER A 1212 24.76 -21.71 -17.40
C SER A 1212 25.17 -20.62 -16.41
N GLN A 1213 25.90 -19.60 -16.88
CA GLN A 1213 26.37 -18.48 -16.06
C GLN A 1213 25.38 -17.31 -15.99
N ASN A 1214 24.39 -17.26 -16.89
CA ASN A 1214 23.45 -16.15 -17.02
C ASN A 1214 21.99 -16.68 -17.08
N PRO A 1215 21.50 -17.42 -16.05
CA PRO A 1215 20.17 -18.04 -16.08
C PRO A 1215 19.01 -17.03 -16.09
N ASN A 1216 19.26 -15.79 -15.66
CA ASN A 1216 18.32 -14.67 -15.80
C ASN A 1216 17.93 -14.41 -17.27
N LEU A 1217 18.85 -14.63 -18.23
CA LEU A 1217 18.54 -14.57 -19.68
C LEU A 1217 17.52 -15.62 -20.15
N LEU A 1218 17.07 -16.51 -19.27
CA LEU A 1218 16.03 -17.51 -19.51
C LEU A 1218 14.79 -17.32 -18.63
N GLN A 1219 14.90 -16.55 -17.54
CA GLN A 1219 13.84 -16.30 -16.57
C GLN A 1219 13.02 -15.05 -16.93
N ASP A 1220 13.68 -13.97 -17.34
CA ASP A 1220 13.04 -12.66 -17.61
C ASP A 1220 12.70 -12.47 -19.10
N ASN A 1221 11.88 -13.38 -19.64
CA ASN A 1221 11.61 -13.52 -21.08
C ASN A 1221 10.11 -13.51 -21.44
N GLU A 1222 9.38 -12.52 -20.95
CA GLU A 1222 7.97 -12.30 -21.28
C GLU A 1222 7.73 -12.15 -22.81
N ASP A 1223 8.67 -11.58 -23.56
CA ASP A 1223 8.57 -11.46 -25.04
C ASP A 1223 8.76 -12.79 -25.80
N PHE A 1224 9.11 -13.91 -25.13
CA PHE A 1224 9.41 -15.17 -25.81
C PHE A 1224 8.16 -16.04 -25.93
N ASP A 1225 7.61 -16.08 -27.15
CA ASP A 1225 6.47 -16.91 -27.55
C ASP A 1225 6.80 -18.42 -27.52
N PHE A 1226 6.70 -19.04 -26.35
CA PHE A 1226 6.98 -20.47 -26.11
C PHE A 1226 6.07 -21.40 -26.95
N GLU A 1227 4.78 -21.07 -27.05
CA GLU A 1227 3.73 -21.92 -27.61
C GLU A 1227 3.82 -22.09 -29.14
N LYS A 1228 4.44 -21.13 -29.82
CA LYS A 1228 4.75 -21.18 -31.26
C LYS A 1228 5.63 -22.37 -31.66
N TYR A 1229 6.51 -22.83 -30.77
CA TYR A 1229 7.53 -23.83 -31.11
C TYR A 1229 7.08 -25.23 -30.72
N LYS A 1230 6.71 -26.06 -31.70
CA LYS A 1230 6.03 -27.34 -31.45
C LYS A 1230 6.99 -28.51 -31.24
N THR A 1231 8.28 -28.33 -31.53
CA THR A 1231 9.33 -29.33 -31.31
C THR A 1231 10.55 -28.71 -30.66
N GLN A 1232 11.37 -29.52 -29.98
CA GLN A 1232 12.61 -29.08 -29.34
C GLN A 1232 13.56 -28.34 -30.32
N GLY A 1233 13.66 -28.83 -31.56
CA GLY A 1233 14.48 -28.20 -32.61
C GLY A 1233 13.97 -26.83 -33.02
N GLN A 1234 12.65 -26.68 -33.17
CA GLN A 1234 12.03 -25.37 -33.39
C GLN A 1234 12.25 -24.44 -32.19
N PHE A 1235 12.14 -24.98 -30.97
CA PHE A 1235 12.29 -24.24 -29.72
C PHE A 1235 13.71 -23.69 -29.53
N VAL A 1236 14.73 -24.55 -29.60
CA VAL A 1236 16.15 -24.13 -29.49
C VAL A 1236 16.52 -23.11 -30.57
N LYS A 1237 16.05 -23.32 -31.81
CA LYS A 1237 16.29 -22.40 -32.93
C LYS A 1237 15.53 -21.08 -32.78
N GLY A 1238 14.37 -21.10 -32.14
CA GLY A 1238 13.60 -19.93 -31.71
C GLY A 1238 14.33 -19.14 -30.63
N LEU A 1239 14.76 -19.82 -29.57
CA LEU A 1239 15.48 -19.24 -28.44
C LEU A 1239 16.80 -18.61 -28.89
N PHE A 1240 17.58 -19.28 -29.73
CA PHE A 1240 18.79 -18.72 -30.31
C PHE A 1240 18.50 -17.48 -31.18
N LYS A 1241 17.46 -17.48 -32.01
CA LYS A 1241 17.02 -16.28 -32.76
C LYS A 1241 16.55 -15.14 -31.87
N TYR A 1242 16.04 -15.43 -30.68
CA TYR A 1242 15.59 -14.46 -29.68
C TYR A 1242 16.77 -13.86 -28.91
N LEU A 1243 17.70 -14.70 -28.44
CA LEU A 1243 18.96 -14.29 -27.80
C LEU A 1243 19.83 -13.44 -28.75
N LEU A 1244 19.76 -13.64 -30.07
CA LEU A 1244 20.41 -12.76 -31.05
C LEU A 1244 19.84 -11.32 -31.07
N LYS A 1245 18.60 -11.11 -30.59
CA LYS A 1245 17.97 -9.77 -30.49
C LYS A 1245 18.18 -9.10 -29.13
N LYS A 1246 18.23 -9.88 -28.04
CA LYS A 1246 18.43 -9.40 -26.66
C LYS A 1246 19.73 -8.59 -26.56
N PRO A 1247 19.73 -7.30 -26.16
CA PRO A 1247 20.94 -6.48 -26.09
C PRO A 1247 21.98 -7.01 -25.09
N GLU A 1248 21.53 -7.67 -24.04
CA GLU A 1248 22.30 -8.24 -22.93
C GLU A 1248 23.25 -9.37 -23.38
N VAL A 1249 22.88 -10.10 -24.44
CA VAL A 1249 23.70 -11.19 -24.98
C VAL A 1249 24.91 -10.61 -25.68
N ASN A 1250 26.11 -10.89 -25.16
CA ASN A 1250 27.31 -10.24 -25.65
C ASN A 1250 27.66 -10.59 -27.11
N ASP A 1251 28.41 -9.71 -27.75
CA ASP A 1251 28.71 -9.72 -29.18
C ASP A 1251 29.59 -10.90 -29.66
N LYS A 1252 30.29 -11.57 -28.73
CA LYS A 1252 31.05 -12.81 -28.99
C LYS A 1252 30.06 -13.98 -29.06
N VAL A 1253 29.22 -14.12 -28.03
CA VAL A 1253 28.17 -15.15 -27.95
C VAL A 1253 27.16 -14.99 -29.08
N LYS A 1254 26.79 -13.77 -29.49
CA LYS A 1254 25.95 -13.55 -30.69
C LYS A 1254 26.58 -14.14 -31.96
N LYS A 1255 27.89 -13.96 -32.17
CA LYS A 1255 28.62 -14.54 -33.32
C LYS A 1255 28.74 -16.07 -33.20
N GLU A 1256 28.81 -16.59 -31.98
CA GLU A 1256 28.87 -18.03 -31.72
C GLU A 1256 27.51 -18.70 -31.92
N ILE A 1257 26.43 -18.10 -31.43
CA ILE A 1257 25.05 -18.51 -31.75
C ILE A 1257 24.82 -18.47 -33.26
N GLN A 1258 25.30 -17.45 -33.99
CA GLN A 1258 25.24 -17.41 -35.46
C GLN A 1258 26.02 -18.55 -36.14
N MET A 1259 27.11 -19.05 -35.54
CA MET A 1259 27.85 -20.22 -36.04
C MET A 1259 27.12 -21.54 -35.73
N ILE A 1260 26.37 -21.65 -34.63
CA ILE A 1260 25.65 -22.87 -34.24
C ILE A 1260 24.23 -22.95 -34.82
N LEU A 1261 23.53 -21.83 -35.03
CA LEU A 1261 22.14 -21.77 -35.51
C LEU A 1261 21.85 -22.58 -36.79
N PRO A 1262 22.77 -22.71 -37.79
CA PRO A 1262 22.57 -23.57 -38.95
C PRO A 1262 22.53 -25.07 -38.62
N HIS A 1263 23.21 -25.48 -37.55
CA HIS A 1263 23.34 -26.88 -37.11
C HIS A 1263 22.23 -27.33 -36.15
N VAL A 1264 21.32 -26.43 -35.77
CA VAL A 1264 20.11 -26.79 -34.99
C VAL A 1264 19.12 -27.51 -35.90
N THR A 1265 19.04 -28.83 -35.73
CA THR A 1265 18.14 -29.71 -36.46
C THR A 1265 16.69 -29.50 -36.00
N GLU A 1266 15.75 -29.54 -36.95
CA GLU A 1266 14.29 -29.56 -36.70
C GLU A 1266 13.69 -30.95 -37.00
N THR A 1267 14.55 -31.94 -37.22
CA THR A 1267 14.23 -33.30 -37.65
C THR A 1267 14.97 -34.32 -36.78
N GLY A 1268 14.52 -35.58 -36.76
CA GLY A 1268 15.09 -36.59 -35.86
C GLY A 1268 14.82 -36.22 -34.40
N ALA A 1269 15.87 -36.10 -33.59
CA ALA A 1269 15.75 -35.60 -32.22
C ALA A 1269 15.12 -34.20 -32.15
N GLY A 1270 15.47 -33.29 -33.08
CA GLY A 1270 14.84 -31.97 -33.18
C GLY A 1270 13.35 -31.97 -33.58
N ALA A 1271 12.77 -33.13 -33.93
CA ALA A 1271 11.34 -33.31 -34.13
C ALA A 1271 10.60 -33.87 -32.90
N VAL A 1272 11.28 -34.14 -31.79
CA VAL A 1272 10.63 -34.46 -30.50
C VAL A 1272 9.72 -33.29 -30.12
N ALA A 1273 8.45 -33.59 -29.84
CA ALA A 1273 7.45 -32.58 -29.51
C ALA A 1273 7.82 -31.87 -28.18
N MET A 1274 7.56 -30.57 -28.10
CA MET A 1274 7.56 -29.88 -26.80
C MET A 1274 6.45 -30.44 -25.90
N PRO A 1275 6.61 -30.43 -24.57
CA PRO A 1275 5.51 -30.76 -23.65
C PRO A 1275 4.28 -29.93 -23.97
N ASN A 1276 3.16 -30.59 -24.33
CA ASN A 1276 2.03 -29.88 -24.90
C ASN A 1276 1.21 -29.17 -23.81
N LEU A 1277 1.45 -27.87 -23.65
CA LEU A 1277 0.79 -27.02 -22.65
C LEU A 1277 -0.75 -26.96 -22.81
N SER A 1278 -1.27 -27.15 -24.03
CA SER A 1278 -2.71 -27.10 -24.34
C SER A 1278 -3.49 -28.38 -23.93
N GLY A 1279 -3.03 -29.08 -22.90
CA GLY A 1279 -3.56 -30.38 -22.46
C GLY A 1279 -4.13 -30.40 -21.04
N PHE A 1280 -4.31 -29.22 -20.44
CA PHE A 1280 -4.82 -28.98 -19.09
C PHE A 1280 -6.02 -28.03 -19.15
#